data_AF-A0A2D5VD33-F1
#
_entry.id   AF-A0A2D5VD33-F1
#
_cell.length_a   1.000
_cell.length_b   1.000
_cell.length_c   1.000
_cell.angle_alpha   90.00
_cell.angle_beta   90.00
_cell.angle_gamma   90.00
#
_symmetry.space_group_name_H-M   'P 1'
#
loop_
_entity.id
_entity.type
_entity.pdbx_description
1 polymer ?
#
loop_
_entity_poly.entity_id
_entity_poly.type
_entity_poly.pdbx_seq_one_letter_code
_entity_poly.pdbx_strand_id
1 'polypeptide(L)'
;MTHPTCQTALLQRPEGLQKLVGFILFSLILNFAFLRLPSAQEMPSEQTTPTVSTETSDSTDSATVPNSADSAPVDASVFAGDLPVARSDRLMPEQSEPEEDKVIGKGDDLFLQGNLVQIHGNALVKAEGMTLYADHIWADFDQNLLRASGNVRLISGEEHTYSDELLFNLETKKGIIRQGFTYSDPWYYRGTEIFKTEDNESYIRKGSLTTCSLKQPHYYFSSSEIIVKVNKELIAKHVILKIGGVPLFYIPAYRRDLRQDKLAKIIVRLGTDSYQGPFMSIELPLSRKRRLDARLLFDQTSRRGRGGGADGSYLINDTQYNEIYIPVFQDATPSERKKLEGLATEIKEKLDGDYDLYKLKEVYLEYRLEEADFLRAKETVAQVYEELQSKSKSGEEEVPVHTSSPVTESAFSQAAQDHSDHQETKYYGGNMGYIVRGEVDVEGKPRLNPVLEDVIFAMEAGQISPILQTEFAYHIFRVDHILEVYGQKEIKLRRIDVAVSPTDKTKEQIRELAETIQGRTTAGESVTSLIAEHKEAILRDVNAGQWLSLNEMDDRWQYSVRRLEEAGEVTTTVMTDRGVHIFQLVEKQPTPTFTQLATEFEAQHGDWLREEYERRKPKEEKKSQSFLMSESSEETELNRKKRKSKKSRSEDRDGTPSGEDSIDEANRPLEIFQQHNFQGSWQNEREVARQARQLNRGETSDLIQSKAGYHLIDVNKKRTYRGDLYLYGNDQFSYSRKDAMKIGQQYVMRWGHYHSIYTPWDNPEEGRKPLNFMGRVEWQARYYGEGYGTSESSVNSFGVLTWGSAFSALDDMDRDEDGNLRFSTKTIGEFLGRLQFSHVYDLIESDSYTLQKLPELSIQFSRMRMSNLPLLKTLNEGMVKIAEKTKTEIPLLSLLAFPTLEDTSFDLDMDLGNFYRQKYEQENNVYLKTSVLGFDIQKQSTLKVSPTREVRLDVGFDSDVVWHDRDRDGNKNVMRGVYGFNTDARNILFRIYDISWIPGARRLRHQINSGVFFNYQPAVDRDENSRLYPFGPSTYFYERKDITYELETSIEIKTRKHRSALRLFDFRTQLRGDFTEYAAENNRTYDYIESDITITPLPSRNMSIIMRATHDPNISEIDGKRFKQVGFRSNFSYRRDKWNLTFGNSFSKRTKYASRRINSSFQFRPSSLFEIDFSADYDWIEKQFYSQSLTVRRNLHDWDLRLSWHRIGIKRPPNYDNVRQDFTFQINLIADPTASVGLGYDAVTETWGFRSLPVGVPYNAFGVGNAMSRSYF
;
A
#
# COMPACT_ATOMS: atom_id res chain seq x y z
N MET A 1 -11.27 22.64 -61.62
CA MET A 1 -12.10 22.54 -62.85
C MET A 1 -11.52 21.47 -63.76
N THR A 2 -12.36 20.85 -64.60
CA THR A 2 -12.02 20.15 -65.89
C THR A 2 -10.88 19.11 -65.95
N HIS A 3 -11.28 17.85 -66.19
CA HIS A 3 -10.51 16.78 -66.88
C HIS A 3 -9.97 17.21 -68.26
N PRO A 4 -8.96 16.50 -68.83
CA PRO A 4 -9.17 15.33 -69.73
C PRO A 4 -8.29 14.09 -69.35
N THR A 5 -8.70 12.81 -69.38
CA THR A 5 -9.04 11.85 -70.49
C THR A 5 -7.89 11.50 -71.46
N CYS A 6 -7.68 10.26 -71.96
CA CYS A 6 -8.12 8.89 -71.59
C CYS A 6 -7.37 7.83 -72.48
N GLN A 7 -7.64 6.53 -72.24
CA GLN A 7 -7.82 5.43 -73.23
C GLN A 7 -6.64 4.58 -73.78
N THR A 8 -6.89 3.25 -73.80
CA THR A 8 -6.39 2.15 -74.68
C THR A 8 -4.90 2.08 -75.07
N ALA A 9 -4.08 1.05 -74.78
CA ALA A 9 -4.20 -0.40 -74.47
C ALA A 9 -4.14 -1.39 -75.67
N LEU A 10 -3.50 -2.55 -75.39
CA LEU A 10 -3.43 -3.86 -76.10
C LEU A 10 -2.27 -4.17 -77.08
N LEU A 11 -1.64 -5.34 -76.82
CA LEU A 11 -0.85 -6.24 -77.72
C LEU A 11 0.57 -5.77 -78.16
N GLN A 12 1.65 -6.61 -78.16
CA GLN A 12 1.84 -7.97 -77.61
C GLN A 12 3.35 -8.38 -77.50
N ARG A 13 3.73 -9.08 -76.40
CA ARG A 13 4.84 -10.09 -76.27
C ARG A 13 6.32 -9.67 -76.51
N PRO A 14 7.34 -10.48 -76.09
CA PRO A 14 7.37 -11.54 -75.05
C PRO A 14 8.59 -11.45 -74.08
N GLU A 15 8.81 -12.53 -73.32
CA GLU A 15 10.02 -12.92 -72.52
C GLU A 15 10.23 -12.33 -71.11
N GLY A 16 10.89 -13.12 -70.24
CA GLY A 16 11.53 -12.65 -69.00
C GLY A 16 10.98 -13.09 -67.63
N LEU A 17 9.76 -13.66 -67.52
CA LEU A 17 9.12 -13.85 -66.21
C LEU A 17 9.36 -15.23 -65.54
N GLN A 18 10.49 -15.36 -64.83
CA GLN A 18 10.67 -16.36 -63.75
C GLN A 18 11.30 -15.71 -62.51
N LYS A 19 11.02 -16.27 -61.32
CA LYS A 19 11.49 -15.84 -59.98
C LYS A 19 10.89 -14.54 -59.39
N LEU A 20 9.57 -14.49 -59.19
CA LEU A 20 9.02 -13.84 -57.98
C LEU A 20 7.63 -14.35 -57.51
N VAL A 21 7.34 -15.64 -57.67
CA VAL A 21 6.20 -16.30 -57.00
C VAL A 21 6.76 -17.49 -56.22
N GLY A 22 6.82 -17.38 -54.89
CA GLY A 22 7.44 -18.38 -54.03
C GLY A 22 7.87 -17.87 -52.66
N PHE A 23 6.93 -17.36 -51.85
CA PHE A 23 7.15 -17.12 -50.41
C PHE A 23 5.89 -17.26 -49.53
N ILE A 24 4.77 -17.72 -50.09
CA ILE A 24 3.54 -18.04 -49.36
C ILE A 24 3.06 -19.41 -49.88
N LEU A 25 2.59 -20.28 -48.96
CA LEU A 25 2.37 -21.72 -49.15
C LEU A 25 3.62 -22.52 -49.56
N PHE A 26 4.44 -22.87 -48.56
CA PHE A 26 5.08 -24.20 -48.55
C PHE A 26 5.12 -24.78 -47.13
N SER A 27 4.00 -25.39 -46.73
CA SER A 27 3.89 -26.24 -45.54
C SER A 27 3.07 -27.47 -45.92
N LEU A 28 3.75 -28.60 -46.17
CA LEU A 28 3.34 -29.97 -45.81
C LEU A 28 4.32 -31.04 -46.39
N ILE A 29 4.69 -32.05 -45.56
CA ILE A 29 5.27 -33.40 -45.86
C ILE A 29 6.39 -33.52 -46.94
N LEU A 30 7.63 -34.01 -46.70
CA LEU A 30 8.12 -35.30 -46.14
C LEU A 30 9.59 -35.14 -45.68
N ASN A 31 10.30 -36.03 -44.95
CA ASN A 31 10.11 -37.18 -44.02
C ASN A 31 11.38 -38.08 -44.17
N PHE A 32 11.56 -39.11 -43.32
CA PHE A 32 12.76 -39.98 -43.11
C PHE A 32 13.90 -39.31 -42.32
N ALA A 33 14.56 -39.96 -41.33
CA ALA A 33 14.39 -41.29 -40.70
C ALA A 33 15.35 -41.44 -39.48
N PHE A 34 15.18 -42.35 -38.50
CA PHE A 34 13.99 -42.99 -37.89
C PHE A 34 14.45 -43.73 -36.60
N LEU A 35 13.79 -43.59 -35.44
CA LEU A 35 13.86 -44.56 -34.32
C LEU A 35 12.64 -44.45 -33.37
N ARG A 36 12.46 -45.43 -32.48
CA ARG A 36 11.20 -45.86 -31.80
C ARG A 36 11.46 -46.12 -30.29
N LEU A 37 10.52 -46.22 -29.34
CA LEU A 37 9.05 -46.05 -29.11
C LEU A 37 8.85 -46.12 -27.55
N PRO A 38 7.65 -46.04 -26.90
CA PRO A 38 6.28 -45.74 -27.34
C PRO A 38 5.63 -44.59 -26.51
N SER A 39 4.28 -44.53 -26.47
CA SER A 39 3.48 -43.57 -25.67
C SER A 39 2.38 -44.30 -24.87
N ALA A 40 2.14 -43.83 -23.64
CA ALA A 40 0.95 -44.02 -22.79
C ALA A 40 1.02 -42.99 -21.63
N GLN A 41 -0.04 -42.55 -20.96
CA GLN A 41 -1.46 -42.36 -21.30
C GLN A 41 -2.07 -41.44 -20.21
N GLU A 42 -3.12 -40.67 -20.55
CA GLU A 42 -3.98 -39.90 -19.62
C GLU A 42 -3.43 -38.72 -18.80
N MET A 43 -4.38 -38.01 -18.15
CA MET A 43 -4.23 -36.71 -17.46
C MET A 43 -4.58 -36.85 -15.96
N PRO A 44 -4.35 -35.84 -15.10
CA PRO A 44 -5.31 -34.73 -15.01
C PRO A 44 -4.68 -33.33 -15.19
N SER A 45 -5.55 -32.34 -15.32
CA SER A 45 -5.21 -30.91 -15.23
C SER A 45 -5.25 -30.42 -13.80
N GLU A 46 -4.36 -29.50 -13.42
CA GLU A 46 -4.64 -28.55 -12.34
C GLU A 46 -4.10 -27.16 -12.66
N GLN A 47 -4.61 -26.15 -11.95
CA GLN A 47 -4.42 -24.73 -12.28
C GLN A 47 -3.44 -24.07 -11.33
N THR A 48 -2.38 -23.45 -11.86
CA THR A 48 -1.65 -22.40 -11.13
C THR A 48 -1.22 -21.29 -12.08
N THR A 49 -1.82 -20.11 -11.93
CA THR A 49 -1.31 -18.85 -12.47
C THR A 49 -0.59 -18.08 -11.37
N PRO A 50 0.73 -17.83 -11.49
CA PRO A 50 1.34 -16.69 -10.81
C PRO A 50 1.04 -15.42 -11.63
N THR A 51 0.49 -14.38 -11.00
CA THR A 51 0.50 -13.03 -11.57
C THR A 51 0.81 -12.04 -10.47
N VAL A 52 1.90 -11.31 -10.69
CA VAL A 52 2.51 -10.35 -9.77
C VAL A 52 1.51 -9.27 -9.33
N SER A 53 1.37 -9.10 -8.02
CA SER A 53 0.93 -7.86 -7.37
C SER A 53 2.15 -7.06 -6.90
N THR A 54 1.97 -5.74 -6.75
CA THR A 54 3.06 -4.77 -6.48
C THR A 54 3.62 -4.87 -5.06
N GLU A 55 4.87 -4.44 -4.88
CA GLU A 55 5.54 -4.34 -3.58
C GLU A 55 5.09 -3.09 -2.79
N THR A 56 4.59 -3.29 -1.56
CA THR A 56 4.86 -2.43 -0.41
C THR A 56 4.61 -3.23 0.87
N SER A 57 5.40 -2.99 1.91
CA SER A 57 5.40 -3.77 3.15
C SER A 57 4.99 -2.93 4.35
N ASP A 58 4.12 -3.46 5.20
CA ASP A 58 4.33 -3.44 6.65
C ASP A 58 3.59 -4.62 7.31
N SER A 59 3.94 -4.95 8.55
CA SER A 59 3.57 -6.23 9.19
C SER A 59 2.90 -6.06 10.56
N THR A 60 1.87 -6.87 10.85
CA THR A 60 1.47 -7.23 12.23
C THR A 60 0.74 -8.57 12.28
N ASP A 61 0.77 -9.20 13.45
CA ASP A 61 0.64 -10.64 13.72
C ASP A 61 -0.75 -11.31 13.52
N SER A 62 -0.70 -12.64 13.66
CA SER A 62 -1.74 -13.55 14.18
C SER A 62 -2.74 -14.21 13.22
N ALA A 63 -2.57 -15.53 13.08
CA ALA A 63 -3.63 -16.53 12.91
C ALA A 63 -3.21 -17.74 13.78
N THR A 64 -3.98 -18.28 14.73
CA THR A 64 -5.43 -18.59 14.78
C THR A 64 -5.79 -19.73 13.83
N VAL A 65 -5.96 -20.92 14.43
CA VAL A 65 -6.30 -22.18 13.74
C VAL A 65 -7.81 -22.31 13.55
N PRO A 66 -8.27 -22.83 12.40
CA PRO A 66 -9.55 -23.53 12.30
C PRO A 66 -9.38 -25.02 11.98
N ASN A 67 -10.22 -25.86 12.58
CA ASN A 67 -10.30 -27.30 12.32
C ASN A 67 -10.96 -27.62 10.96
N SER A 68 -10.64 -28.79 10.41
CA SER A 68 -11.59 -29.61 9.65
C SER A 68 -11.23 -31.09 9.80
N ALA A 69 -12.19 -31.93 10.16
CA ALA A 69 -12.01 -33.38 10.31
C ALA A 69 -13.12 -34.15 9.58
N ASP A 70 -12.76 -35.36 9.13
CA ASP A 70 -13.63 -36.44 8.65
C ASP A 70 -14.48 -36.20 7.37
N SER A 71 -14.72 -37.20 6.51
CA SER A 71 -15.01 -38.60 6.89
C SER A 71 -14.63 -39.68 5.87
N ALA A 72 -14.13 -40.79 6.43
CA ALA A 72 -14.37 -42.22 6.14
C ALA A 72 -14.43 -42.82 4.69
N PRO A 73 -13.73 -43.96 4.46
CA PRO A 73 -14.05 -44.95 3.44
C PRO A 73 -14.88 -46.14 3.97
N VAL A 74 -15.30 -47.04 3.08
CA VAL A 74 -16.10 -48.27 3.29
C VAL A 74 -15.47 -49.38 2.41
N ASP A 75 -15.46 -50.69 2.68
CA ASP A 75 -16.27 -51.62 3.51
C ASP A 75 -15.33 -52.49 4.43
N ALA A 76 -15.67 -53.56 5.18
CA ALA A 76 -16.83 -54.45 5.25
C ALA A 76 -17.00 -55.13 6.63
N SER A 77 -18.12 -55.83 6.85
CA SER A 77 -18.52 -56.44 8.14
C SER A 77 -18.96 -57.90 8.06
N VAL A 78 -18.60 -58.75 9.05
CA VAL A 78 -19.38 -59.94 9.45
C VAL A 78 -19.18 -60.35 10.93
N PHE A 79 -20.21 -60.96 11.54
CA PHE A 79 -20.24 -61.79 12.77
C PHE A 79 -20.03 -61.18 14.18
N ALA A 80 -21.13 -60.66 14.73
CA ALA A 80 -21.82 -61.11 15.97
C ALA A 80 -21.06 -61.58 17.23
N GLY A 81 -21.47 -61.05 18.40
CA GLY A 81 -21.28 -61.69 19.71
C GLY A 81 -21.34 -60.73 20.91
N ASP A 82 -22.43 -60.78 21.70
CA ASP A 82 -22.54 -60.05 22.98
C ASP A 82 -21.65 -60.63 24.09
N LEU A 83 -21.07 -59.74 24.91
CA LEU A 83 -20.90 -59.90 26.38
C LEU A 83 -20.19 -58.63 26.95
N PRO A 84 -20.67 -58.04 28.06
CA PRO A 84 -20.05 -56.84 28.63
C PRO A 84 -18.79 -57.18 29.43
N VAL A 85 -17.67 -56.54 29.09
CA VAL A 85 -16.43 -56.57 29.89
C VAL A 85 -15.96 -55.14 30.11
N ALA A 86 -16.08 -54.66 31.36
CA ALA A 86 -15.49 -53.40 31.75
C ALA A 86 -13.97 -53.45 31.55
N ARG A 87 -13.43 -52.56 30.71
CA ARG A 87 -12.00 -52.35 30.53
C ARG A 87 -11.66 -50.96 31.03
N SER A 88 -10.66 -50.89 31.92
CA SER A 88 -10.05 -49.64 32.36
C SER A 88 -9.44 -48.89 31.16
N ASP A 89 -9.67 -47.59 31.08
CA ASP A 89 -9.05 -46.73 30.09
C ASP A 89 -7.52 -46.81 30.17
N ARG A 90 -6.89 -47.22 29.05
CA ARG A 90 -5.44 -47.13 28.90
C ARG A 90 -5.10 -45.72 28.47
N LEU A 91 -4.56 -44.92 29.40
CA LEU A 91 -3.88 -43.66 29.09
C LEU A 91 -2.92 -43.88 27.91
N MET A 92 -2.99 -43.02 26.90
CA MET A 92 -2.10 -43.01 25.75
C MET A 92 -1.01 -41.94 25.98
N PRO A 93 0.17 -42.28 26.55
CA PRO A 93 1.07 -41.30 27.18
C PRO A 93 1.65 -40.28 26.19
N GLU A 94 1.71 -40.65 24.93
CA GLU A 94 2.16 -39.80 23.81
C GLU A 94 1.17 -38.66 23.51
N GLN A 95 -0.13 -38.89 23.71
CA GLN A 95 -1.20 -37.94 23.37
C GLN A 95 -1.78 -37.19 24.58
N SER A 96 -1.62 -37.70 25.80
CA SER A 96 -1.99 -36.99 27.04
C SER A 96 -0.94 -35.96 27.46
N GLU A 97 -1.39 -34.81 27.97
CA GLU A 97 -0.56 -33.90 28.78
C GLU A 97 -0.70 -34.25 30.27
N PRO A 98 0.32 -33.97 31.12
CA PRO A 98 0.21 -34.16 32.56
C PRO A 98 -0.69 -33.12 33.22
N GLU A 99 -1.41 -33.51 34.26
CA GLU A 99 -2.01 -32.57 35.22
C GLU A 99 -0.92 -31.94 36.10
N GLU A 100 -1.26 -30.82 36.75
CA GLU A 100 -0.40 -30.11 37.72
C GLU A 100 0.13 -31.07 38.81
N ASP A 101 1.41 -30.94 39.16
CA ASP A 101 2.18 -31.85 40.02
C ASP A 101 2.25 -33.34 39.62
N LYS A 102 1.81 -33.74 38.41
CA LYS A 102 1.90 -35.14 37.93
C LYS A 102 2.96 -35.34 36.85
N VAL A 103 3.63 -36.49 36.91
CA VAL A 103 4.65 -36.91 35.95
C VAL A 103 4.19 -38.17 35.22
N ILE A 104 4.16 -38.14 33.90
CA ILE A 104 3.76 -39.28 33.06
C ILE A 104 5.02 -39.99 32.55
N GLY A 105 5.23 -41.23 32.96
CA GLY A 105 6.34 -42.08 32.52
C GLY A 105 5.89 -43.25 31.64
N LYS A 106 6.65 -43.55 30.58
CA LYS A 106 6.51 -44.72 29.70
C LYS A 106 7.91 -45.28 29.38
N GLY A 107 8.03 -46.59 29.24
CA GLY A 107 9.21 -47.28 28.68
C GLY A 107 8.87 -48.74 28.38
N ASP A 108 9.85 -49.50 27.89
CA ASP A 108 9.69 -50.93 27.60
C ASP A 108 9.71 -51.77 28.89
N ASP A 109 10.65 -51.47 29.80
CA ASP A 109 10.72 -51.98 31.17
C ASP A 109 10.62 -50.83 32.18
N LEU A 110 9.78 -50.98 33.20
CA LEU A 110 9.55 -49.99 34.27
C LEU A 110 9.67 -50.65 35.64
N PHE A 111 10.65 -50.22 36.44
CA PHE A 111 10.85 -50.64 37.82
C PHE A 111 10.49 -49.51 38.78
N LEU A 112 9.58 -49.79 39.71
CA LEU A 112 9.11 -48.87 40.74
C LEU A 112 9.42 -49.48 42.11
N GLN A 113 10.20 -48.79 42.94
CA GLN A 113 10.54 -49.23 44.30
C GLN A 113 10.45 -48.04 45.28
N GLY A 114 9.23 -47.76 45.75
CA GLY A 114 8.96 -46.55 46.55
C GLY A 114 9.16 -45.29 45.70
N ASN A 115 9.92 -44.34 46.22
CA ASN A 115 10.27 -43.09 45.55
C ASN A 115 11.41 -43.22 44.52
N LEU A 116 11.86 -44.46 44.23
CA LEU A 116 12.83 -44.74 43.16
C LEU A 116 12.13 -45.30 41.92
N VAL A 117 12.36 -44.65 40.78
CA VAL A 117 11.79 -45.00 39.46
C VAL A 117 12.94 -45.26 38.48
N GLN A 118 12.90 -46.39 37.79
CA GLN A 118 13.86 -46.73 36.72
C GLN A 118 13.10 -47.16 35.47
N ILE A 119 13.40 -46.52 34.35
CA ILE A 119 12.75 -46.72 33.06
C ILE A 119 13.82 -47.12 32.05
N HIS A 120 13.65 -48.26 31.39
CA HIS A 120 14.61 -48.81 30.42
C HIS A 120 13.91 -49.10 29.10
N GLY A 121 14.56 -48.75 27.98
CA GLY A 121 14.03 -48.91 26.64
C GLY A 121 12.96 -47.87 26.31
N ASN A 122 13.21 -47.08 25.26
CA ASN A 122 12.29 -46.05 24.74
C ASN A 122 11.66 -45.16 25.84
N ALA A 123 12.46 -44.79 26.86
CA ALA A 123 11.97 -44.13 28.05
C ALA A 123 11.52 -42.70 27.74
N LEU A 124 10.25 -42.41 28.00
CA LEU A 124 9.57 -41.13 27.83
C LEU A 124 9.04 -40.65 29.18
N VAL A 125 9.42 -39.43 29.58
CA VAL A 125 8.89 -38.73 30.74
C VAL A 125 8.33 -37.37 30.30
N LYS A 126 7.06 -37.10 30.62
CA LYS A 126 6.43 -35.78 30.50
C LYS A 126 6.17 -35.19 31.89
N ALA A 127 6.48 -33.91 32.04
CA ALA A 127 6.12 -33.04 33.15
C ALA A 127 5.66 -31.68 32.58
N GLU A 128 5.20 -30.76 33.43
CA GLU A 128 4.76 -29.43 33.01
C GLU A 128 5.83 -28.73 32.12
N GLY A 129 5.45 -28.35 30.89
CA GLY A 129 6.34 -27.68 29.93
C GLY A 129 7.56 -28.47 29.44
N MET A 130 7.76 -29.72 29.89
CA MET A 130 8.99 -30.50 29.68
C MET A 130 8.71 -31.92 29.19
N THR A 131 9.34 -32.32 28.09
CA THR A 131 9.30 -33.70 27.58
C THR A 131 10.71 -34.24 27.41
N LEU A 132 11.00 -35.39 28.04
CA LEU A 132 12.30 -36.05 28.06
C LEU A 132 12.19 -37.45 27.46
N TYR A 133 13.04 -37.74 26.48
CA TYR A 133 13.27 -39.09 25.94
C TYR A 133 14.68 -39.56 26.29
N ALA A 134 14.90 -40.85 26.53
CA ALA A 134 16.22 -41.48 26.63
C ALA A 134 16.15 -43.01 26.47
N ASP A 135 17.29 -43.68 26.35
CA ASP A 135 17.35 -45.15 26.44
C ASP A 135 17.12 -45.63 27.88
N HIS A 136 17.61 -44.86 28.87
CA HIS A 136 17.54 -45.16 30.30
C HIS A 136 17.22 -43.87 31.08
N ILE A 137 16.27 -43.93 32.00
CA ILE A 137 15.97 -42.86 32.98
C ILE A 137 15.93 -43.46 34.39
N TRP A 138 16.66 -42.84 35.31
CA TRP A 138 16.71 -43.13 36.73
C TRP A 138 16.24 -41.87 37.47
N ALA A 139 15.22 -41.95 38.31
CA ALA A 139 14.71 -40.82 39.08
C ALA A 139 14.53 -41.23 40.54
N ASP A 140 15.18 -40.48 41.43
CA ASP A 140 15.10 -40.58 42.88
C ASP A 140 14.33 -39.35 43.38
N PHE A 141 13.08 -39.56 43.79
CA PHE A 141 12.20 -38.50 44.30
C PHE A 141 12.46 -38.16 45.78
N ASP A 142 13.26 -38.94 46.51
CA ASP A 142 13.72 -38.57 47.86
C ASP A 142 14.91 -37.57 47.79
N GLN A 143 15.69 -37.62 46.70
CA GLN A 143 16.80 -36.69 46.41
C GLN A 143 16.45 -35.61 45.36
N ASN A 144 15.21 -35.60 44.86
CA ASN A 144 14.77 -34.77 43.73
C ASN A 144 15.73 -34.86 42.52
N LEU A 145 16.31 -36.03 42.25
CA LEU A 145 17.42 -36.21 41.30
C LEU A 145 17.04 -37.16 40.16
N LEU A 146 16.99 -36.61 38.94
CA LEU A 146 16.79 -37.34 37.71
C LEU A 146 18.12 -37.49 36.94
N ARG A 147 18.39 -38.68 36.43
CA ARG A 147 19.52 -39.01 35.56
C ARG A 147 19.01 -39.77 34.34
N ALA A 148 19.25 -39.23 33.15
CA ALA A 148 18.95 -39.88 31.89
C ALA A 148 20.25 -40.16 31.12
N SER A 149 20.35 -41.31 30.47
CA SER A 149 21.54 -41.70 29.71
C SER A 149 21.21 -42.53 28.48
N GLY A 150 21.94 -42.28 27.39
CA GLY A 150 21.68 -42.88 26.08
C GLY A 150 20.58 -42.14 25.33
N ASN A 151 20.89 -41.68 24.11
CA ASN A 151 19.99 -40.96 23.19
C ASN A 151 19.11 -39.87 23.83
N VAL A 152 19.62 -39.16 24.84
CA VAL A 152 18.80 -38.26 25.64
C VAL A 152 18.34 -37.06 24.81
N ARG A 153 17.04 -36.81 24.75
CA ARG A 153 16.41 -35.66 24.09
C ARG A 153 15.45 -34.97 25.05
N LEU A 154 15.80 -33.77 25.48
CA LEU A 154 14.96 -32.89 26.29
C LEU A 154 14.35 -31.78 25.42
N ILE A 155 13.04 -31.62 25.52
CA ILE A 155 12.26 -30.52 24.94
C ILE A 155 11.74 -29.69 26.11
N SER A 156 11.99 -28.38 26.08
CA SER A 156 11.61 -27.44 27.15
C SER A 156 11.21 -26.11 26.52
N GLY A 157 9.90 -25.89 26.35
CA GLY A 157 9.39 -24.84 25.46
C GLY A 157 9.97 -24.99 24.04
N GLU A 158 10.50 -23.89 23.50
CA GLU A 158 11.15 -23.84 22.18
C GLU A 158 12.57 -24.43 22.16
N GLU A 159 13.19 -24.71 23.33
CA GLU A 159 14.54 -25.29 23.37
C GLU A 159 14.51 -26.81 23.08
N HIS A 160 15.41 -27.26 22.21
CA HIS A 160 15.61 -28.68 21.90
C HIS A 160 17.04 -29.10 22.22
N THR A 161 17.22 -29.86 23.30
CA THR A 161 18.53 -30.33 23.79
C THR A 161 18.70 -31.83 23.59
N TYR A 162 19.87 -32.25 23.11
CA TYR A 162 20.27 -33.63 22.88
C TYR A 162 21.60 -33.92 23.60
N SER A 163 21.78 -35.10 24.19
CA SER A 163 22.99 -35.44 24.97
C SER A 163 23.20 -36.94 25.20
N ASP A 164 24.43 -37.33 25.54
CA ASP A 164 24.75 -38.71 25.94
C ASP A 164 24.29 -39.00 27.39
N GLU A 165 24.41 -38.00 28.28
CA GLU A 165 24.02 -38.07 29.69
C GLU A 165 23.48 -36.71 30.16
N LEU A 166 22.33 -36.73 30.84
CA LEU A 166 21.70 -35.61 31.53
C LEU A 166 21.57 -35.96 33.02
N LEU A 167 22.05 -35.08 33.89
CA LEU A 167 21.76 -35.10 35.31
C LEU A 167 20.99 -33.83 35.65
N PHE A 168 19.82 -33.94 36.28
CA PHE A 168 18.89 -32.83 36.49
C PHE A 168 18.25 -32.93 37.88
N ASN A 169 18.27 -31.85 38.66
CA ASN A 169 17.56 -31.79 39.93
C ASN A 169 16.19 -31.13 39.72
N LEU A 170 15.13 -31.85 40.06
CA LEU A 170 13.73 -31.51 39.77
C LEU A 170 13.27 -30.24 40.50
N GLU A 171 13.71 -30.06 41.74
CA GLU A 171 13.33 -28.95 42.61
C GLU A 171 14.03 -27.63 42.24
N THR A 172 15.35 -27.66 42.07
CA THR A 172 16.14 -26.45 41.77
C THR A 172 16.31 -26.18 40.28
N LYS A 173 15.77 -27.05 39.41
CA LYS A 173 15.88 -27.05 37.94
C LYS A 173 17.32 -26.98 37.40
N LYS A 174 18.31 -27.31 38.24
CA LYS A 174 19.74 -27.30 37.91
C LYS A 174 20.11 -28.56 37.14
N GLY A 175 20.85 -28.38 36.05
CA GLY A 175 21.18 -29.47 35.12
C GLY A 175 22.66 -29.51 34.75
N ILE A 176 23.21 -30.71 34.59
CA ILE A 176 24.50 -30.99 33.97
C ILE A 176 24.25 -31.88 32.76
N ILE A 177 24.46 -31.33 31.57
CA ILE A 177 24.29 -32.02 30.28
C ILE A 177 25.69 -32.32 29.73
N ARG A 178 25.99 -33.58 29.41
CA ARG A 178 27.29 -34.02 28.86
C ARG A 178 27.18 -34.33 27.37
N GLN A 179 28.16 -33.84 26.61
CA GLN A 179 28.13 -33.79 25.14
C GLN A 179 26.84 -33.14 24.59
N GLY A 180 26.36 -32.09 25.28
CA GLY A 180 25.12 -31.43 24.95
C GLY A 180 25.14 -30.72 23.59
N PHE A 181 24.04 -30.83 22.86
CA PHE A 181 23.72 -30.08 21.64
C PHE A 181 22.31 -29.49 21.78
N THR A 182 22.21 -28.16 21.79
CA THR A 182 20.95 -27.44 22.00
C THR A 182 20.66 -26.54 20.79
N TYR A 183 19.40 -26.50 20.37
CA TYR A 183 18.88 -25.50 19.42
C TYR A 183 17.91 -24.56 20.14
N SER A 184 18.05 -23.27 19.86
CA SER A 184 17.19 -22.16 20.28
C SER A 184 17.36 -21.06 19.23
N ASP A 185 16.28 -20.65 18.56
CA ASP A 185 16.38 -19.97 17.26
C ASP A 185 17.11 -18.60 17.32
N PRO A 186 17.98 -18.24 16.36
CA PRO A 186 18.47 -19.01 15.20
C PRO A 186 19.80 -19.75 15.45
N TRP A 187 20.08 -20.19 16.67
CA TRP A 187 21.40 -20.69 17.08
C TRP A 187 21.43 -22.16 17.52
N TYR A 188 22.45 -22.85 17.05
CA TYR A 188 22.88 -24.17 17.52
C TYR A 188 24.09 -24.03 18.44
N TYR A 189 23.94 -24.57 19.65
CA TYR A 189 24.95 -24.64 20.70
C TYR A 189 25.41 -26.09 20.82
N ARG A 190 26.72 -26.32 20.99
CA ARG A 190 27.28 -27.62 21.40
C ARG A 190 28.29 -27.40 22.52
N GLY A 191 28.42 -28.31 23.47
CA GLY A 191 29.42 -28.22 24.53
C GLY A 191 29.76 -29.58 25.12
N THR A 192 31.00 -29.75 25.60
CA THR A 192 31.37 -31.01 26.28
C THR A 192 30.61 -31.17 27.59
N GLU A 193 30.34 -30.04 28.26
CA GLU A 193 29.48 -29.92 29.44
C GLU A 193 28.69 -28.62 29.34
N ILE A 194 27.38 -28.68 29.61
CA ILE A 194 26.51 -27.52 29.80
C ILE A 194 25.95 -27.61 31.21
N PHE A 195 26.16 -26.57 32.00
CA PHE A 195 25.64 -26.41 33.35
C PHE A 195 24.50 -25.39 33.32
N LYS A 196 23.26 -25.83 33.56
CA LYS A 196 22.12 -24.93 33.81
C LYS A 196 22.13 -24.60 35.31
N THR A 197 22.49 -23.37 35.64
CA THR A 197 22.75 -22.92 37.02
C THR A 197 21.51 -22.31 37.66
N GLU A 198 20.67 -21.66 36.86
CA GLU A 198 19.38 -21.07 37.20
C GLU A 198 18.46 -21.21 35.97
N ASP A 199 17.14 -21.01 36.12
CA ASP A 199 16.17 -21.17 35.02
C ASP A 199 16.54 -20.41 33.73
N ASN A 200 17.16 -19.23 33.88
CA ASN A 200 17.58 -18.34 32.80
C ASN A 200 19.10 -18.20 32.63
N GLU A 201 19.93 -19.03 33.27
CA GLU A 201 21.40 -18.95 33.15
C GLU A 201 22.09 -20.30 32.89
N SER A 202 22.74 -20.39 31.72
CA SER A 202 23.49 -21.55 31.27
C SER A 202 24.98 -21.24 31.05
N TYR A 203 25.84 -22.14 31.51
CA TYR A 203 27.30 -22.08 31.39
C TYR A 203 27.81 -23.27 30.58
N ILE A 204 28.41 -23.01 29.42
CA ILE A 204 28.87 -24.01 28.46
C ILE A 204 30.40 -24.09 28.49
N ARG A 205 30.96 -25.24 28.87
CA ARG A 205 32.42 -25.47 28.87
C ARG A 205 32.86 -26.10 27.54
N LYS A 206 33.91 -25.54 26.93
CA LYS A 206 34.42 -25.90 25.59
C LYS A 206 33.31 -25.86 24.51
N GLY A 207 32.53 -24.80 24.50
CA GLY A 207 31.38 -24.63 23.60
C GLY A 207 31.74 -24.41 22.13
N SER A 208 30.80 -24.68 21.25
CA SER A 208 30.76 -24.12 19.89
C SER A 208 29.38 -23.61 19.52
N LEU A 209 29.33 -22.42 18.91
CA LEU A 209 28.11 -21.73 18.46
C LEU A 209 28.09 -21.62 16.92
N THR A 210 26.94 -21.85 16.30
CA THR A 210 26.72 -21.68 14.84
C THR A 210 25.23 -21.49 14.53
N THR A 211 24.86 -20.97 13.35
CA THR A 211 23.48 -21.05 12.81
C THR A 211 23.32 -22.22 11.83
N CYS A 212 24.40 -22.92 11.48
CA CYS A 212 24.40 -24.04 10.55
C CYS A 212 23.90 -25.32 11.25
N SER A 213 22.81 -25.90 10.72
CA SER A 213 22.16 -27.11 11.26
C SER A 213 22.90 -28.43 10.99
N LEU A 214 23.96 -28.41 10.18
CA LEU A 214 24.68 -29.61 9.76
C LEU A 214 25.54 -30.22 10.88
N LYS A 215 25.58 -31.56 10.95
CA LYS A 215 26.35 -32.33 11.95
C LYS A 215 27.82 -31.88 12.05
N GLN A 216 28.43 -31.60 10.90
CA GLN A 216 29.67 -30.84 10.76
C GLN A 216 29.32 -29.45 10.18
N PRO A 217 29.23 -28.40 11.00
CA PRO A 217 28.77 -27.10 10.52
C PRO A 217 29.86 -26.42 9.70
N HIS A 218 29.47 -25.79 8.59
CA HIS A 218 30.41 -25.14 7.66
C HIS A 218 31.23 -24.02 8.31
N TYR A 219 30.67 -23.36 9.33
CA TYR A 219 31.37 -22.44 10.21
C TYR A 219 30.90 -22.61 11.66
N TYR A 220 31.77 -22.30 12.62
CA TYR A 220 31.39 -22.23 14.04
C TYR A 220 32.36 -21.38 14.85
N PHE A 221 31.85 -20.72 15.88
CA PHE A 221 32.62 -20.04 16.91
C PHE A 221 32.94 -21.03 18.04
N SER A 222 34.17 -21.52 18.09
CA SER A 222 34.68 -22.38 19.18
C SER A 222 35.07 -21.50 20.37
N SER A 223 34.70 -21.83 21.61
CA SER A 223 35.01 -21.02 22.80
C SER A 223 35.36 -21.92 23.99
N SER A 224 36.20 -21.44 24.92
CA SER A 224 36.51 -22.18 26.15
C SER A 224 35.34 -22.18 27.15
N GLU A 225 34.55 -21.11 27.13
CA GLU A 225 33.56 -20.75 28.15
C GLU A 225 32.54 -19.81 27.51
N ILE A 226 31.27 -20.23 27.46
CA ILE A 226 30.14 -19.38 27.04
C ILE A 226 29.14 -19.32 28.20
N ILE A 227 28.79 -18.11 28.63
CA ILE A 227 27.74 -17.82 29.59
C ILE A 227 26.57 -17.22 28.80
N VAL A 228 25.39 -17.82 28.92
CA VAL A 228 24.15 -17.34 28.31
C VAL A 228 23.16 -17.00 29.41
N LYS A 229 22.82 -15.72 29.55
CA LYS A 229 21.76 -15.22 30.43
C LYS A 229 20.58 -14.81 29.54
N VAL A 230 19.53 -15.61 29.53
CA VAL A 230 18.34 -15.45 28.65
C VAL A 230 17.73 -14.05 28.85
N ASN A 231 17.30 -13.41 27.76
CA ASN A 231 16.77 -12.04 27.73
C ASN A 231 17.66 -10.97 28.38
N LYS A 232 18.97 -11.24 28.54
CA LYS A 232 19.92 -10.34 29.24
C LYS A 232 21.23 -10.18 28.47
N GLU A 233 22.07 -11.21 28.41
CA GLU A 233 23.35 -11.14 27.69
C GLU A 233 24.02 -12.51 27.44
N LEU A 234 24.82 -12.57 26.38
CA LEU A 234 25.74 -13.66 26.08
C LEU A 234 27.18 -13.17 26.25
N ILE A 235 28.02 -13.96 26.94
CA ILE A 235 29.45 -13.71 27.16
C ILE A 235 30.23 -14.96 26.76
N ALA A 236 31.09 -14.89 25.75
CA ALA A 236 31.95 -15.99 25.32
C ALA A 236 33.43 -15.60 25.44
N LYS A 237 34.27 -16.45 26.03
CA LYS A 237 35.72 -16.21 26.18
C LYS A 237 36.56 -17.08 25.24
N HIS A 238 37.75 -16.58 24.90
CA HIS A 238 38.71 -17.25 24.01
C HIS A 238 38.06 -17.81 22.74
N VAL A 239 37.27 -16.96 22.06
CA VAL A 239 36.47 -17.36 20.91
C VAL A 239 37.35 -17.47 19.67
N ILE A 240 37.25 -18.58 18.94
CA ILE A 240 37.95 -18.85 17.69
C ILE A 240 36.90 -19.12 16.63
N LEU A 241 36.76 -18.21 15.65
CA LEU A 241 35.95 -18.48 14.46
C LEU A 241 36.69 -19.48 13.57
N LYS A 242 36.01 -20.59 13.26
CA LYS A 242 36.46 -21.62 12.33
C LYS A 242 35.52 -21.70 11.13
N ILE A 243 36.07 -21.82 9.92
CA ILE A 243 35.34 -22.08 8.68
C ILE A 243 35.96 -23.30 8.01
N GLY A 244 35.15 -24.30 7.62
CA GLY A 244 35.64 -25.60 7.14
C GLY A 244 36.52 -26.33 8.17
N GLY A 245 36.38 -26.01 9.47
CA GLY A 245 37.27 -26.46 10.54
C GLY A 245 38.57 -25.66 10.72
N VAL A 246 38.96 -24.83 9.74
CA VAL A 246 40.17 -24.00 9.78
C VAL A 246 39.94 -22.75 10.65
N PRO A 247 40.78 -22.48 11.67
CA PRO A 247 40.67 -21.26 12.48
C PRO A 247 41.13 -20.02 11.69
N LEU A 248 40.34 -18.94 11.75
CA LEU A 248 40.61 -17.68 11.04
C LEU A 248 40.85 -16.49 11.98
N PHE A 249 40.03 -16.34 13.02
CA PHE A 249 40.11 -15.20 13.94
C PHE A 249 39.97 -15.65 15.40
N TYR A 250 40.71 -14.98 16.28
CA TYR A 250 40.65 -15.17 17.74
C TYR A 250 40.19 -13.87 18.42
N ILE A 251 39.24 -13.99 19.34
CA ILE A 251 38.64 -12.90 20.10
C ILE A 251 38.75 -13.25 21.60
N PRO A 252 39.50 -12.49 22.43
CA PRO A 252 39.71 -12.82 23.84
C PRO A 252 38.42 -12.93 24.65
N ALA A 253 37.47 -12.02 24.41
CA ALA A 253 36.10 -12.09 24.93
C ALA A 253 35.12 -11.39 23.98
N TYR A 254 33.95 -11.98 23.81
CA TYR A 254 32.81 -11.45 23.06
C TYR A 254 31.62 -11.30 24.00
N ARG A 255 30.99 -10.12 24.05
CA ARG A 255 29.83 -9.84 24.91
C ARG A 255 28.75 -9.16 24.09
N ARG A 256 27.53 -9.73 24.09
CA ARG A 256 26.35 -9.24 23.38
C ARG A 256 25.20 -9.09 24.37
N ASP A 257 24.59 -7.90 24.42
CA ASP A 257 23.30 -7.70 25.10
C ASP A 257 22.21 -8.42 24.28
N LEU A 258 21.26 -9.08 24.95
CA LEU A 258 20.20 -9.85 24.28
C LEU A 258 18.83 -9.16 24.34
N ARG A 259 18.72 -7.98 24.97
CA ARG A 259 17.48 -7.20 25.03
C ARG A 259 17.25 -6.42 23.75
N GLN A 260 16.02 -6.48 23.23
CA GLN A 260 15.61 -5.75 22.03
C GLN A 260 15.65 -4.22 22.24
N ASP A 261 15.35 -3.74 23.46
CA ASP A 261 15.25 -2.31 23.78
C ASP A 261 16.59 -1.58 23.94
N LYS A 262 17.72 -2.30 23.94
CA LYS A 262 19.03 -1.73 24.30
C LYS A 262 19.92 -1.39 23.11
N LEU A 263 20.49 -0.19 23.19
CA LEU A 263 21.56 0.26 22.32
C LEU A 263 22.78 -0.66 22.34
N ALA A 264 23.24 -1.03 21.15
CA ALA A 264 24.60 -1.52 20.95
C ALA A 264 25.58 -0.41 21.37
N LYS A 265 26.36 -0.65 22.43
CA LYS A 265 27.19 0.39 23.08
C LYS A 265 28.22 1.04 22.16
N ILE A 266 28.75 0.27 21.21
CA ILE A 266 29.67 0.72 20.15
C ILE A 266 29.36 -0.15 18.93
N ILE A 267 29.24 0.45 17.76
CA ILE A 267 29.17 -0.26 16.48
C ILE A 267 30.51 -0.02 15.78
N VAL A 268 31.25 -1.10 15.48
CA VAL A 268 32.53 -1.02 14.77
C VAL A 268 32.39 -1.73 13.42
N ARG A 269 32.62 -1.00 12.33
CA ARG A 269 32.57 -1.51 10.96
C ARG A 269 34.00 -1.54 10.42
N LEU A 270 34.50 -2.74 10.08
CA LEU A 270 35.83 -2.95 9.49
C LEU A 270 35.68 -3.47 8.06
N GLY A 271 36.46 -2.95 7.12
CA GLY A 271 36.37 -3.37 5.72
C GLY A 271 37.51 -2.86 4.85
N THR A 272 37.41 -3.11 3.55
CA THR A 272 38.32 -2.55 2.54
C THR A 272 37.58 -2.35 1.22
N ASP A 273 37.64 -1.13 0.66
CA ASP A 273 37.01 -0.80 -0.62
C ASP A 273 37.93 0.03 -1.53
N SER A 274 37.60 0.15 -2.82
CA SER A 274 38.46 0.83 -3.81
C SER A 274 38.58 2.36 -3.64
N TYR A 275 37.66 2.97 -2.90
CA TYR A 275 37.53 4.42 -2.70
C TYR A 275 38.15 4.88 -1.37
N GLN A 276 37.94 4.11 -0.30
CA GLN A 276 38.44 4.38 1.06
C GLN A 276 39.74 3.63 1.37
N GLY A 277 40.04 2.55 0.65
CA GLY A 277 41.04 1.56 1.05
C GLY A 277 40.53 0.72 2.22
N PRO A 278 41.44 0.05 2.97
CA PRO A 278 41.12 -0.44 4.31
C PRO A 278 40.54 0.68 5.19
N PHE A 279 39.43 0.40 5.85
CA PHE A 279 38.72 1.34 6.70
C PHE A 279 38.24 0.74 8.02
N MET A 280 38.11 1.61 9.01
CA MET A 280 37.50 1.38 10.31
C MET A 280 36.57 2.55 10.61
N SER A 281 35.27 2.27 10.72
CA SER A 281 34.25 3.22 11.16
C SER A 281 33.76 2.80 12.55
N ILE A 282 33.60 3.77 13.45
CA ILE A 282 33.13 3.58 14.82
C ILE A 282 31.95 4.54 15.05
N GLU A 283 30.77 3.98 15.26
CA GLU A 283 29.57 4.72 15.63
C GLU A 283 29.27 4.47 17.12
N LEU A 284 29.16 5.55 17.89
CA LEU A 284 28.85 5.54 19.31
C LEU A 284 27.48 6.22 19.52
N PRO A 285 26.37 5.45 19.61
CA PRO A 285 25.06 6.01 19.86
C PRO A 285 24.94 6.50 21.30
N LEU A 286 24.76 7.81 21.48
CA LEU A 286 24.54 8.46 22.76
C LEU A 286 23.07 8.34 23.23
N SER A 287 22.14 8.42 22.29
CA SER A 287 20.70 8.25 22.50
C SER A 287 20.07 7.70 21.23
N ARG A 288 19.02 6.89 21.37
CA ARG A 288 18.17 6.42 20.26
C ARG A 288 16.71 6.37 20.73
N LYS A 289 16.24 7.50 21.23
CA LYS A 289 14.85 7.70 21.68
C LYS A 289 14.05 8.30 20.53
N ARG A 290 12.75 7.97 20.42
CA ARG A 290 11.85 8.51 19.37
C ARG A 290 11.76 10.05 19.32
N ARG A 291 12.18 10.75 20.39
CA ARG A 291 12.33 12.22 20.46
C ARG A 291 13.73 12.74 20.09
N LEU A 292 14.78 11.96 20.31
CA LEU A 292 16.18 12.34 20.09
C LEU A 292 17.02 11.09 19.80
N ASP A 293 17.40 10.91 18.53
CA ASP A 293 18.46 10.01 18.10
C ASP A 293 19.75 10.82 17.97
N ALA A 294 20.86 10.32 18.49
CA ALA A 294 22.13 11.05 18.56
C ALA A 294 23.31 10.06 18.59
N ARG A 295 24.20 10.17 17.60
CA ARG A 295 25.37 9.31 17.42
C ARG A 295 26.65 10.14 17.22
N LEU A 296 27.73 9.73 17.88
CA LEU A 296 29.07 10.17 17.53
C LEU A 296 29.65 9.25 16.45
N LEU A 297 30.39 9.84 15.52
CA LEU A 297 30.99 9.18 14.37
C LEU A 297 32.52 9.33 14.42
N PHE A 298 33.26 8.28 14.13
CA PHE A 298 34.71 8.33 13.94
C PHE A 298 35.12 7.39 12.81
N ASP A 299 35.80 7.92 11.79
CA ASP A 299 36.18 7.20 10.59
C ASP A 299 37.70 7.28 10.36
N GLN A 300 38.34 6.13 10.21
CA GLN A 300 39.73 5.99 9.82
C GLN A 300 39.81 5.18 8.53
N THR A 301 40.24 5.83 7.45
CA THR A 301 40.42 5.22 6.12
C THR A 301 41.87 5.31 5.69
N SER A 302 42.31 4.46 4.75
CA SER A 302 43.68 4.53 4.20
C SER A 302 43.82 5.54 3.05
N ARG A 303 42.74 5.86 2.34
CA ARG A 303 42.75 6.74 1.15
C ARG A 303 42.11 8.11 1.34
N ARG A 304 41.34 8.31 2.42
CA ARG A 304 40.68 9.58 2.75
C ARG A 304 41.04 10.09 4.16
N GLY A 305 42.02 9.47 4.82
CA GLY A 305 42.50 9.85 6.14
C GLY A 305 41.46 9.66 7.24
N ARG A 306 41.43 10.62 8.18
CA ARG A 306 40.54 10.60 9.34
C ARG A 306 39.33 11.52 9.15
N GLY A 307 38.20 11.11 9.70
CA GLY A 307 37.00 11.91 9.88
C GLY A 307 36.36 11.63 11.24
N GLY A 308 35.48 12.52 11.68
CA GLY A 308 34.71 12.33 12.90
C GLY A 308 33.73 13.47 13.16
N GLY A 309 32.73 13.21 14.01
CA GLY A 309 31.63 14.15 14.20
C GLY A 309 30.53 13.67 15.13
N ALA A 310 29.41 14.38 15.08
CA ALA A 310 28.15 14.06 15.72
C ALA A 310 27.01 14.23 14.71
N ASP A 311 26.08 13.29 14.70
CA ASP A 311 24.84 13.36 13.94
C ASP A 311 23.67 13.14 14.90
N GLY A 312 22.66 13.99 14.82
CA GLY A 312 21.50 13.93 15.70
C GLY A 312 20.22 14.40 15.02
N SER A 313 19.11 13.77 15.35
CA SER A 313 17.79 14.16 14.87
C SER A 313 16.80 14.26 16.04
N TYR A 314 15.92 15.24 15.98
CA TYR A 314 14.90 15.49 16.99
C TYR A 314 13.51 15.48 16.39
N LEU A 315 12.54 14.96 17.16
CA LEU A 315 11.12 14.93 16.84
C LEU A 315 10.31 15.21 18.11
N ILE A 316 9.67 16.37 18.16
CA ILE A 316 8.83 16.82 19.25
C ILE A 316 7.43 17.04 18.65
N ASN A 317 6.48 16.22 19.10
CA ASN A 317 5.07 16.35 18.75
C ASN A 317 4.33 16.74 20.03
N ASP A 318 3.74 17.93 20.01
CA ASP A 318 2.94 18.49 21.09
C ASP A 318 1.49 18.59 20.63
N THR A 319 0.59 17.97 21.38
CA THR A 319 -0.84 17.85 21.07
C THR A 319 -1.66 18.44 22.21
N GLN A 320 -2.56 19.36 21.88
CA GLN A 320 -3.64 19.80 22.74
C GLN A 320 -4.88 18.98 22.38
N TYR A 321 -5.51 18.32 23.35
CA TYR A 321 -6.64 17.43 23.12
C TYR A 321 -7.61 17.40 24.31
N ASN A 322 -8.87 17.11 24.04
CA ASN A 322 -9.87 16.77 25.05
C ASN A 322 -9.87 15.25 25.21
N GLU A 323 -10.05 14.73 26.42
CA GLU A 323 -10.11 13.28 26.70
C GLU A 323 -11.36 12.94 27.51
N ILE A 324 -12.05 11.87 27.13
CA ILE A 324 -13.02 11.15 27.96
C ILE A 324 -12.34 9.87 28.42
N TYR A 325 -12.17 9.72 29.73
CA TYR A 325 -11.44 8.61 30.35
C TYR A 325 -12.35 7.76 31.25
N ILE A 326 -12.47 6.47 30.90
CA ILE A 326 -13.26 5.48 31.62
C ILE A 326 -12.29 4.46 32.24
N PRO A 327 -11.99 4.54 33.55
CA PRO A 327 -11.00 3.67 34.18
C PRO A 327 -11.46 2.20 34.23
N VAL A 328 -10.53 1.27 34.08
CA VAL A 328 -10.73 -0.16 34.30
C VAL A 328 -10.12 -0.53 35.65
N PHE A 329 -10.96 -0.98 36.58
CA PHE A 329 -10.51 -1.39 37.91
C PHE A 329 -9.57 -2.61 37.82
N GLN A 330 -8.51 -2.64 38.63
CA GLN A 330 -7.49 -3.71 38.55
C GLN A 330 -8.05 -5.11 38.84
N ASP A 331 -9.10 -5.17 39.66
CA ASP A 331 -9.86 -6.37 40.04
C ASP A 331 -11.12 -6.61 39.19
N ALA A 332 -11.40 -5.77 38.18
CA ALA A 332 -12.63 -5.84 37.39
C ALA A 332 -12.83 -7.20 36.72
N THR A 333 -13.97 -7.83 37.00
CA THR A 333 -14.41 -9.08 36.37
C THR A 333 -14.60 -8.94 34.86
N PRO A 334 -14.57 -10.03 34.06
CA PRO A 334 -14.84 -9.96 32.63
C PRO A 334 -16.19 -9.30 32.28
N SER A 335 -17.20 -9.49 33.11
CA SER A 335 -18.51 -8.83 33.02
C SER A 335 -18.47 -7.33 33.29
N GLU A 336 -17.71 -6.88 34.29
CA GLU A 336 -17.53 -5.44 34.57
C GLU A 336 -16.72 -4.77 33.45
N ARG A 337 -15.67 -5.44 32.95
CA ARG A 337 -14.88 -4.96 31.81
C ARG A 337 -15.75 -4.78 30.58
N LYS A 338 -16.59 -5.77 30.23
CA LYS A 338 -17.52 -5.69 29.09
C LYS A 338 -18.59 -4.59 29.28
N LYS A 339 -18.96 -4.27 30.53
CA LYS A 339 -19.87 -3.14 30.82
C LYS A 339 -19.16 -1.78 30.58
N LEU A 340 -17.92 -1.63 31.05
CA LEU A 340 -17.12 -0.42 30.85
C LEU A 340 -16.78 -0.21 29.36
N GLU A 341 -16.46 -1.30 28.66
CA GLU A 341 -16.27 -1.35 27.21
C GLU A 341 -17.55 -0.93 26.48
N GLY A 342 -18.71 -1.48 26.85
CA GLY A 342 -20.00 -1.10 26.29
C GLY A 342 -20.34 0.40 26.44
N LEU A 343 -20.07 0.99 27.61
CA LEU A 343 -20.22 2.44 27.82
C LEU A 343 -19.27 3.25 26.92
N ALA A 344 -18.02 2.81 26.77
CA ALA A 344 -17.04 3.50 25.92
C ALA A 344 -17.40 3.37 24.43
N THR A 345 -17.92 2.23 24.00
CA THR A 345 -18.47 2.00 22.65
C THR A 345 -19.72 2.84 22.40
N GLU A 346 -20.63 2.99 23.37
CA GLU A 346 -21.81 3.84 23.22
C GLU A 346 -21.45 5.32 22.98
N ILE A 347 -20.44 5.84 23.68
CA ILE A 347 -19.90 7.19 23.41
C ILE A 347 -19.25 7.24 22.02
N LYS A 348 -18.50 6.19 21.65
CA LYS A 348 -17.86 6.11 20.32
C LYS A 348 -18.91 6.14 19.20
N GLU A 349 -19.95 5.32 19.29
CA GLU A 349 -21.02 5.26 18.28
C GLU A 349 -21.70 6.62 18.12
N LYS A 350 -22.02 7.31 19.23
CA LYS A 350 -22.58 8.68 19.23
C LYS A 350 -21.65 9.75 18.64
N LEU A 351 -20.35 9.47 18.46
CA LEU A 351 -19.37 10.37 17.82
C LEU A 351 -19.08 9.99 16.36
N ASP A 352 -18.97 8.70 16.05
CA ASP A 352 -18.61 8.18 14.73
C ASP A 352 -19.77 8.23 13.72
N GLY A 353 -21.02 8.11 14.19
CA GLY A 353 -22.17 7.98 13.31
C GLY A 353 -22.77 9.32 12.87
N ASP A 354 -23.39 9.33 11.69
CA ASP A 354 -24.38 10.34 11.27
C ASP A 354 -25.68 10.19 12.11
N TYR A 355 -25.57 10.33 13.43
CA TYR A 355 -26.67 10.37 14.42
C TYR A 355 -27.42 11.72 14.41
N ASP A 356 -27.42 12.41 13.27
CA ASP A 356 -28.47 13.36 12.93
C ASP A 356 -29.82 12.65 13.11
N LEU A 357 -30.63 13.12 14.05
CA LEU A 357 -31.96 12.61 14.31
C LEU A 357 -32.96 13.37 13.43
N TYR A 358 -33.65 12.62 12.57
CA TYR A 358 -34.64 13.17 11.66
C TYR A 358 -36.06 12.86 12.17
N LYS A 359 -36.93 13.87 12.08
CA LYS A 359 -38.36 13.72 12.26
C LYS A 359 -39.03 13.93 10.92
N LEU A 360 -39.65 12.88 10.38
CA LEU A 360 -40.08 12.82 8.98
C LEU A 360 -41.59 12.58 8.84
N LYS A 361 -42.16 13.14 7.79
CA LYS A 361 -43.48 12.77 7.26
C LYS A 361 -43.33 12.06 5.94
N GLU A 362 -43.95 10.89 5.82
CA GLU A 362 -44.01 10.09 4.60
C GLU A 362 -45.28 10.42 3.83
N VAL A 363 -45.13 10.75 2.55
CA VAL A 363 -46.18 10.65 1.54
C VAL A 363 -45.97 9.35 0.79
N TYR A 364 -46.85 8.38 1.02
CA TYR A 364 -46.79 7.05 0.41
C TYR A 364 -47.86 6.90 -0.67
N LEU A 365 -47.44 6.52 -1.87
CA LEU A 365 -48.28 6.27 -3.05
C LEU A 365 -48.23 4.79 -3.40
N GLU A 366 -49.27 4.04 -3.03
CA GLU A 366 -49.33 2.59 -3.16
C GLU A 366 -49.70 2.14 -4.58
N TYR A 367 -49.01 1.14 -5.14
CA TYR A 367 -49.39 0.57 -6.43
C TYR A 367 -50.64 -0.33 -6.25
N ARG A 368 -51.79 0.12 -6.76
CA ARG A 368 -52.98 -0.73 -6.83
C ARG A 368 -52.80 -1.80 -7.91
N LEU A 369 -53.00 -3.06 -7.54
CA LEU A 369 -52.99 -4.20 -8.46
C LEU A 369 -54.29 -4.23 -9.28
N GLU A 370 -54.20 -4.35 -10.60
CA GLU A 370 -55.37 -4.50 -11.47
C GLU A 370 -55.71 -5.99 -11.71
N GLU A 371 -56.93 -6.30 -12.14
CA GLU A 371 -57.33 -7.67 -12.53
C GLU A 371 -56.39 -8.28 -13.59
N ALA A 372 -55.78 -7.43 -14.44
CA ALA A 372 -54.78 -7.81 -15.43
C ALA A 372 -53.42 -8.25 -14.85
N ASP A 373 -53.09 -7.87 -13.61
CA ASP A 373 -51.91 -8.35 -12.88
C ASP A 373 -52.17 -9.74 -12.28
N PHE A 374 -53.34 -9.92 -11.65
CA PHE A 374 -53.78 -11.23 -11.15
C PHE A 374 -53.90 -12.27 -12.29
N LEU A 375 -54.46 -11.90 -13.44
CA LEU A 375 -54.52 -12.77 -14.62
C LEU A 375 -53.13 -13.19 -15.11
N ARG A 376 -52.17 -12.26 -15.20
CA ARG A 376 -50.79 -12.56 -15.63
C ARG A 376 -50.08 -13.50 -14.67
N ALA A 377 -50.14 -13.22 -13.36
CA ALA A 377 -49.53 -14.08 -12.35
C ALA A 377 -50.16 -15.48 -12.36
N LYS A 378 -51.48 -15.57 -12.54
CA LYS A 378 -52.21 -16.84 -12.68
C LYS A 378 -51.80 -17.65 -13.92
N GLU A 379 -51.56 -17.00 -15.06
CA GLU A 379 -51.01 -17.65 -16.27
C GLU A 379 -49.60 -18.21 -16.01
N THR A 380 -48.71 -17.44 -15.39
CA THR A 380 -47.36 -17.89 -15.01
C THR A 380 -47.42 -19.11 -14.09
N VAL A 381 -48.28 -19.09 -13.06
CA VAL A 381 -48.39 -20.20 -12.09
C VAL A 381 -49.00 -21.45 -12.75
N ALA A 382 -49.96 -21.28 -13.66
CA ALA A 382 -50.52 -22.39 -14.42
C ALA A 382 -49.45 -23.08 -15.27
N GLN A 383 -48.54 -22.34 -15.91
CA GLN A 383 -47.41 -22.91 -16.66
C GLN A 383 -46.46 -23.70 -15.75
N VAL A 384 -46.08 -23.16 -14.60
CA VAL A 384 -45.23 -23.86 -13.61
C VAL A 384 -45.93 -25.12 -13.07
N TYR A 385 -47.25 -25.08 -12.89
CA TYR A 385 -48.04 -26.22 -12.43
C TYR A 385 -48.15 -27.33 -13.49
N GLU A 386 -48.36 -26.98 -14.76
CA GLU A 386 -48.32 -27.94 -15.87
C GLU A 386 -46.93 -28.54 -16.05
N GLU A 387 -45.85 -27.77 -15.87
CA GLU A 387 -44.48 -28.29 -15.95
C GLU A 387 -44.22 -29.32 -14.85
N LEU A 388 -44.62 -29.03 -13.60
CA LEU A 388 -44.52 -29.96 -12.47
C LEU A 388 -45.29 -31.27 -12.72
N GLN A 389 -46.50 -31.19 -13.30
CA GLN A 389 -47.24 -32.39 -13.70
C GLN A 389 -46.62 -33.11 -14.91
N SER A 390 -46.03 -32.40 -15.88
CA SER A 390 -45.40 -33.04 -17.04
C SER A 390 -44.22 -33.94 -16.64
N LYS A 391 -43.38 -33.50 -15.70
CA LYS A 391 -42.22 -34.22 -15.16
C LYS A 391 -42.57 -35.45 -14.31
N SER A 392 -43.86 -35.65 -13.96
CA SER A 392 -44.34 -36.84 -13.24
C SER A 392 -44.46 -38.11 -14.09
N LYS A 393 -44.49 -37.97 -15.43
CA LYS A 393 -44.88 -39.06 -16.35
C LYS A 393 -43.70 -39.78 -17.04
N SER A 394 -42.46 -39.40 -16.73
CA SER A 394 -41.26 -39.90 -17.41
C SER A 394 -40.50 -40.99 -16.62
N GLY A 395 -41.23 -41.84 -15.90
CA GLY A 395 -40.73 -43.04 -15.25
C GLY A 395 -41.75 -44.17 -15.40
N GLU A 396 -41.30 -45.32 -15.90
CA GLU A 396 -42.10 -46.52 -16.17
C GLU A 396 -42.48 -47.24 -14.85
N GLU A 397 -43.46 -48.14 -14.74
CA GLU A 397 -44.03 -49.10 -15.71
C GLU A 397 -45.54 -49.40 -15.40
N GLU A 398 -46.21 -50.30 -16.13
CA GLU A 398 -47.68 -50.43 -16.14
C GLU A 398 -48.34 -51.12 -14.91
N VAL A 399 -49.22 -50.40 -14.17
CA VAL A 399 -50.27 -50.97 -13.28
C VAL A 399 -51.54 -50.10 -13.34
N PRO A 400 -52.78 -50.64 -13.44
CA PRO A 400 -53.97 -49.84 -13.71
C PRO A 400 -54.66 -49.19 -12.48
N VAL A 401 -54.75 -47.87 -12.51
CA VAL A 401 -55.94 -47.05 -12.14
C VAL A 401 -56.46 -47.11 -10.68
N HIS A 402 -55.98 -46.22 -9.80
CA HIS A 402 -56.80 -45.25 -9.02
C HIS A 402 -56.06 -44.45 -7.90
N THR A 403 -54.85 -43.93 -8.14
CA THR A 403 -54.22 -42.89 -7.30
C THR A 403 -53.41 -41.92 -8.15
N SER A 404 -53.22 -40.68 -7.69
CA SER A 404 -52.33 -39.70 -8.32
C SER A 404 -50.87 -39.99 -7.96
N SER A 405 -50.03 -40.29 -8.95
CA SER A 405 -48.60 -40.57 -8.73
C SER A 405 -47.88 -39.36 -8.11
N PRO A 406 -47.06 -39.55 -7.06
CA PRO A 406 -46.33 -38.46 -6.42
C PRO A 406 -45.17 -37.96 -7.30
N VAL A 407 -44.95 -36.65 -7.30
CA VAL A 407 -43.81 -36.03 -8.00
C VAL A 407 -42.51 -36.29 -7.21
N THR A 408 -41.36 -36.36 -7.86
CA THR A 408 -40.06 -36.52 -7.19
C THR A 408 -39.57 -35.20 -6.53
N GLU A 409 -38.89 -35.32 -5.39
CA GLU A 409 -38.42 -34.17 -4.59
C GLU A 409 -37.46 -33.27 -5.39
N SER A 410 -36.59 -33.86 -6.20
CA SER A 410 -35.66 -33.16 -7.08
C SER A 410 -36.35 -32.29 -8.14
N ALA A 411 -37.42 -32.79 -8.78
CA ALA A 411 -38.14 -32.04 -9.81
C ALA A 411 -38.83 -30.79 -9.25
N PHE A 412 -39.41 -30.89 -8.04
CA PHE A 412 -39.98 -29.74 -7.35
C PHE A 412 -38.90 -28.77 -6.85
N SER A 413 -37.80 -29.31 -6.30
CA SER A 413 -36.66 -28.52 -5.82
C SER A 413 -36.03 -27.67 -6.93
N GLN A 414 -35.95 -28.19 -8.16
CA GLN A 414 -35.44 -27.46 -9.31
C GLN A 414 -36.42 -26.39 -9.80
N ALA A 415 -37.70 -26.73 -9.98
CA ALA A 415 -38.73 -25.76 -10.37
C ALA A 415 -38.83 -24.58 -9.37
N ALA A 416 -38.61 -24.83 -8.08
CA ALA A 416 -38.56 -23.79 -7.07
C ALA A 416 -37.32 -22.86 -7.19
N GLN A 417 -36.15 -23.40 -7.56
CA GLN A 417 -34.95 -22.61 -7.83
C GLN A 417 -35.08 -21.76 -9.11
N ASP A 418 -35.72 -22.29 -10.14
CA ASP A 418 -35.88 -21.60 -11.42
C ASP A 418 -37.02 -20.53 -11.35
N HIS A 419 -38.17 -20.85 -10.77
CA HIS A 419 -39.42 -20.07 -10.93
C HIS A 419 -40.02 -19.44 -9.66
N SER A 420 -39.55 -19.73 -8.44
CA SER A 420 -40.10 -19.08 -7.23
C SER A 420 -39.62 -17.64 -7.09
N ASP A 421 -40.48 -16.70 -6.73
CA ASP A 421 -40.12 -15.31 -6.40
C ASP A 421 -39.68 -15.15 -4.94
N HIS A 422 -39.93 -16.15 -4.07
CA HIS A 422 -39.62 -16.04 -2.65
C HIS A 422 -38.12 -16.17 -2.36
N GLN A 423 -37.46 -15.03 -2.16
CA GLN A 423 -35.99 -14.90 -2.13
C GLN A 423 -35.28 -15.88 -1.19
N GLU A 424 -35.78 -16.09 0.02
CA GLU A 424 -35.16 -17.00 1.00
C GLU A 424 -35.17 -18.47 0.55
N THR A 425 -36.37 -19.04 0.38
CA THR A 425 -36.56 -20.48 0.11
C THR A 425 -36.22 -20.86 -1.33
N LYS A 426 -36.17 -19.91 -2.28
CA LYS A 426 -35.76 -20.14 -3.68
C LYS A 426 -34.46 -20.94 -3.77
N TYR A 427 -33.40 -20.45 -3.13
CA TYR A 427 -32.07 -21.06 -3.20
C TYR A 427 -32.03 -22.48 -2.59
N TYR A 428 -32.83 -22.72 -1.55
CA TYR A 428 -32.99 -24.03 -0.90
C TYR A 428 -34.01 -24.96 -1.59
N GLY A 429 -34.43 -24.66 -2.82
CA GLY A 429 -35.37 -25.50 -3.58
C GLY A 429 -36.77 -25.52 -2.98
N GLY A 430 -37.22 -24.37 -2.48
CA GLY A 430 -38.52 -24.17 -1.86
C GLY A 430 -38.64 -24.69 -0.43
N ASN A 431 -37.61 -25.35 0.12
CA ASN A 431 -37.66 -26.02 1.43
C ASN A 431 -37.88 -25.03 2.59
N MET A 432 -38.89 -25.28 3.41
CA MET A 432 -39.26 -24.51 4.61
C MET A 432 -38.79 -25.15 5.92
N GLY A 433 -38.23 -26.37 5.86
CA GLY A 433 -38.03 -27.23 7.02
C GLY A 433 -39.32 -27.94 7.43
N TYR A 434 -39.34 -28.44 8.68
CA TYR A 434 -40.58 -28.86 9.35
C TYR A 434 -41.33 -27.63 9.85
N ILE A 435 -42.66 -27.72 9.84
CA ILE A 435 -43.58 -26.70 10.34
C ILE A 435 -44.62 -27.38 11.25
N VAL A 436 -44.96 -26.73 12.36
CA VAL A 436 -46.05 -27.13 13.26
C VAL A 436 -47.25 -26.17 13.08
N ARG A 437 -48.47 -26.66 13.25
CA ARG A 437 -49.68 -25.83 13.07
C ARG A 437 -49.73 -24.68 14.09
N GLY A 438 -49.84 -23.45 13.60
CA GLY A 438 -49.82 -22.23 14.42
C GLY A 438 -48.43 -21.72 14.78
N GLU A 439 -47.36 -22.21 14.14
CA GLU A 439 -45.99 -21.78 14.40
C GLU A 439 -45.74 -20.32 13.95
N VAL A 440 -45.13 -19.53 14.84
CA VAL A 440 -44.77 -18.12 14.61
C VAL A 440 -43.26 -17.93 14.49
N ASP A 441 -42.85 -16.91 13.75
CA ASP A 441 -41.46 -16.47 13.61
C ASP A 441 -40.97 -15.64 14.82
N VAL A 442 -39.72 -15.18 14.74
CA VAL A 442 -39.06 -14.38 15.79
C VAL A 442 -39.71 -12.99 15.98
N GLU A 443 -40.49 -12.52 15.00
CA GLU A 443 -41.26 -11.27 15.05
C GLU A 443 -42.72 -11.51 15.52
N GLY A 444 -43.10 -12.76 15.81
CA GLY A 444 -44.44 -13.14 16.27
C GLY A 444 -45.48 -13.25 15.16
N LYS A 445 -45.09 -13.25 13.88
CA LYS A 445 -45.99 -13.46 12.74
C LYS A 445 -46.10 -14.96 12.44
N PRO A 446 -47.25 -15.48 11.98
CA PRO A 446 -47.37 -16.90 11.63
C PRO A 446 -46.49 -17.23 10.41
N ARG A 447 -45.66 -18.28 10.51
CA ARG A 447 -44.75 -18.73 9.43
C ARG A 447 -45.48 -19.18 8.15
N LEU A 448 -46.78 -19.41 8.24
CA LEU A 448 -47.66 -19.83 7.16
C LEU A 448 -49.02 -19.13 7.33
N ASN A 449 -49.62 -18.63 6.25
CA ASN A 449 -50.94 -18.00 6.33
C ASN A 449 -52.00 -19.06 6.72
N PRO A 450 -52.89 -18.83 7.71
CA PRO A 450 -53.88 -19.80 8.15
C PRO A 450 -54.76 -20.41 7.04
N VAL A 451 -55.07 -19.63 5.99
CA VAL A 451 -55.86 -20.09 4.84
C VAL A 451 -55.11 -21.14 4.00
N LEU A 452 -53.77 -21.05 3.97
CA LEU A 452 -52.91 -22.05 3.33
C LEU A 452 -52.68 -23.24 4.26
N GLU A 453 -52.49 -22.96 5.56
CA GLU A 453 -52.24 -23.96 6.61
C GLU A 453 -53.32 -25.04 6.66
N ASP A 454 -54.61 -24.66 6.66
CA ASP A 454 -55.73 -25.60 6.71
C ASP A 454 -55.75 -26.59 5.52
N VAL A 455 -55.30 -26.15 4.34
CA VAL A 455 -55.18 -27.02 3.15
C VAL A 455 -53.94 -27.91 3.26
N ILE A 456 -52.81 -27.35 3.67
CA ILE A 456 -51.51 -28.03 3.72
C ILE A 456 -51.49 -29.12 4.78
N PHE A 457 -52.05 -28.89 5.97
CA PHE A 457 -52.08 -29.90 7.04
C PHE A 457 -53.07 -31.04 6.77
N ALA A 458 -53.96 -30.90 5.78
CA ALA A 458 -54.86 -31.94 5.29
C ALA A 458 -54.24 -32.85 4.21
N MET A 459 -53.09 -32.49 3.62
CA MET A 459 -52.42 -33.26 2.58
C MET A 459 -51.65 -34.49 3.12
N GLU A 460 -51.40 -35.45 2.25
CA GLU A 460 -50.55 -36.63 2.49
C GLU A 460 -49.13 -36.42 1.93
N ALA A 461 -48.16 -37.19 2.44
CA ALA A 461 -46.77 -37.11 2.00
C ALA A 461 -46.59 -37.48 0.51
N GLY A 462 -45.85 -36.65 -0.23
CA GLY A 462 -45.62 -36.77 -1.67
C GLY A 462 -46.64 -36.02 -2.55
N GLN A 463 -47.73 -35.49 -1.99
CA GLN A 463 -48.73 -34.71 -2.73
C GLN A 463 -48.25 -33.26 -3.00
N ILE A 464 -48.72 -32.69 -4.11
CA ILE A 464 -48.63 -31.26 -4.44
C ILE A 464 -50.02 -30.64 -4.28
N SER A 465 -50.10 -29.42 -3.73
CA SER A 465 -51.36 -28.70 -3.53
C SER A 465 -52.03 -28.34 -4.87
N PRO A 466 -53.33 -28.00 -4.90
CA PRO A 466 -53.84 -27.12 -5.95
C PRO A 466 -53.12 -25.76 -5.89
N ILE A 467 -53.24 -24.95 -6.95
CA ILE A 467 -52.76 -23.56 -6.93
C ILE A 467 -53.57 -22.79 -5.88
N LEU A 468 -52.91 -22.34 -4.81
CA LEU A 468 -53.52 -21.55 -3.75
C LEU A 468 -53.31 -20.06 -4.02
N GLN A 469 -54.31 -19.24 -3.74
CA GLN A 469 -54.25 -17.78 -3.93
C GLN A 469 -54.26 -17.09 -2.57
N THR A 470 -53.31 -16.17 -2.35
CA THR A 470 -53.43 -15.10 -1.35
C THR A 470 -53.71 -13.76 -2.04
N GLU A 471 -53.83 -12.70 -1.25
CA GLU A 471 -54.09 -11.34 -1.75
C GLU A 471 -52.96 -10.79 -2.64
N PHE A 472 -51.72 -11.26 -2.47
CA PHE A 472 -50.52 -10.71 -3.13
C PHE A 472 -49.67 -11.75 -3.88
N ALA A 473 -49.97 -13.05 -3.76
CA ALA A 473 -49.20 -14.10 -4.43
C ALA A 473 -50.05 -15.35 -4.71
N TYR A 474 -49.59 -16.12 -5.68
CA TYR A 474 -50.06 -17.48 -5.95
C TYR A 474 -49.00 -18.48 -5.47
N HIS A 475 -49.45 -19.57 -4.85
CA HIS A 475 -48.58 -20.53 -4.16
C HIS A 475 -48.85 -21.96 -4.62
N ILE A 476 -47.77 -22.73 -4.79
CA ILE A 476 -47.81 -24.17 -4.98
C ILE A 476 -46.98 -24.80 -3.86
N PHE A 477 -47.58 -25.70 -3.09
CA PHE A 477 -46.93 -26.39 -1.99
C PHE A 477 -46.78 -27.88 -2.25
N ARG A 478 -45.82 -28.49 -1.56
CA ARG A 478 -45.55 -29.92 -1.57
C ARG A 478 -45.23 -30.39 -0.16
N VAL A 479 -45.87 -31.46 0.29
CA VAL A 479 -45.49 -32.15 1.52
C VAL A 479 -44.45 -33.21 1.20
N ASP A 480 -43.25 -33.10 1.78
CA ASP A 480 -42.21 -34.13 1.64
C ASP A 480 -42.43 -35.27 2.65
N HIS A 481 -42.55 -34.93 3.94
CA HIS A 481 -42.66 -35.87 5.05
C HIS A 481 -43.63 -35.35 6.11
N ILE A 482 -44.21 -36.27 6.88
CA ILE A 482 -45.05 -36.00 8.03
C ILE A 482 -44.45 -36.79 9.20
N LEU A 483 -44.27 -36.14 10.35
CA LEU A 483 -43.83 -36.76 11.61
C LEU A 483 -44.90 -36.50 12.68
N GLU A 484 -45.17 -37.48 13.53
CA GLU A 484 -46.02 -37.30 14.71
C GLU A 484 -45.12 -37.36 15.95
N VAL A 485 -44.93 -36.20 16.59
CA VAL A 485 -43.98 -36.02 17.70
C VAL A 485 -44.74 -35.43 18.89
N TYR A 486 -44.71 -36.11 20.03
CA TYR A 486 -45.46 -35.75 21.25
C TYR A 486 -46.97 -35.45 21.06
N GLY A 487 -47.60 -36.01 20.03
CA GLY A 487 -49.01 -35.78 19.70
C GLY A 487 -49.29 -34.53 18.86
N GLN A 488 -48.25 -33.85 18.38
CA GLN A 488 -48.35 -32.82 17.34
C GLN A 488 -47.91 -33.40 15.99
N LYS A 489 -48.60 -33.00 14.91
CA LYS A 489 -48.28 -33.37 13.53
C LYS A 489 -47.34 -32.32 12.97
N GLU A 490 -46.08 -32.67 12.76
CA GLU A 490 -45.08 -31.83 12.10
C GLU A 490 -45.02 -32.19 10.61
N ILE A 491 -44.89 -31.18 9.72
CA ILE A 491 -44.90 -31.40 8.27
C ILE A 491 -43.69 -30.73 7.62
N LYS A 492 -42.87 -31.52 6.90
CA LYS A 492 -41.78 -30.99 6.06
C LYS A 492 -42.36 -30.48 4.75
N LEU A 493 -42.17 -29.18 4.49
CA LEU A 493 -42.84 -28.49 3.40
C LEU A 493 -41.86 -27.88 2.39
N ARG A 494 -42.23 -27.92 1.10
CA ARG A 494 -41.62 -27.12 0.04
C ARG A 494 -42.65 -26.20 -0.61
N ARG A 495 -42.25 -24.99 -0.99
CA ARG A 495 -43.10 -23.98 -1.65
C ARG A 495 -42.49 -23.41 -2.93
N ILE A 496 -43.37 -23.00 -3.84
CA ILE A 496 -43.08 -22.10 -4.96
C ILE A 496 -44.11 -20.99 -4.88
N ASP A 497 -43.64 -19.74 -4.74
CA ASP A 497 -44.49 -18.55 -4.69
C ASP A 497 -44.26 -17.74 -5.96
N VAL A 498 -45.31 -17.22 -6.58
CA VAL A 498 -45.23 -16.26 -7.70
C VAL A 498 -45.97 -15.00 -7.28
N ALA A 499 -45.27 -13.87 -7.30
CA ALA A 499 -45.76 -12.59 -6.79
C ALA A 499 -46.67 -11.89 -7.81
N VAL A 500 -47.81 -11.37 -7.35
CA VAL A 500 -48.65 -10.49 -8.16
C VAL A 500 -48.03 -9.10 -8.16
N SER A 501 -47.35 -8.75 -9.25
CA SER A 501 -46.64 -7.47 -9.41
C SER A 501 -47.33 -6.54 -10.41
N PRO A 502 -47.42 -5.23 -10.12
CA PRO A 502 -48.11 -4.26 -10.97
C PRO A 502 -47.37 -4.06 -12.30
N THR A 503 -48.10 -3.73 -13.38
CA THR A 503 -47.47 -3.41 -14.67
C THR A 503 -46.51 -2.22 -14.56
N ASP A 504 -45.49 -2.20 -15.41
CA ASP A 504 -44.57 -1.05 -15.51
C ASP A 504 -45.31 0.23 -15.95
N LYS A 505 -46.43 0.11 -16.65
CA LYS A 505 -47.33 1.23 -16.96
C LYS A 505 -47.98 1.79 -15.69
N THR A 506 -48.49 0.92 -14.80
CA THR A 506 -49.07 1.33 -13.51
C THR A 506 -48.02 2.00 -12.62
N LYS A 507 -46.80 1.45 -12.59
CA LYS A 507 -45.66 2.06 -11.87
C LYS A 507 -45.34 3.46 -12.40
N GLU A 508 -45.24 3.62 -13.72
CA GLU A 508 -44.90 4.91 -14.33
C GLU A 508 -46.02 5.96 -14.16
N GLN A 509 -47.30 5.56 -14.18
CA GLN A 509 -48.42 6.48 -13.88
C GLN A 509 -48.39 6.99 -12.43
N ILE A 510 -48.08 6.11 -11.46
CA ILE A 510 -47.91 6.52 -10.05
C ILE A 510 -46.61 7.35 -9.88
N ARG A 511 -45.57 7.07 -10.66
CA ARG A 511 -44.33 7.86 -10.71
C ARG A 511 -44.58 9.29 -11.20
N GLU A 512 -45.25 9.49 -12.34
CA GLU A 512 -45.57 10.82 -12.88
C GLU A 512 -46.39 11.65 -11.87
N LEU A 513 -47.31 11.00 -11.15
CA LEU A 513 -48.09 11.62 -10.08
C LEU A 513 -47.22 11.98 -8.86
N ALA A 514 -46.31 11.11 -8.45
CA ALA A 514 -45.36 11.36 -7.36
C ALA A 514 -44.42 12.53 -7.68
N GLU A 515 -43.83 12.56 -8.89
CA GLU A 515 -42.97 13.64 -9.35
C GLU A 515 -43.75 14.97 -9.46
N THR A 516 -45.03 14.93 -9.80
CA THR A 516 -45.93 16.11 -9.79
C THR A 516 -46.17 16.63 -8.37
N ILE A 517 -46.44 15.76 -7.39
CA ILE A 517 -46.63 16.16 -5.98
C ILE A 517 -45.31 16.70 -5.39
N GLN A 518 -44.19 16.07 -5.69
CA GLN A 518 -42.85 16.49 -5.27
C GLN A 518 -42.56 17.91 -5.81
N GLY A 519 -42.71 18.13 -7.12
CA GLY A 519 -42.43 19.43 -7.75
C GLY A 519 -43.28 20.59 -7.24
N ARG A 520 -44.57 20.35 -6.94
CA ARG A 520 -45.44 21.37 -6.31
C ARG A 520 -45.07 21.64 -4.84
N THR A 521 -44.66 20.61 -4.11
CA THR A 521 -44.22 20.77 -2.71
C THR A 521 -42.92 21.57 -2.65
N THR A 522 -41.95 21.29 -3.53
CA THR A 522 -40.71 22.09 -3.65
C THR A 522 -40.98 23.53 -4.12
N ALA A 523 -42.11 23.79 -4.78
CA ALA A 523 -42.57 25.15 -5.10
C ALA A 523 -43.25 25.89 -3.92
N GLY A 524 -43.35 25.26 -2.74
CA GLY A 524 -43.88 25.86 -1.51
C GLY A 524 -45.37 25.59 -1.22
N GLU A 525 -46.03 24.71 -1.98
CA GLU A 525 -47.41 24.30 -1.67
C GLU A 525 -47.45 23.30 -0.50
N SER A 526 -48.49 23.37 0.35
CA SER A 526 -48.55 22.53 1.54
C SER A 526 -48.94 21.08 1.20
N VAL A 527 -48.11 20.14 1.65
CA VAL A 527 -48.31 18.68 1.51
C VAL A 527 -49.72 18.25 1.96
N THR A 528 -50.24 18.83 3.04
CA THR A 528 -51.57 18.48 3.57
C THR A 528 -52.72 18.89 2.64
N SER A 529 -52.57 19.97 1.85
CA SER A 529 -53.53 20.35 0.82
C SER A 529 -53.41 19.51 -0.45
N LEU A 530 -52.18 19.17 -0.88
CA LEU A 530 -51.96 18.34 -2.08
C LEU A 530 -52.51 16.92 -1.90
N ILE A 531 -52.35 16.33 -0.72
CA ILE A 531 -52.89 14.99 -0.41
C ILE A 531 -54.43 15.01 -0.29
N ALA A 532 -55.03 16.15 0.08
CA ALA A 532 -56.49 16.30 0.06
C ALA A 532 -57.08 16.38 -1.37
N GLU A 533 -56.30 16.86 -2.34
CA GLU A 533 -56.63 16.81 -3.78
C GLU A 533 -56.47 15.37 -4.31
N HIS A 534 -55.37 14.70 -3.98
CA HIS A 534 -55.01 13.37 -4.47
C HIS A 534 -55.33 12.25 -3.48
N LYS A 535 -56.56 11.69 -3.56
CA LYS A 535 -57.09 10.55 -2.75
C LYS A 535 -56.33 9.20 -2.87
N GLU A 536 -55.14 9.22 -3.45
CA GLU A 536 -54.31 8.05 -3.74
C GLU A 536 -52.98 8.11 -2.99
N ALA A 537 -52.62 9.29 -2.47
CA ALA A 537 -51.52 9.49 -1.53
C ALA A 537 -52.00 9.28 -0.09
N ILE A 538 -51.16 8.63 0.72
CA ILE A 538 -51.37 8.42 2.15
C ILE A 538 -50.30 9.19 2.91
N LEU A 539 -50.70 10.15 3.76
CA LEU A 539 -49.79 10.84 4.67
C LEU A 539 -49.61 9.98 5.94
N ARG A 540 -48.35 9.79 6.37
CA ARG A 540 -47.98 9.10 7.61
C ARG A 540 -46.87 9.86 8.33
N ASP A 541 -46.91 9.87 9.66
CA ASP A 541 -45.75 10.29 10.47
C ASP A 541 -44.79 9.11 10.62
N VAL A 542 -43.55 9.25 10.15
CA VAL A 542 -42.53 8.18 10.22
C VAL A 542 -42.18 7.93 11.69
N ASN A 543 -41.97 6.65 12.05
CA ASN A 543 -41.75 6.21 13.43
C ASN A 543 -42.78 6.79 14.44
N ALA A 544 -44.05 6.93 14.00
CA ALA A 544 -45.14 7.58 14.75
C ALA A 544 -44.82 9.01 15.26
N GLY A 545 -43.96 9.74 14.54
CA GLY A 545 -43.54 11.10 14.89
C GLY A 545 -42.43 11.17 15.96
N GLN A 546 -41.83 10.03 16.31
CA GLN A 546 -40.58 9.97 17.07
C GLN A 546 -39.38 10.27 16.16
N TRP A 547 -38.21 10.44 16.76
CA TRP A 547 -36.95 10.58 16.06
C TRP A 547 -36.55 9.27 15.37
N LEU A 548 -35.74 9.37 14.31
CA LEU A 548 -35.14 8.24 13.60
C LEU A 548 -33.73 8.63 13.15
N SER A 549 -32.72 7.83 13.46
CA SER A 549 -31.35 8.03 12.97
C SER A 549 -31.20 7.50 11.54
N LEU A 550 -30.19 7.99 10.79
CA LEU A 550 -29.95 7.52 9.43
C LEU A 550 -29.63 6.01 9.36
N ASN A 551 -29.05 5.44 10.41
CA ASN A 551 -28.70 4.00 10.48
C ASN A 551 -29.92 3.08 10.69
N GLU A 552 -31.08 3.64 11.04
CA GLU A 552 -32.36 2.91 11.21
C GLU A 552 -33.28 3.03 9.97
N MET A 553 -32.80 3.66 8.89
CA MET A 553 -33.52 3.86 7.63
C MET A 553 -33.13 2.81 6.58
N ASP A 554 -34.03 2.52 5.64
CA ASP A 554 -33.71 1.70 4.46
C ASP A 554 -32.73 2.46 3.54
N ASP A 555 -31.63 1.78 3.14
CA ASP A 555 -30.61 2.24 2.18
C ASP A 555 -31.20 2.99 0.98
N ARG A 556 -32.38 2.55 0.50
CA ARG A 556 -33.09 3.11 -0.66
C ARG A 556 -33.47 4.58 -0.48
N TRP A 557 -33.76 5.04 0.74
CA TRP A 557 -34.09 6.44 1.04
C TRP A 557 -33.12 7.17 1.96
N GLN A 558 -32.28 6.47 2.73
CA GLN A 558 -31.25 7.07 3.61
C GLN A 558 -30.44 8.17 2.89
N TYR A 559 -29.91 7.89 1.69
CA TYR A 559 -29.14 8.84 0.87
C TYR A 559 -29.93 10.06 0.34
N SER A 560 -31.26 9.98 0.36
CA SER A 560 -32.15 11.07 -0.05
C SER A 560 -32.54 11.94 1.16
N VAL A 561 -32.83 11.31 2.31
CA VAL A 561 -33.15 11.99 3.58
C VAL A 561 -31.96 12.78 4.11
N ARG A 562 -30.73 12.22 4.02
CA ARG A 562 -29.49 12.90 4.46
C ARG A 562 -29.28 14.30 3.84
N ARG A 563 -29.91 14.58 2.70
CA ARG A 563 -29.77 15.85 1.95
C ARG A 563 -30.79 16.92 2.36
N LEU A 564 -31.65 16.64 3.33
CA LEU A 564 -32.60 17.60 3.87
C LEU A 564 -31.92 18.36 5.01
N GLU A 565 -31.91 19.69 4.91
CA GLU A 565 -31.29 20.60 5.88
C GLU A 565 -32.33 21.54 6.50
N GLU A 566 -33.30 22.04 5.73
CA GLU A 566 -34.35 22.94 6.22
C GLU A 566 -35.69 22.24 6.53
N ALA A 567 -36.33 22.67 7.63
CA ALA A 567 -37.64 22.16 8.03
C ALA A 567 -38.73 22.55 7.02
N GLY A 568 -39.27 21.55 6.31
CA GLY A 568 -40.23 21.71 5.22
C GLY A 568 -39.77 21.12 3.90
N GLU A 569 -38.46 20.88 3.71
CA GLU A 569 -37.91 20.27 2.48
C GLU A 569 -38.41 18.84 2.23
N VAL A 570 -38.41 18.42 0.96
CA VAL A 570 -38.84 17.08 0.52
C VAL A 570 -37.80 16.36 -0.32
N THR A 571 -37.69 15.04 -0.12
CA THR A 571 -36.82 14.18 -0.93
C THR A 571 -37.26 14.13 -2.40
N THR A 572 -36.33 13.70 -3.26
CA THR A 572 -36.71 13.07 -4.54
C THR A 572 -37.58 11.84 -4.30
N THR A 573 -38.40 11.47 -5.29
CA THR A 573 -39.27 10.28 -5.24
C THR A 573 -38.46 8.99 -5.12
N VAL A 574 -38.64 8.23 -4.04
CA VAL A 574 -37.99 6.94 -3.83
C VAL A 574 -38.94 5.82 -4.23
N MET A 575 -38.54 5.00 -5.20
CA MET A 575 -39.33 3.88 -5.71
C MET A 575 -39.06 2.62 -4.86
N THR A 576 -40.09 1.98 -4.34
CA THR A 576 -40.00 0.63 -3.75
C THR A 576 -40.84 -0.36 -4.56
N ASP A 577 -40.84 -1.62 -4.14
CA ASP A 577 -41.58 -2.70 -4.79
C ASP A 577 -43.10 -2.64 -4.52
N ARG A 578 -43.55 -1.80 -3.55
CA ARG A 578 -44.96 -1.63 -3.16
C ARG A 578 -45.55 -0.25 -3.47
N GLY A 579 -44.71 0.77 -3.61
CA GLY A 579 -45.17 2.12 -3.92
C GLY A 579 -44.04 3.12 -4.16
N VAL A 580 -44.39 4.40 -4.13
CA VAL A 580 -43.45 5.53 -4.20
C VAL A 580 -43.53 6.33 -2.92
N HIS A 581 -42.37 6.70 -2.38
CA HIS A 581 -42.22 7.40 -1.11
C HIS A 581 -41.62 8.79 -1.35
N ILE A 582 -42.17 9.81 -0.70
CA ILE A 582 -41.59 11.15 -0.60
C ILE A 582 -41.55 11.51 0.88
N PHE A 583 -40.37 11.83 1.41
CA PHE A 583 -40.22 12.20 2.82
C PHE A 583 -40.09 13.72 2.94
N GLN A 584 -40.86 14.33 3.84
CA GLN A 584 -40.73 15.73 4.24
C GLN A 584 -40.01 15.84 5.59
N LEU A 585 -39.02 16.73 5.69
CA LEU A 585 -38.37 17.05 6.96
C LEU A 585 -39.29 17.91 7.82
N VAL A 586 -39.59 17.46 9.04
CA VAL A 586 -40.32 18.23 10.06
C VAL A 586 -39.36 18.93 11.00
N GLU A 587 -38.33 18.22 11.44
CA GLU A 587 -37.36 18.68 12.44
C GLU A 587 -36.07 17.85 12.29
N LYS A 588 -34.91 18.50 12.44
CA LYS A 588 -33.59 17.86 12.42
C LYS A 588 -32.80 18.26 13.66
N GLN A 589 -32.30 17.29 14.41
CA GLN A 589 -31.38 17.52 15.52
C GLN A 589 -30.01 16.95 15.14
N PRO A 590 -28.93 17.76 15.11
CA PRO A 590 -27.61 17.30 14.67
C PRO A 590 -26.90 16.42 15.71
N THR A 591 -25.93 15.62 15.26
CA THR A 591 -25.04 14.84 16.14
C THR A 591 -24.41 15.75 17.23
N PRO A 592 -24.47 15.38 18.52
CA PRO A 592 -23.94 16.21 19.62
C PRO A 592 -22.41 16.26 19.63
N THR A 593 -21.85 17.42 19.98
CA THR A 593 -20.38 17.62 20.00
C THR A 593 -19.69 16.85 21.12
N PHE A 594 -18.40 16.55 20.95
CA PHE A 594 -17.56 15.86 21.94
C PHE A 594 -17.65 16.45 23.36
N THR A 595 -17.65 17.79 23.48
CA THR A 595 -17.78 18.48 24.77
C THR A 595 -19.18 18.32 25.39
N GLN A 596 -20.24 18.27 24.57
CA GLN A 596 -21.61 18.03 25.05
C GLN A 596 -21.76 16.60 25.55
N LEU A 597 -21.34 15.61 24.76
CA LEU A 597 -21.35 14.19 25.15
C LEU A 597 -20.49 13.92 26.39
N ALA A 598 -19.31 14.53 26.50
CA ALA A 598 -18.48 14.41 27.70
C ALA A 598 -19.17 14.96 28.95
N THR A 599 -19.84 16.11 28.84
CA THR A 599 -20.57 16.75 29.95
C THR A 599 -21.80 15.92 30.34
N GLU A 600 -22.52 15.35 29.37
CA GLU A 600 -23.65 14.46 29.61
C GLU A 600 -23.20 13.14 30.28
N PHE A 601 -22.13 12.53 29.79
CA PHE A 601 -21.56 11.31 30.36
C PHE A 601 -21.06 11.52 31.80
N GLU A 602 -20.38 12.63 32.08
CA GLU A 602 -19.96 12.96 33.45
C GLU A 602 -21.17 13.20 34.37
N ALA A 603 -22.26 13.80 33.87
CA ALA A 603 -23.50 13.97 34.63
C ALA A 603 -24.27 12.65 34.87
N GLN A 604 -24.21 11.68 33.96
CA GLN A 604 -24.94 10.40 34.07
C GLN A 604 -24.15 9.30 34.80
N HIS A 605 -22.82 9.26 34.65
CA HIS A 605 -21.97 8.17 35.13
C HIS A 605 -20.75 8.63 35.94
N GLY A 606 -20.44 9.93 35.97
CA GLY A 606 -19.22 10.45 36.57
C GLY A 606 -19.10 10.19 38.07
N ASP A 607 -20.14 10.49 38.84
CA ASP A 607 -20.15 10.29 40.30
C ASP A 607 -19.94 8.81 40.66
N TRP A 608 -20.65 7.90 39.99
CA TRP A 608 -20.52 6.45 40.18
C TRP A 608 -19.09 5.94 39.86
N LEU A 609 -18.51 6.38 38.73
CA LEU A 609 -17.15 5.99 38.34
C LEU A 609 -16.11 6.51 39.34
N ARG A 610 -16.25 7.74 39.85
CA ARG A 610 -15.34 8.31 40.88
C ARG A 610 -15.47 7.57 42.22
N GLU A 611 -16.68 7.29 42.68
CA GLU A 611 -16.91 6.56 43.93
C GLU A 611 -16.32 5.14 43.89
N GLU A 612 -16.62 4.37 42.84
CA GLU A 612 -16.18 2.98 42.74
C GLU A 612 -14.65 2.88 42.52
N TYR A 613 -14.05 3.83 41.79
CA TYR A 613 -12.60 3.94 41.62
C TYR A 613 -11.87 4.21 42.94
N GLU A 614 -12.26 5.25 43.69
CA GLU A 614 -11.65 5.54 44.99
C GLU A 614 -11.93 4.45 46.04
N ARG A 615 -13.07 3.74 45.95
CA ARG A 615 -13.37 2.59 46.82
C ARG A 615 -12.43 1.40 46.60
N ARG A 616 -12.00 1.17 45.35
CA ARG A 616 -11.10 0.05 44.97
C ARG A 616 -9.62 0.44 44.87
N LYS A 617 -9.29 1.73 45.04
CA LYS A 617 -7.92 2.26 45.01
C LYS A 617 -7.05 1.63 46.13
N PRO A 618 -5.88 1.04 45.82
CA PRO A 618 -5.04 0.40 46.83
C PRO A 618 -4.43 1.43 47.77
N LYS A 619 -4.49 1.16 49.09
CA LYS A 619 -3.71 1.91 50.10
C LYS A 619 -2.29 1.37 50.14
N GLU A 620 -1.30 2.25 49.99
CA GLU A 620 0.11 1.86 50.10
C GLU A 620 0.48 1.36 51.52
N GLU A 621 0.81 0.07 51.64
CA GLU A 621 1.56 -0.41 52.80
C GLU A 621 3.03 0.04 52.68
N LYS A 622 3.47 0.93 53.58
CA LYS A 622 4.89 1.30 53.70
C LYS A 622 5.72 0.14 54.27
N LYS A 623 6.11 -0.81 53.42
CA LYS A 623 7.08 -1.86 53.75
C LYS A 623 8.52 -1.33 53.75
N SER A 624 8.83 -0.54 54.77
CA SER A 624 10.21 -0.26 55.15
C SER A 624 10.84 -1.50 55.81
N GLN A 625 11.70 -2.21 55.07
CA GLN A 625 12.62 -3.17 55.67
C GLN A 625 14.01 -2.99 55.07
N SER A 626 14.95 -2.54 55.91
CA SER A 626 16.37 -2.42 55.59
C SER A 626 17.11 -3.68 56.03
N PHE A 627 18.20 -4.00 55.31
CA PHE A 627 19.15 -5.00 55.78
C PHE A 627 20.61 -4.63 55.43
N LEU A 628 21.18 -3.75 56.27
CA LEU A 628 22.58 -3.73 56.73
C LEU A 628 23.70 -3.50 55.67
N MET A 629 24.83 -2.84 55.98
CA MET A 629 25.48 -2.59 57.29
C MET A 629 26.16 -1.20 57.40
N SER A 630 26.46 -0.83 58.65
CA SER A 630 27.57 0.02 59.15
C SER A 630 27.74 1.51 58.74
N GLU A 631 27.42 2.38 59.70
CA GLU A 631 28.30 3.44 60.29
C GLU A 631 28.72 4.69 59.46
N SER A 632 28.84 5.90 60.03
CA SER A 632 28.83 6.35 61.44
C SER A 632 28.27 7.78 61.66
N SER A 633 28.19 8.19 62.94
CA SER A 633 28.29 9.58 63.45
C SER A 633 27.06 10.51 63.50
N GLU A 634 26.41 10.49 64.68
CA GLU A 634 26.02 11.64 65.54
C GLU A 634 25.22 12.85 65.00
N GLU A 635 24.10 13.13 65.68
CA GLU A 635 23.26 14.32 65.52
C GLU A 635 23.76 15.52 66.36
N THR A 636 23.43 16.75 65.96
CA THR A 636 22.93 17.76 66.92
C THR A 636 22.01 18.76 66.23
N GLU A 637 20.82 19.03 66.78
CA GLU A 637 19.98 20.15 66.35
C GLU A 637 20.61 21.52 66.72
N LEU A 638 20.39 22.54 65.89
CA LEU A 638 19.96 23.82 66.46
C LEU A 638 19.00 24.60 65.54
N ASN A 639 18.13 25.37 66.18
CA ASN A 639 16.85 25.84 65.64
C ASN A 639 16.87 27.36 65.35
N ARG A 640 15.84 27.84 64.64
CA ARG A 640 15.31 29.23 64.57
C ARG A 640 15.89 30.25 63.57
N LYS A 641 15.14 30.35 62.45
CA LYS A 641 14.37 31.55 62.03
C LYS A 641 15.11 32.90 61.84
N LYS A 642 15.03 33.42 60.60
CA LYS A 642 14.53 34.79 60.35
C LYS A 642 13.82 34.95 59.00
N ARG A 643 12.80 35.80 58.97
CA ARG A 643 12.12 36.34 57.76
C ARG A 643 13.04 37.45 57.16
N LYS A 644 12.90 37.97 55.92
CA LYS A 644 11.72 38.13 55.04
C LYS A 644 12.15 38.57 53.61
N SER A 645 11.21 38.52 52.65
CA SER A 645 11.07 39.36 51.43
C SER A 645 11.63 38.88 50.07
N LYS A 646 10.95 39.36 49.01
CA LYS A 646 11.11 39.12 47.55
C LYS A 646 12.38 39.85 47.00
N LYS A 647 12.90 39.64 45.78
CA LYS A 647 12.21 39.38 44.48
C LYS A 647 13.18 38.92 43.35
N SER A 648 12.64 38.12 42.41
CA SER A 648 12.95 38.02 40.95
C SER A 648 14.30 37.48 40.38
N ARG A 649 14.14 36.39 39.60
CA ARG A 649 14.64 36.11 38.22
C ARG A 649 16.00 35.40 38.02
N SER A 650 16.01 34.47 37.03
CA SER A 650 17.15 33.74 36.41
C SER A 650 17.98 32.84 37.35
N GLU A 651 18.58 31.72 36.92
CA GLU A 651 18.45 30.86 35.71
C GLU A 651 19.16 29.52 36.02
N ASP A 652 18.75 28.40 35.38
CA ASP A 652 19.49 27.11 35.30
C ASP A 652 19.80 26.36 36.64
N ARG A 653 20.08 25.04 36.68
CA ARG A 653 20.22 24.00 35.63
C ARG A 653 19.80 22.60 36.18
N ASP A 654 20.01 21.56 35.36
CA ASP A 654 20.09 20.13 35.72
C ASP A 654 18.82 19.44 36.24
N GLY A 655 17.72 19.59 35.49
CA GLY A 655 16.61 18.63 35.53
C GLY A 655 17.00 17.29 34.88
N THR A 656 17.48 16.33 35.68
CA THR A 656 17.61 14.92 35.27
C THR A 656 16.33 14.18 35.63
N PRO A 657 15.48 13.74 34.67
CA PRO A 657 14.24 13.03 34.99
C PRO A 657 14.53 11.55 35.33
N SER A 658 15.06 11.32 36.53
CA SER A 658 15.27 10.00 37.12
C SER A 658 14.08 9.57 37.96
N GLY A 659 12.95 9.28 37.31
CA GLY A 659 11.87 8.42 37.85
C GLY A 659 10.98 8.95 38.98
N GLU A 660 11.25 10.12 39.57
CA GLU A 660 10.54 10.60 40.77
C GLU A 660 9.25 11.41 40.49
N ASP A 661 9.03 11.89 39.26
CA ASP A 661 7.81 12.64 38.88
C ASP A 661 6.51 11.80 39.01
N SER A 662 6.61 10.48 39.20
CA SER A 662 5.46 9.56 39.33
C SER A 662 4.76 9.61 40.70
N ILE A 663 5.37 10.25 41.71
CA ILE A 663 4.90 10.21 43.10
C ILE A 663 3.73 11.19 43.34
N ASP A 664 3.64 12.29 42.58
CA ASP A 664 2.62 13.34 42.77
C ASP A 664 1.32 13.12 41.96
N GLU A 665 1.27 12.19 41.00
CA GLU A 665 0.04 11.94 40.21
C GLU A 665 -0.95 10.99 40.91
N ALA A 666 -0.48 10.08 41.77
CA ALA A 666 -1.31 9.08 42.46
C ALA A 666 -2.39 9.68 43.41
N ASN A 667 -2.24 10.95 43.81
CA ASN A 667 -3.13 11.67 44.73
C ASN A 667 -4.10 12.64 44.05
N ARG A 668 -4.17 12.71 42.71
CA ARG A 668 -5.22 13.48 42.03
C ARG A 668 -6.56 12.73 42.09
N PRO A 669 -7.71 13.43 42.17
CA PRO A 669 -9.02 12.82 41.98
C PRO A 669 -9.17 12.35 40.54
N LEU A 670 -10.03 11.36 40.30
CA LEU A 670 -10.37 10.91 38.96
C LEU A 670 -11.20 11.97 38.22
N GLU A 671 -10.59 12.68 37.28
CA GLU A 671 -11.28 13.52 36.30
C GLU A 671 -11.64 12.68 35.06
N ILE A 672 -12.93 12.67 34.69
CA ILE A 672 -13.47 11.78 33.65
C ILE A 672 -13.53 12.49 32.29
N PHE A 673 -13.80 13.80 32.30
CA PHE A 673 -13.51 14.69 31.17
C PHE A 673 -12.28 15.53 31.51
N GLN A 674 -11.23 15.43 30.70
CA GLN A 674 -9.98 16.17 30.91
C GLN A 674 -9.63 17.03 29.69
N GLN A 675 -9.30 18.30 29.91
CA GLN A 675 -8.85 19.22 28.87
C GLN A 675 -7.33 19.37 28.91
N HIS A 676 -6.63 18.55 28.13
CA HIS A 676 -5.19 18.58 28.07
C HIS A 676 -4.72 19.81 27.27
N ASN A 677 -3.91 20.65 27.90
CA ASN A 677 -3.09 21.65 27.23
C ASN A 677 -2.08 20.97 26.28
N PHE A 678 -1.19 21.73 25.61
CA PHE A 678 -0.13 21.13 24.79
C PHE A 678 0.74 20.16 25.62
N GLN A 679 0.45 18.87 25.51
CA GLN A 679 1.22 17.78 26.09
C GLN A 679 2.07 17.14 24.99
N GLY A 680 3.31 16.84 25.33
CA GLY A 680 4.20 16.10 24.46
C GLY A 680 3.88 14.61 24.50
N SER A 681 4.14 13.88 23.40
CA SER A 681 3.85 12.43 23.27
C SER A 681 4.68 11.47 24.17
N TRP A 682 5.16 11.97 25.32
CA TRP A 682 5.86 11.29 26.40
C TRP A 682 5.23 11.57 27.78
N GLN A 683 4.21 12.43 27.87
CA GLN A 683 3.43 12.71 29.08
C GLN A 683 2.14 11.88 29.14
N ASN A 684 1.59 11.53 27.99
CA ASN A 684 0.38 10.71 27.84
C ASN A 684 0.73 9.21 27.74
N GLU A 685 -0.23 8.33 28.01
CA GLU A 685 -0.05 6.88 27.82
C GLU A 685 0.27 6.55 26.34
N ARG A 686 1.05 5.49 26.12
CA ARG A 686 1.63 5.13 24.82
C ARG A 686 0.60 5.02 23.68
N GLU A 687 -0.60 4.54 24.00
CA GLU A 687 -1.67 4.29 23.03
C GLU A 687 -2.48 5.56 22.71
N VAL A 688 -2.81 6.37 23.73
CA VAL A 688 -3.35 7.73 23.55
C VAL A 688 -2.39 8.57 22.69
N ALA A 689 -1.11 8.55 23.03
CA ALA A 689 -0.06 9.18 22.26
C ALA A 689 0.11 8.59 20.85
N ARG A 690 -0.30 7.34 20.58
CA ARG A 690 -0.31 6.75 19.22
C ARG A 690 -1.41 7.39 18.38
N GLN A 691 -2.66 7.35 18.84
CA GLN A 691 -3.80 7.90 18.10
C GLN A 691 -3.72 9.44 17.93
N ALA A 692 -3.34 10.19 18.96
CA ALA A 692 -3.21 11.66 18.90
C ALA A 692 -2.20 12.16 17.83
N ARG A 693 -1.32 11.28 17.31
CA ARG A 693 -0.42 11.60 16.19
C ARG A 693 -1.03 11.29 14.83
N GLN A 694 -1.95 10.34 14.74
CA GLN A 694 -2.65 9.97 13.52
C GLN A 694 -3.73 11.01 13.19
N LEU A 695 -4.60 11.31 14.16
CA LEU A 695 -5.70 12.26 14.06
C LEU A 695 -5.27 13.68 13.64
N ASN A 696 -6.00 14.30 12.73
CA ASN A 696 -5.92 15.74 12.44
C ASN A 696 -6.69 16.55 13.49
N ARG A 697 -6.86 17.85 13.25
CA ARG A 697 -7.56 18.73 14.19
C ARG A 697 -9.08 18.53 14.06
N GLY A 698 -9.76 18.32 15.18
CA GLY A 698 -11.22 18.11 15.22
C GLY A 698 -11.67 16.71 14.79
N GLU A 699 -10.73 15.79 14.55
CA GLU A 699 -11.02 14.36 14.43
C GLU A 699 -11.03 13.72 15.82
N THR A 700 -12.02 12.85 16.06
CA THR A 700 -12.14 12.02 17.25
C THR A 700 -11.45 10.67 17.07
N SER A 701 -10.94 10.08 18.16
CA SER A 701 -10.29 8.77 18.11
C SER A 701 -11.27 7.61 18.07
N ASP A 702 -10.89 6.55 17.34
CA ASP A 702 -11.23 5.18 17.72
C ASP A 702 -11.05 4.92 19.22
N LEU A 703 -11.88 4.02 19.77
CA LEU A 703 -11.81 3.58 21.16
C LEU A 703 -10.39 3.08 21.52
N ILE A 704 -9.71 3.80 22.43
CA ILE A 704 -8.33 3.50 22.83
C ILE A 704 -8.36 2.64 24.08
N GLN A 705 -8.07 1.34 23.93
CA GLN A 705 -7.88 0.45 25.07
C GLN A 705 -6.46 0.59 25.65
N SER A 706 -6.37 0.84 26.96
CA SER A 706 -5.13 1.05 27.70
C SER A 706 -5.02 0.05 28.87
N LYS A 707 -3.94 0.11 29.67
CA LYS A 707 -3.85 -0.66 30.92
C LYS A 707 -4.59 0.00 32.10
N ALA A 708 -4.85 1.30 32.00
CA ALA A 708 -5.53 2.10 33.02
C ALA A 708 -7.03 2.21 32.73
N GLY A 709 -7.43 2.28 31.46
CA GLY A 709 -8.85 2.35 31.09
C GLY A 709 -9.12 2.32 29.58
N TYR A 710 -10.31 2.78 29.24
CA TYR A 710 -10.71 3.13 27.88
C TYR A 710 -10.67 4.65 27.72
N HIS A 711 -10.12 5.14 26.62
CA HIS A 711 -10.01 6.57 26.32
C HIS A 711 -10.65 6.87 24.97
N LEU A 712 -11.32 8.03 24.87
CA LEU A 712 -11.64 8.69 23.61
C LEU A 712 -11.05 10.10 23.64
N ILE A 713 -10.47 10.56 22.54
CA ILE A 713 -9.85 11.88 22.44
C ILE A 713 -10.30 12.68 21.23
N ASP A 714 -10.36 14.01 21.39
CA ASP A 714 -10.59 15.01 20.33
C ASP A 714 -9.38 15.96 20.26
N VAL A 715 -8.73 16.06 19.11
CA VAL A 715 -7.49 16.82 18.94
C VAL A 715 -7.77 18.29 18.63
N ASN A 716 -7.88 19.11 19.67
CA ASN A 716 -8.01 20.57 19.59
C ASN A 716 -6.93 21.26 18.72
N LYS A 717 -5.64 20.94 18.93
CA LYS A 717 -4.50 21.58 18.24
C LYS A 717 -3.28 20.64 18.18
N LYS A 718 -2.52 20.73 17.10
CA LYS A 718 -1.34 19.90 16.82
C LYS A 718 -0.14 20.78 16.47
N ARG A 719 1.04 20.46 16.98
CA ARG A 719 2.33 21.07 16.60
C ARG A 719 3.39 19.98 16.46
N THR A 720 4.13 20.04 15.35
CA THR A 720 5.25 19.13 15.09
C THR A 720 6.50 19.95 14.83
N TYR A 721 7.50 19.81 15.70
CA TYR A 721 8.86 20.28 15.49
C TYR A 721 9.75 19.07 15.18
N ARG A 722 10.42 19.09 14.03
CA ARG A 722 11.43 18.08 13.69
C ARG A 722 12.67 18.74 13.09
N GLY A 723 13.80 18.05 13.13
CA GLY A 723 14.99 18.51 12.44
C GLY A 723 16.21 17.68 12.73
N ASP A 724 17.33 18.12 12.16
CA ASP A 724 18.62 17.46 12.18
C ASP A 724 19.74 18.43 12.59
N LEU A 725 20.75 17.91 13.26
CA LEU A 725 22.00 18.59 13.60
C LEU A 725 23.15 17.66 13.22
N TYR A 726 23.87 18.04 12.17
CA TYR A 726 25.00 17.28 11.63
C TYR A 726 26.28 18.11 11.77
N LEU A 727 27.25 17.58 12.49
CA LEU A 727 28.56 18.18 12.77
C LEU A 727 29.62 17.18 12.32
N TYR A 728 30.44 17.50 11.32
CA TYR A 728 31.43 16.55 10.82
C TYR A 728 32.69 17.25 10.30
N GLY A 729 33.86 16.77 10.74
CA GLY A 729 35.16 17.20 10.26
C GLY A 729 35.93 16.05 9.62
N ASN A 730 36.56 16.26 8.47
CA ASN A 730 37.35 15.24 7.80
C ASN A 730 38.54 15.80 7.02
N ASP A 731 39.56 14.95 6.87
CA ASP A 731 40.68 15.21 5.97
C ASP A 731 40.25 15.17 4.49
N GLN A 732 40.80 16.09 3.68
CA GLN A 732 40.56 16.16 2.24
C GLN A 732 41.76 15.57 1.49
N PHE A 733 41.50 14.79 0.45
CA PHE A 733 42.50 14.05 -0.33
C PHE A 733 42.35 14.32 -1.84
N SER A 734 43.45 14.19 -2.57
CA SER A 734 43.47 14.37 -4.03
C SER A 734 42.66 13.29 -4.75
N TYR A 735 42.13 13.63 -5.94
CA TYR A 735 41.29 12.74 -6.75
C TYR A 735 42.05 11.56 -7.41
N SER A 736 43.34 11.38 -7.11
CA SER A 736 44.20 10.35 -7.70
C SER A 736 43.86 8.97 -7.14
N ARG A 737 43.60 8.00 -8.04
CA ARG A 737 43.26 6.61 -7.67
C ARG A 737 44.47 5.70 -7.40
N LYS A 738 45.67 6.12 -7.82
CA LYS A 738 46.94 5.43 -7.53
C LYS A 738 47.53 5.99 -6.23
N ASP A 739 47.78 7.30 -6.21
CA ASP A 739 48.52 7.98 -5.15
C ASP A 739 47.68 9.14 -4.59
N ALA A 740 46.76 8.81 -3.68
CA ALA A 740 45.92 9.79 -2.99
C ALA A 740 46.74 10.48 -1.88
N MET A 741 46.92 11.80 -1.98
CA MET A 741 47.64 12.62 -0.99
C MET A 741 46.68 13.53 -0.24
N LYS A 742 46.96 13.82 1.04
CA LYS A 742 46.16 14.77 1.83
C LYS A 742 46.42 16.19 1.33
N ILE A 743 45.36 16.88 0.91
CA ILE A 743 45.40 18.25 0.38
C ILE A 743 44.83 19.30 1.35
N GLY A 744 44.17 18.88 2.43
CA GLY A 744 43.53 19.81 3.37
C GLY A 744 42.64 19.13 4.41
N GLN A 745 41.72 19.91 4.98
CA GLN A 745 40.67 19.49 5.90
C GLN A 745 39.37 20.25 5.62
N GLN A 746 38.22 19.66 5.94
CA GLN A 746 36.90 20.27 5.86
C GLN A 746 36.17 20.10 7.18
N TYR A 747 35.38 21.12 7.55
CA TYR A 747 34.40 21.08 8.63
C TYR A 747 33.03 21.48 8.07
N VAL A 748 31.98 20.79 8.50
CA VAL A 748 30.58 21.07 8.17
C VAL A 748 29.75 21.08 9.45
N MET A 749 28.95 22.11 9.63
CA MET A 749 27.85 22.16 10.60
C MET A 749 26.56 22.45 9.84
N ARG A 750 25.60 21.52 9.84
CA ARG A 750 24.24 21.72 9.31
C ARG A 750 23.24 21.61 10.44
N TRP A 751 22.35 22.58 10.55
CA TRP A 751 21.15 22.52 11.37
C TRP A 751 19.91 22.69 10.48
N GLY A 752 19.04 21.69 10.45
CA GLY A 752 17.73 21.74 9.86
C GLY A 752 16.64 21.88 10.92
N HIS A 753 15.60 22.64 10.59
CA HIS A 753 14.39 22.78 11.39
C HIS A 753 13.15 22.78 10.51
N TYR A 754 12.11 22.09 10.93
CA TYR A 754 10.81 22.04 10.28
C TYR A 754 9.73 22.08 11.35
N HIS A 755 8.79 23.02 11.19
CA HIS A 755 7.70 23.27 12.13
C HIS A 755 6.37 23.37 11.37
N SER A 756 5.43 22.49 11.72
CA SER A 756 4.03 22.58 11.26
C SER A 756 3.15 23.12 12.38
N ILE A 757 2.38 24.17 12.07
CA ILE A 757 1.33 24.73 12.94
C ILE A 757 -0.02 24.44 12.28
N TYR A 758 -0.85 23.67 12.96
CA TYR A 758 -2.23 23.40 12.54
C TYR A 758 -3.15 24.48 13.12
N THR A 759 -3.95 25.09 12.25
CA THR A 759 -4.77 26.29 12.47
C THR A 759 -6.26 25.94 12.55
N PRO A 760 -7.18 26.88 12.86
CA PRO A 760 -8.63 26.62 12.86
C PRO A 760 -9.26 26.31 11.51
N TRP A 761 -8.55 26.58 10.41
CA TRP A 761 -9.05 26.46 9.04
C TRP A 761 -8.33 25.37 8.24
N ASP A 762 -7.59 24.47 8.89
CA ASP A 762 -6.93 23.33 8.24
C ASP A 762 -7.82 22.07 8.29
N ASN A 763 -8.41 21.71 7.15
CA ASN A 763 -9.02 20.39 6.92
C ASN A 763 -8.39 19.77 5.65
N PRO A 764 -7.73 18.59 5.73
CA PRO A 764 -7.17 17.90 4.58
C PRO A 764 -8.19 17.47 3.52
N GLU A 765 -9.43 17.13 3.92
CA GLU A 765 -10.49 16.70 3.00
C GLU A 765 -11.01 17.86 2.14
N GLU A 766 -11.11 19.05 2.74
CA GLU A 766 -11.37 20.31 2.04
C GLU A 766 -10.11 20.89 1.35
N GLY A 767 -8.98 20.18 1.37
CA GLY A 767 -7.74 20.55 0.69
C GLY A 767 -6.95 21.72 1.31
N ARG A 768 -7.30 22.17 2.53
CA ARG A 768 -6.62 23.26 3.24
C ARG A 768 -5.38 22.75 3.98
N LYS A 769 -4.29 23.53 3.99
CA LYS A 769 -2.93 23.01 4.28
C LYS A 769 -2.27 23.79 5.42
N PRO A 770 -1.74 23.11 6.46
CA PRO A 770 -1.20 23.76 7.64
C PRO A 770 -0.01 24.67 7.34
N LEU A 771 0.19 25.66 8.20
CA LEU A 771 1.31 26.60 8.11
C LEU A 771 2.62 25.84 8.35
N ASN A 772 3.47 25.79 7.33
CA ASN A 772 4.73 25.04 7.36
C ASN A 772 5.92 25.98 7.25
N PHE A 773 6.79 25.95 8.26
CA PHE A 773 8.05 26.68 8.26
C PHE A 773 9.23 25.69 8.20
N MET A 774 10.15 25.91 7.27
CA MET A 774 11.38 25.13 7.14
C MET A 774 12.60 26.06 7.12
N GLY A 775 13.48 25.88 8.10
CA GLY A 775 14.78 26.54 8.16
C GLY A 775 15.92 25.54 7.92
N ARG A 776 17.01 26.02 7.31
CA ARG A 776 18.31 25.34 7.31
C ARG A 776 19.43 26.37 7.42
N VAL A 777 20.37 26.13 8.33
CA VAL A 777 21.64 26.85 8.38
C VAL A 777 22.76 25.83 8.20
N GLU A 778 23.68 26.10 7.28
CA GLU A 778 24.84 25.24 7.01
C GLU A 778 26.11 26.09 6.94
N TRP A 779 27.01 25.90 7.90
CA TRP A 779 28.36 26.47 7.88
C TRP A 779 29.35 25.43 7.35
N GLN A 780 30.21 25.84 6.44
CA GLN A 780 31.25 24.99 5.87
C GLN A 780 32.59 25.74 5.86
N ALA A 781 33.63 25.12 6.40
CA ALA A 781 35.01 25.60 6.26
C ALA A 781 35.87 24.55 5.56
N ARG A 782 36.72 24.97 4.61
CA ARG A 782 37.75 24.15 3.96
C ARG A 782 39.10 24.82 4.11
N TYR A 783 40.02 24.13 4.76
CA TYR A 783 41.40 24.57 4.91
C TYR A 783 42.29 23.75 3.98
N TYR A 784 42.92 24.38 3.00
CA TYR A 784 43.82 23.72 2.06
C TYR A 784 45.29 23.86 2.50
N GLY A 785 46.10 22.86 2.18
CA GLY A 785 47.54 22.91 2.36
C GLY A 785 48.19 23.90 1.38
N GLU A 786 49.35 24.43 1.77
CA GLU A 786 50.12 25.37 0.97
C GLU A 786 50.44 24.78 -0.42
N GLY A 787 50.08 25.51 -1.48
CA GLY A 787 50.21 25.08 -2.88
C GLY A 787 49.07 24.19 -3.43
N TYR A 788 48.09 23.77 -2.63
CA TYR A 788 46.99 22.90 -3.08
C TYR A 788 45.65 23.61 -3.35
N GLY A 789 45.50 24.85 -2.87
CA GLY A 789 44.30 25.68 -3.10
C GLY A 789 44.26 26.88 -2.15
N THR A 790 43.31 27.79 -2.38
CA THR A 790 42.94 28.83 -1.42
C THR A 790 41.94 28.25 -0.42
N SER A 791 42.14 28.49 0.88
CA SER A 791 41.13 28.15 1.90
C SER A 791 39.81 28.86 1.64
N GLU A 792 38.70 28.15 1.85
CA GLU A 792 37.33 28.62 1.63
C GLU A 792 36.57 28.54 2.96
N SER A 793 35.64 29.44 3.22
CA SER A 793 34.72 29.32 4.37
C SER A 793 33.43 30.06 4.06
N SER A 794 32.29 29.47 4.37
CA SER A 794 30.98 30.02 4.01
C SER A 794 29.89 29.70 5.02
N VAL A 795 28.89 30.58 5.08
CA VAL A 795 27.63 30.41 5.81
C VAL A 795 26.48 30.43 4.81
N ASN A 796 25.85 29.28 4.62
CA ASN A 796 24.64 29.13 3.81
C ASN A 796 23.43 29.19 4.74
N SER A 797 22.61 30.24 4.66
CA SER A 797 21.36 30.34 5.40
C SER A 797 20.16 30.27 4.44
N PHE A 798 19.19 29.44 4.80
CA PHE A 798 17.99 29.16 4.02
C PHE A 798 16.77 29.14 4.94
N GLY A 799 15.71 29.80 4.51
CA GLY A 799 14.42 29.79 5.20
C GLY A 799 13.29 29.83 4.19
N VAL A 800 12.30 28.96 4.36
CA VAL A 800 11.06 28.94 3.59
C VAL A 800 9.87 28.88 4.55
N LEU A 801 8.94 29.80 4.38
CA LEU A 801 7.60 29.74 4.93
C LEU A 801 6.62 29.42 3.80
N THR A 802 5.79 28.39 3.96
CA THR A 802 4.69 28.08 3.04
C THR A 802 3.35 28.10 3.78
N TRP A 803 2.35 28.70 3.13
CA TRP A 803 0.96 28.76 3.59
C TRP A 803 0.04 28.57 2.38
N GLY A 804 -1.07 27.88 2.53
CA GLY A 804 -1.97 27.64 1.41
C GLY A 804 -3.35 27.16 1.84
N SER A 805 -4.35 27.44 1.02
CA SER A 805 -5.73 27.06 1.27
C SER A 805 -6.42 26.72 -0.05
N ALA A 806 -7.36 25.79 -0.03
CA ALA A 806 -8.31 25.66 -1.12
C ALA A 806 -9.32 26.81 -1.05
N PHE A 807 -9.61 27.44 -2.18
CA PHE A 807 -10.80 28.27 -2.31
C PHE A 807 -11.98 27.35 -2.57
N SER A 808 -12.83 27.16 -1.55
CA SER A 808 -14.19 26.66 -1.72
C SER A 808 -15.02 27.62 -2.56
N ALA A 809 -16.07 27.13 -3.22
CA ALA A 809 -17.09 28.01 -3.76
C ALA A 809 -17.77 28.77 -2.62
N LEU A 810 -17.96 30.07 -2.83
CA LEU A 810 -18.92 30.85 -2.07
C LEU A 810 -20.30 30.33 -2.46
N ASP A 811 -20.94 29.61 -1.53
CA ASP A 811 -22.39 29.46 -1.61
C ASP A 811 -23.00 30.69 -0.96
N ASP A 812 -23.84 31.42 -1.70
CA ASP A 812 -24.40 32.69 -1.24
C ASP A 812 -25.42 32.48 -0.09
N MET A 813 -25.88 31.23 0.08
CA MET A 813 -26.86 30.76 1.08
C MET A 813 -26.23 30.33 2.41
N ASP A 814 -25.01 29.78 2.39
CA ASP A 814 -24.46 29.03 3.52
C ASP A 814 -23.68 29.93 4.49
N ARG A 815 -24.35 30.33 5.58
CA ARG A 815 -23.75 31.11 6.69
C ARG A 815 -24.17 30.53 8.04
N ASP A 816 -23.30 30.66 9.02
CA ASP A 816 -23.67 30.35 10.41
C ASP A 816 -24.51 31.48 11.04
N GLU A 817 -25.04 31.22 12.24
CA GLU A 817 -25.90 32.16 12.98
C GLU A 817 -25.17 33.46 13.39
N ASP A 818 -23.83 33.42 13.49
CA ASP A 818 -22.96 34.58 13.71
C ASP A 818 -22.69 35.39 12.42
N GLY A 819 -23.14 34.90 11.26
CA GLY A 819 -23.04 35.55 9.96
C GLY A 819 -21.73 35.29 9.21
N ASN A 820 -20.89 34.36 9.69
CA ASN A 820 -19.69 33.93 8.97
C ASN A 820 -20.07 33.06 7.76
N LEU A 821 -19.26 33.14 6.71
CA LEU A 821 -19.43 32.28 5.53
C LEU A 821 -19.00 30.85 5.87
N ARG A 822 -19.92 29.90 5.70
CA ARG A 822 -19.58 28.49 5.54
C ARG A 822 -19.12 28.27 4.09
N PHE A 823 -18.43 27.16 3.85
CA PHE A 823 -17.61 26.99 2.65
C PHE A 823 -18.00 25.72 1.89
N SER A 824 -18.48 25.87 0.67
CA SER A 824 -18.95 24.75 -0.16
C SER A 824 -17.85 23.72 -0.42
N THR A 825 -18.23 22.43 -0.42
CA THR A 825 -17.35 21.30 -0.79
C THR A 825 -16.87 21.34 -2.25
N LYS A 826 -17.51 22.17 -3.10
CA LYS A 826 -17.10 22.41 -4.49
C LYS A 826 -15.95 23.42 -4.52
N THR A 827 -14.72 22.98 -4.74
CA THR A 827 -13.57 23.90 -4.86
C THR A 827 -13.63 24.75 -6.15
N ILE A 828 -13.32 26.04 -6.01
CA ILE A 828 -12.98 26.95 -7.12
C ILE A 828 -11.57 26.63 -7.60
N GLY A 829 -10.61 26.44 -6.69
CA GLY A 829 -9.19 26.18 -6.97
C GLY A 829 -8.34 26.16 -5.71
N GLU A 830 -7.01 26.16 -5.86
CA GLU A 830 -6.03 26.14 -4.76
C GLU A 830 -5.20 27.44 -4.74
N PHE A 831 -4.83 27.91 -3.54
CA PHE A 831 -3.88 29.00 -3.33
C PHE A 831 -2.66 28.51 -2.53
N LEU A 832 -1.46 28.88 -2.97
CA LEU A 832 -0.21 28.61 -2.29
C LEU A 832 0.69 29.85 -2.28
N GLY A 833 0.95 30.39 -1.09
CA GLY A 833 1.99 31.38 -0.85
C GLY A 833 3.28 30.72 -0.33
N ARG A 834 4.42 31.21 -0.82
CA ARG A 834 5.76 30.79 -0.40
C ARG A 834 6.66 32.00 -0.27
N LEU A 835 7.28 32.16 0.88
CA LEU A 835 8.29 33.20 1.14
C LEU A 835 9.64 32.52 1.41
N GLN A 836 10.60 32.76 0.54
CA GLN A 836 11.92 32.14 0.53
C GLN A 836 13.05 33.17 0.75
N PHE A 837 14.03 32.76 1.53
CA PHE A 837 15.31 33.43 1.73
C PHE A 837 16.42 32.40 1.50
N SER A 838 17.44 32.74 0.71
CA SER A 838 18.61 31.91 0.48
C SER A 838 19.86 32.77 0.30
N HIS A 839 20.64 32.88 1.36
CA HIS A 839 21.82 33.75 1.44
C HIS A 839 23.08 32.89 1.63
N VAL A 840 24.12 33.18 0.86
CA VAL A 840 25.42 32.51 0.91
C VAL A 840 26.46 33.58 1.23
N TYR A 841 26.99 33.55 2.45
CA TYR A 841 28.00 34.49 2.89
C TYR A 841 29.37 33.80 2.91
N ASP A 842 30.23 34.13 1.94
CA ASP A 842 31.62 33.68 1.95
C ASP A 842 32.44 34.56 2.92
N LEU A 843 33.14 33.91 3.85
CA LEU A 843 33.84 34.50 5.00
C LEU A 843 35.27 34.98 4.68
N ILE A 844 35.68 34.94 3.42
CA ILE A 844 37.04 35.19 2.93
C ILE A 844 36.95 36.08 1.67
N GLU A 845 37.97 36.91 1.41
CA GLU A 845 38.02 37.89 0.29
C GLU A 845 38.13 37.27 -1.13
N SER A 846 37.61 36.07 -1.34
CA SER A 846 37.44 35.47 -2.68
C SER A 846 36.10 35.89 -3.30
N ASP A 847 36.11 36.39 -4.53
CA ASP A 847 34.90 36.80 -5.26
C ASP A 847 33.82 35.69 -5.31
N SER A 848 32.68 35.90 -4.66
CA SER A 848 31.57 34.94 -4.74
C SER A 848 30.84 35.04 -6.08
N TYR A 849 30.89 33.94 -6.83
CA TYR A 849 30.09 33.76 -8.06
C TYR A 849 28.67 33.26 -7.76
N THR A 850 28.30 33.09 -6.49
CA THR A 850 26.99 32.54 -6.09
C THR A 850 25.87 33.57 -6.28
N LEU A 851 24.70 33.08 -6.72
CA LEU A 851 23.48 33.87 -6.81
C LEU A 851 22.69 33.72 -5.51
N GLN A 852 22.58 34.80 -4.75
CA GLN A 852 21.83 34.85 -3.51
C GLN A 852 20.38 35.29 -3.80
N LYS A 853 19.42 34.66 -3.13
CA LYS A 853 18.02 35.08 -3.12
C LYS A 853 17.70 35.80 -1.82
N LEU A 854 17.77 37.13 -1.86
CA LEU A 854 17.13 38.00 -0.88
C LEU A 854 15.61 37.99 -1.19
N PRO A 855 14.71 38.32 -0.24
CA PRO A 855 13.34 37.80 -0.17
C PRO A 855 12.64 37.56 -1.52
N GLU A 856 12.31 36.29 -1.75
CA GLU A 856 11.58 35.78 -2.90
C GLU A 856 10.19 35.34 -2.43
N LEU A 857 9.16 36.02 -2.92
CA LEU A 857 7.76 35.73 -2.65
C LEU A 857 7.13 35.11 -3.91
N SER A 858 6.76 33.84 -3.83
CA SER A 858 5.93 33.17 -4.84
C SER A 858 4.49 33.12 -4.34
N ILE A 859 3.55 33.43 -5.22
CA ILE A 859 2.11 33.28 -5.01
C ILE A 859 1.56 32.50 -6.20
N GLN A 860 0.88 31.38 -5.93
CA GLN A 860 0.32 30.50 -6.94
C GLN A 860 -1.19 30.37 -6.71
N PHE A 861 -1.98 30.57 -7.77
CA PHE A 861 -3.39 30.22 -7.83
C PHE A 861 -3.52 29.11 -8.89
N SER A 862 -4.07 27.96 -8.52
CA SER A 862 -4.11 26.79 -9.40
C SER A 862 -5.51 26.20 -9.55
N ARG A 863 -5.82 25.69 -10.74
CA ARG A 863 -7.07 25.01 -11.13
C ARG A 863 -8.32 25.87 -10.96
N MET A 864 -8.18 27.19 -11.05
CA MET A 864 -9.24 28.16 -10.77
C MET A 864 -10.35 28.08 -11.84
N ARG A 865 -11.50 27.52 -11.49
CA ARG A 865 -12.65 27.33 -12.41
C ARG A 865 -13.35 28.67 -12.69
N MET A 866 -13.35 29.10 -13.96
CA MET A 866 -13.95 30.37 -14.35
C MET A 866 -15.47 30.42 -14.15
N SER A 867 -16.17 29.28 -14.32
CA SER A 867 -17.60 29.13 -14.03
C SER A 867 -17.99 29.48 -12.59
N ASN A 868 -17.07 29.30 -11.64
CA ASN A 868 -17.33 29.41 -10.20
C ASN A 868 -16.87 30.74 -9.60
N LEU A 869 -16.30 31.66 -10.40
CA LEU A 869 -15.94 33.00 -9.94
C LEU A 869 -17.19 33.88 -9.85
N PRO A 870 -17.48 34.54 -8.70
CA PRO A 870 -18.67 35.39 -8.55
C PRO A 870 -18.77 36.51 -9.61
N LEU A 871 -17.63 37.08 -10.02
CA LEU A 871 -17.55 38.13 -11.05
C LEU A 871 -17.91 37.63 -12.46
N LEU A 872 -17.88 36.32 -12.70
CA LEU A 872 -18.18 35.69 -13.99
C LEU A 872 -19.47 34.85 -13.96
N LYS A 873 -20.09 34.62 -12.79
CA LYS A 873 -21.34 33.85 -12.60
C LYS A 873 -22.45 34.28 -13.57
N THR A 874 -22.75 35.58 -13.62
CA THR A 874 -23.76 36.18 -14.53
C THR A 874 -23.39 36.09 -16.01
N LEU A 875 -22.09 36.18 -16.34
CA LEU A 875 -21.59 36.02 -17.70
C LEU A 875 -21.70 34.55 -18.16
N ASN A 876 -21.34 33.59 -17.29
CA ASN A 876 -21.50 32.17 -17.57
C ASN A 876 -22.97 31.82 -17.77
N GLU A 877 -23.86 32.21 -16.85
CA GLU A 877 -25.31 32.02 -17.00
C GLU A 877 -25.84 32.57 -18.33
N GLY A 878 -25.39 33.76 -18.74
CA GLY A 878 -25.73 34.34 -20.03
C GLY A 878 -25.26 33.47 -21.20
N MET A 879 -24.02 32.99 -21.17
CA MET A 879 -23.46 32.13 -22.22
C MET A 879 -24.09 30.73 -22.22
N VAL A 880 -24.42 30.13 -21.08
CA VAL A 880 -25.16 28.86 -20.98
C VAL A 880 -26.54 29.01 -21.62
N LYS A 881 -27.29 30.07 -21.27
CA LYS A 881 -28.62 30.38 -21.84
C LYS A 881 -28.56 30.67 -23.36
N ILE A 882 -27.40 31.05 -23.90
CA ILE A 882 -27.16 31.17 -25.35
C ILE A 882 -26.74 29.82 -25.96
N ALA A 883 -25.87 29.06 -25.29
CA ALA A 883 -25.39 27.75 -25.71
C ALA A 883 -26.53 26.74 -25.84
N GLU A 884 -27.45 26.71 -24.87
CA GLU A 884 -28.67 25.90 -24.92
C GLU A 884 -29.55 26.26 -26.12
N LYS A 885 -29.75 27.57 -26.37
CA LYS A 885 -30.52 28.09 -27.52
C LYS A 885 -29.82 27.94 -28.88
N THR A 886 -28.51 27.66 -28.88
CA THR A 886 -27.70 27.46 -30.10
C THR A 886 -27.23 26.00 -30.26
N LYS A 887 -27.70 25.09 -29.39
CA LYS A 887 -27.37 23.67 -29.36
C LYS A 887 -27.95 22.96 -30.60
N THR A 888 -27.08 22.67 -31.58
CA THR A 888 -27.47 22.02 -32.84
C THR A 888 -26.84 20.64 -33.00
N GLU A 889 -27.57 19.71 -33.61
CA GLU A 889 -27.04 18.37 -33.94
C GLU A 889 -26.14 18.36 -35.19
N ILE A 890 -25.98 19.50 -35.85
CA ILE A 890 -25.25 19.64 -37.12
C ILE A 890 -23.75 19.77 -36.84
N PRO A 891 -22.89 18.81 -37.27
CA PRO A 891 -21.47 18.77 -36.89
C PRO A 891 -20.61 19.99 -37.24
N LEU A 892 -21.06 20.80 -38.20
CA LEU A 892 -20.36 22.04 -38.61
C LEU A 892 -20.83 23.27 -37.82
N LEU A 893 -22.02 23.22 -37.21
CA LEU A 893 -22.60 24.32 -36.43
C LEU A 893 -22.40 24.14 -34.92
N SER A 894 -22.08 22.93 -34.45
CA SER A 894 -21.58 22.72 -33.09
C SER A 894 -20.22 23.38 -32.83
N LEU A 895 -19.46 23.71 -33.88
CA LEU A 895 -18.28 24.61 -33.83
C LEU A 895 -18.63 26.08 -33.50
N LEU A 896 -19.92 26.45 -33.61
CA LEU A 896 -20.45 27.80 -33.37
C LEU A 896 -21.43 27.85 -32.19
N ALA A 897 -21.62 26.74 -31.47
CA ALA A 897 -22.32 26.74 -30.19
C ALA A 897 -21.51 27.58 -29.18
N PHE A 898 -22.17 28.51 -28.50
CA PHE A 898 -21.46 29.52 -27.70
C PHE A 898 -20.66 28.87 -26.56
N PRO A 899 -19.34 29.11 -26.45
CA PRO A 899 -18.50 28.40 -25.50
C PRO A 899 -18.69 28.92 -24.06
N THR A 900 -19.34 28.12 -23.21
CA THR A 900 -19.58 28.41 -21.77
C THR A 900 -18.26 28.44 -20.97
N LEU A 901 -18.26 28.94 -19.72
CA LEU A 901 -17.09 28.89 -18.82
C LEU A 901 -17.02 27.61 -18.00
N GLU A 902 -18.03 26.74 -18.11
CA GLU A 902 -17.88 25.32 -17.81
C GLU A 902 -16.71 24.75 -18.62
N ASP A 903 -16.00 23.79 -18.03
CA ASP A 903 -14.76 23.22 -18.55
C ASP A 903 -13.67 24.25 -18.95
N THR A 904 -13.69 25.44 -18.31
CA THR A 904 -12.64 26.47 -18.42
C THR A 904 -12.00 26.75 -17.07
N SER A 905 -10.69 26.51 -16.96
CA SER A 905 -9.87 26.78 -15.78
C SER A 905 -8.71 27.72 -16.11
N PHE A 906 -8.19 28.40 -15.10
CA PHE A 906 -6.91 29.11 -15.22
C PHE A 906 -5.97 28.79 -14.05
N ASP A 907 -4.68 28.96 -14.31
CA ASP A 907 -3.61 29.05 -13.32
C ASP A 907 -3.01 30.47 -13.39
N LEU A 908 -2.54 31.00 -12.26
CA LEU A 908 -1.87 32.30 -12.14
C LEU A 908 -0.72 32.18 -11.14
N ASP A 909 0.50 32.25 -11.65
CA ASP A 909 1.74 32.24 -10.87
C ASP A 909 2.34 33.65 -10.82
N MET A 910 2.79 34.08 -9.64
CA MET A 910 3.39 35.38 -9.40
C MET A 910 4.62 35.25 -8.49
N ASP A 911 5.81 35.33 -9.08
CA ASP A 911 7.08 35.44 -8.37
C ASP A 911 7.53 36.91 -8.22
N LEU A 912 8.10 37.24 -7.07
CA LEU A 912 8.63 38.56 -6.70
C LEU A 912 9.95 38.37 -5.94
N GLY A 913 11.09 38.53 -6.62
CA GLY A 913 12.41 38.17 -6.09
C GLY A 913 13.43 39.31 -6.06
N ASN A 914 14.24 39.35 -4.99
CA ASN A 914 15.35 40.28 -4.84
C ASN A 914 16.68 39.51 -4.96
N PHE A 915 17.25 39.49 -6.16
CA PHE A 915 18.48 38.74 -6.43
C PHE A 915 19.71 39.59 -6.16
N TYR A 916 20.73 38.98 -5.56
CA TYR A 916 22.04 39.61 -5.37
C TYR A 916 23.16 38.65 -5.77
N ARG A 917 24.19 39.18 -6.43
CA ARG A 917 25.37 38.43 -6.83
C ARG A 917 26.60 39.33 -6.72
N GLN A 918 27.59 38.92 -5.92
CA GLN A 918 28.81 39.70 -5.72
C GLN A 918 29.59 39.91 -7.03
N LYS A 919 29.62 38.91 -7.93
CA LYS A 919 30.26 39.04 -9.25
C LYS A 919 29.52 38.33 -10.38
N TYR A 920 29.19 39.07 -11.44
CA TYR A 920 28.59 38.56 -12.67
C TYR A 920 29.36 39.09 -13.89
N GLU A 921 30.04 38.20 -14.61
CA GLU A 921 30.98 38.54 -15.69
C GLU A 921 32.03 39.59 -15.26
N GLN A 922 31.87 40.85 -15.67
CA GLN A 922 32.74 41.99 -15.32
C GLN A 922 32.11 42.91 -14.25
N GLU A 923 30.83 42.75 -13.94
CA GLU A 923 30.11 43.55 -12.94
C GLU A 923 30.28 43.00 -11.53
N ASN A 924 30.46 43.92 -10.57
CA ASN A 924 30.51 43.62 -9.15
C ASN A 924 29.25 44.17 -8.44
N ASN A 925 28.82 43.49 -7.37
CA ASN A 925 27.69 43.86 -6.51
C ASN A 925 26.36 44.04 -7.28
N VAL A 926 26.01 43.06 -8.11
CA VAL A 926 24.78 43.09 -8.92
C VAL A 926 23.58 42.77 -8.05
N TYR A 927 22.89 43.83 -7.59
CA TYR A 927 21.52 43.76 -7.10
C TYR A 927 20.53 43.86 -8.27
N LEU A 928 19.48 43.04 -8.24
CA LEU A 928 18.40 43.00 -9.22
C LEU A 928 17.08 42.74 -8.48
N LYS A 929 16.02 43.44 -8.85
CA LYS A 929 14.64 43.06 -8.52
C LYS A 929 13.99 42.53 -9.78
N THR A 930 13.32 41.38 -9.66
CA THR A 930 12.56 40.81 -10.77
C THR A 930 11.19 40.33 -10.30
N SER A 931 10.23 40.33 -11.20
CA SER A 931 8.95 39.66 -11.04
C SER A 931 8.64 38.84 -12.28
N VAL A 932 8.03 37.68 -12.07
CA VAL A 932 7.47 36.85 -13.13
C VAL A 932 5.98 36.71 -12.83
N LEU A 933 5.14 36.98 -13.81
CA LEU A 933 3.72 36.66 -13.80
C LEU A 933 3.45 35.66 -14.92
N GLY A 934 3.21 34.40 -14.55
CA GLY A 934 2.75 33.35 -15.46
C GLY A 934 1.22 33.25 -15.38
N PHE A 935 0.55 33.12 -16.51
CA PHE A 935 -0.90 33.02 -16.59
C PHE A 935 -1.32 32.04 -17.68
N ASP A 936 -1.98 30.95 -17.27
CA ASP A 936 -2.44 29.89 -18.15
C ASP A 936 -3.97 29.84 -18.13
N ILE A 937 -4.60 29.80 -19.30
CA ILE A 937 -6.02 29.42 -19.45
C ILE A 937 -6.04 28.08 -20.17
N GLN A 938 -6.80 27.13 -19.64
CA GLN A 938 -7.10 25.87 -20.30
C GLN A 938 -8.61 25.70 -20.46
N LYS A 939 -9.03 25.29 -21.66
CA LYS A 939 -10.42 25.06 -22.02
C LYS A 939 -10.57 23.71 -22.70
N GLN A 940 -11.41 22.84 -22.13
CA GLN A 940 -11.77 21.58 -22.76
C GLN A 940 -13.07 21.74 -23.56
N SER A 941 -13.23 20.97 -24.63
CA SER A 941 -14.43 21.00 -25.49
C SER A 941 -14.61 19.68 -26.24
N THR A 942 -15.86 19.35 -26.59
CA THR A 942 -16.21 18.11 -27.31
C THR A 942 -16.98 18.41 -28.60
N LEU A 943 -16.36 18.10 -29.73
CA LEU A 943 -16.92 18.30 -31.07
C LEU A 943 -17.61 17.03 -31.55
N LYS A 944 -18.94 17.08 -31.72
CA LYS A 944 -19.72 15.99 -32.32
C LYS A 944 -19.54 15.96 -33.85
N VAL A 945 -18.63 15.12 -34.34
CA VAL A 945 -18.34 14.92 -35.77
C VAL A 945 -19.42 14.05 -36.44
N SER A 946 -20.07 13.16 -35.67
CA SER A 946 -21.31 12.49 -36.05
C SER A 946 -22.10 12.09 -34.79
N PRO A 947 -23.36 11.62 -34.89
CA PRO A 947 -24.14 11.17 -33.72
C PRO A 947 -23.50 10.04 -32.89
N THR A 948 -22.42 9.44 -33.38
CA THR A 948 -21.67 8.35 -32.74
C THR A 948 -20.16 8.60 -32.69
N ARG A 949 -19.70 9.84 -32.95
CA ARG A 949 -18.28 10.20 -32.97
C ARG A 949 -18.04 11.59 -32.41
N GLU A 950 -17.15 11.64 -31.43
CA GLU A 950 -16.72 12.87 -30.78
C GLU A 950 -15.21 13.05 -31.00
N VAL A 951 -14.79 14.30 -31.10
CA VAL A 951 -13.39 14.74 -31.07
C VAL A 951 -13.24 15.60 -29.82
N ARG A 952 -12.27 15.27 -28.96
CA ARG A 952 -11.89 16.18 -27.88
C ARG A 952 -11.02 17.27 -28.48
N LEU A 953 -11.31 18.51 -28.11
CA LEU A 953 -10.53 19.69 -28.44
C LEU A 953 -10.14 20.35 -27.12
N ASP A 954 -8.88 20.23 -26.75
CA ASP A 954 -8.29 20.86 -25.57
C ASP A 954 -7.46 22.07 -26.04
N VAL A 955 -7.87 23.28 -25.69
CA VAL A 955 -7.24 24.54 -26.10
C VAL A 955 -6.61 25.20 -24.88
N GLY A 956 -5.36 25.61 -24.99
CA GLY A 956 -4.68 26.41 -23.98
C GLY A 956 -4.11 27.72 -24.53
N PHE A 957 -4.00 28.69 -23.64
CA PHE A 957 -3.31 29.95 -23.85
C PHE A 957 -2.46 30.21 -22.62
N ASP A 958 -1.15 30.29 -22.80
CA ASP A 958 -0.17 30.57 -21.75
C ASP A 958 0.47 31.94 -21.96
N SER A 959 0.86 32.64 -20.89
CA SER A 959 1.49 33.95 -20.98
C SER A 959 2.43 34.22 -19.80
N ASP A 960 3.72 34.33 -20.09
CA ASP A 960 4.77 34.74 -19.15
C ASP A 960 5.07 36.24 -19.32
N VAL A 961 5.00 37.02 -18.25
CA VAL A 961 5.44 38.42 -18.20
C VAL A 961 6.54 38.58 -17.15
N VAL A 962 7.73 38.90 -17.62
CA VAL A 962 8.93 39.11 -16.80
C VAL A 962 9.23 40.60 -16.71
N TRP A 963 9.36 41.13 -15.49
CA TRP A 963 9.77 42.52 -15.20
C TRP A 963 11.08 42.54 -14.43
N HIS A 964 12.06 43.35 -14.86
CA HIS A 964 13.32 43.58 -14.17
C HIS A 964 13.47 45.07 -13.83
N ASP A 965 13.96 45.40 -12.63
CA ASP A 965 14.24 46.80 -12.28
C ASP A 965 15.38 47.41 -13.11
N ARG A 966 16.29 46.57 -13.63
CA ARG A 966 17.28 46.94 -14.66
C ARG A 966 17.75 45.78 -15.55
N ASP A 967 18.26 46.12 -16.73
CA ASP A 967 19.03 45.22 -17.61
C ASP A 967 20.55 45.48 -17.52
N ARG A 968 21.34 44.71 -18.30
CA ARG A 968 22.81 44.82 -18.40
C ARG A 968 23.29 46.07 -19.14
N ASP A 969 22.45 46.66 -19.99
CA ASP A 969 22.75 47.90 -20.71
C ASP A 969 22.49 49.15 -19.83
N GLY A 970 21.89 48.97 -18.65
CA GLY A 970 21.63 50.01 -17.65
C GLY A 970 20.24 50.67 -17.77
N ASN A 971 19.37 50.16 -18.65
CA ASN A 971 17.98 50.58 -18.74
C ASN A 971 17.21 50.15 -17.48
N LYS A 972 16.12 50.84 -17.15
CA LYS A 972 15.34 50.60 -15.94
C LYS A 972 13.90 50.19 -16.23
N ASN A 973 13.32 49.37 -15.35
CA ASN A 973 11.95 48.86 -15.44
C ASN A 973 11.67 48.13 -16.77
N VAL A 974 12.56 47.22 -17.17
CA VAL A 974 12.40 46.45 -18.41
C VAL A 974 11.29 45.41 -18.22
N MET A 975 10.22 45.50 -19.01
CA MET A 975 9.13 44.51 -19.06
C MET A 975 9.21 43.72 -20.36
N ARG A 976 8.98 42.42 -20.28
CA ARG A 976 9.05 41.50 -21.42
C ARG A 976 7.99 40.42 -21.28
N GLY A 977 7.01 40.42 -22.17
CA GLY A 977 5.98 39.38 -22.24
C GLY A 977 6.25 38.42 -23.39
N VAL A 978 5.89 37.16 -23.20
CA VAL A 978 5.62 36.22 -24.29
C VAL A 978 4.27 35.55 -24.03
N TYR A 979 3.59 35.14 -25.10
CA TYR A 979 2.38 34.33 -25.02
C TYR A 979 2.51 33.09 -25.91
N GLY A 980 1.94 31.99 -25.46
CA GLY A 980 1.77 30.76 -26.20
C GLY A 980 0.31 30.47 -26.50
N PHE A 981 0.10 29.55 -27.44
CA PHE A 981 -1.19 28.99 -27.77
C PHE A 981 -1.00 27.53 -28.15
N ASN A 982 -1.56 26.63 -27.35
CA ASN A 982 -1.53 25.20 -27.59
C ASN A 982 -2.93 24.69 -27.94
N THR A 983 -3.02 23.70 -28.83
CA THR A 983 -4.29 23.05 -29.17
C THR A 983 -4.04 21.58 -29.43
N ASP A 984 -4.76 20.73 -28.70
CA ASP A 984 -4.79 19.29 -28.91
C ASP A 984 -6.18 18.89 -29.43
N ALA A 985 -6.20 18.16 -30.55
CA ALA A 985 -7.41 17.60 -31.14
C ALA A 985 -7.27 16.07 -31.26
N ARG A 986 -7.98 15.33 -30.40
CA ARG A 986 -7.93 13.85 -30.33
C ARG A 986 -9.20 13.19 -30.82
N ASN A 987 -9.04 12.21 -31.71
CA ASN A 987 -10.10 11.33 -32.18
C ASN A 987 -9.80 9.87 -31.83
N ILE A 988 -10.68 9.27 -31.02
CA ILE A 988 -10.61 7.85 -30.65
C ILE A 988 -11.68 7.09 -31.42
N LEU A 989 -11.25 6.28 -32.38
CA LEU A 989 -12.11 5.35 -33.12
C LEU A 989 -11.86 3.94 -32.60
N PHE A 990 -12.92 3.17 -32.36
CA PHE A 990 -12.78 1.74 -32.15
C PHE A 990 -13.88 0.97 -32.89
N ARG A 991 -13.56 -0.26 -33.29
CA ARG A 991 -14.52 -1.22 -33.83
C ARG A 991 -14.28 -2.59 -33.24
N ILE A 992 -15.37 -3.24 -32.85
CA ILE A 992 -15.36 -4.62 -32.39
C ILE A 992 -15.83 -5.50 -33.55
N TYR A 993 -15.01 -6.51 -33.90
CA TYR A 993 -15.27 -7.50 -34.93
C TYR A 993 -15.59 -8.85 -34.29
N ASP A 994 -16.47 -9.63 -34.93
CA ASP A 994 -16.60 -11.04 -34.64
C ASP A 994 -15.46 -11.82 -35.30
N ILE A 995 -14.74 -12.61 -34.52
CA ILE A 995 -13.66 -13.49 -34.97
C ILE A 995 -13.81 -14.89 -34.36
N SER A 996 -15.05 -15.32 -34.07
CA SER A 996 -15.34 -16.63 -33.47
C SER A 996 -14.92 -17.83 -34.34
N TRP A 997 -14.49 -17.57 -35.59
CA TRP A 997 -13.82 -18.53 -36.47
C TRP A 997 -12.39 -18.87 -36.05
N ILE A 998 -11.75 -18.06 -35.19
CA ILE A 998 -10.45 -18.38 -34.56
C ILE A 998 -10.72 -19.16 -33.25
N PRO A 999 -10.27 -20.42 -33.13
CA PRO A 999 -10.50 -21.23 -31.93
C PRO A 999 -10.03 -20.54 -30.64
N GLY A 1000 -10.93 -20.41 -29.67
CA GLY A 1000 -10.65 -19.81 -28.36
C GLY A 1000 -10.82 -18.27 -28.29
N ALA A 1001 -10.89 -17.57 -29.43
CA ALA A 1001 -11.26 -16.16 -29.48
C ALA A 1001 -12.79 -15.97 -29.45
N ARG A 1002 -13.25 -14.74 -29.12
CA ARG A 1002 -14.68 -14.36 -29.10
C ARG A 1002 -14.95 -13.02 -29.79
N ARG A 1003 -14.08 -12.04 -29.58
CA ARG A 1003 -14.16 -10.69 -30.17
C ARG A 1003 -12.76 -10.11 -30.37
N LEU A 1004 -12.59 -9.32 -31.43
CA LEU A 1004 -11.40 -8.50 -31.68
C LEU A 1004 -11.79 -7.03 -31.61
N ARG A 1005 -11.13 -6.24 -30.76
CA ARG A 1005 -11.19 -4.78 -30.76
C ARG A 1005 -10.02 -4.25 -31.56
N HIS A 1006 -10.30 -3.49 -32.60
CA HIS A 1006 -9.33 -2.60 -33.24
C HIS A 1006 -9.62 -1.19 -32.72
N GLN A 1007 -8.62 -0.52 -32.17
CA GLN A 1007 -8.70 0.86 -31.70
C GLN A 1007 -7.65 1.69 -32.41
N ILE A 1008 -8.04 2.88 -32.87
CA ILE A 1008 -7.18 3.90 -33.47
C ILE A 1008 -7.39 5.17 -32.64
N ASN A 1009 -6.32 5.65 -32.01
CA ASN A 1009 -6.26 6.98 -31.42
C ASN A 1009 -5.40 7.85 -32.34
N SER A 1010 -5.93 8.97 -32.80
CA SER A 1010 -5.18 9.93 -33.62
C SER A 1010 -5.30 11.32 -33.03
N GLY A 1011 -4.16 11.98 -32.86
CA GLY A 1011 -4.04 13.33 -32.30
C GLY A 1011 -3.39 14.28 -33.30
N VAL A 1012 -3.86 15.52 -33.30
CA VAL A 1012 -3.11 16.67 -33.83
C VAL A 1012 -2.86 17.61 -32.67
N PHE A 1013 -1.59 17.86 -32.37
CA PHE A 1013 -1.15 18.86 -31.41
C PHE A 1013 -0.50 20.02 -32.18
N PHE A 1014 -0.91 21.24 -31.88
CA PHE A 1014 -0.37 22.48 -32.40
C PHE A 1014 0.15 23.34 -31.24
N ASN A 1015 1.31 23.95 -31.44
CA ASN A 1015 2.03 24.71 -30.42
C ASN A 1015 2.64 25.95 -31.07
N TYR A 1016 2.17 27.13 -30.64
CA TYR A 1016 2.59 28.43 -31.16
C TYR A 1016 3.06 29.35 -30.04
N GLN A 1017 4.22 29.97 -30.21
CA GLN A 1017 4.79 31.06 -29.44
C GLN A 1017 5.68 31.87 -30.41
N PRO A 1018 5.49 33.21 -30.54
CA PRO A 1018 6.26 34.01 -31.48
C PRO A 1018 7.76 34.01 -31.16
N ALA A 1019 8.57 34.36 -32.17
CA ALA A 1019 9.98 34.61 -31.96
C ALA A 1019 10.17 35.85 -31.08
N VAL A 1020 11.08 35.76 -30.11
CA VAL A 1020 11.47 36.90 -29.26
C VAL A 1020 12.95 37.16 -29.47
N ASP A 1021 13.33 38.43 -29.62
CA ASP A 1021 14.68 38.80 -30.06
C ASP A 1021 15.77 38.20 -29.14
N ARG A 1022 16.83 37.68 -29.76
CA ARG A 1022 17.96 37.04 -29.09
C ARG A 1022 18.97 38.05 -28.56
N ASP A 1023 19.11 39.20 -29.22
CA ASP A 1023 19.94 40.28 -28.70
C ASP A 1023 19.29 40.84 -27.42
N GLU A 1024 17.95 40.91 -27.38
CA GLU A 1024 17.20 41.26 -26.15
C GLU A 1024 17.24 40.17 -25.07
N ASN A 1025 17.18 38.88 -25.44
CA ASN A 1025 17.43 37.78 -24.47
C ASN A 1025 18.82 37.94 -23.81
N SER A 1026 19.81 38.51 -24.51
CA SER A 1026 21.16 38.69 -23.96
C SER A 1026 21.27 39.85 -22.96
N ARG A 1027 20.39 40.86 -23.03
CA ARG A 1027 20.40 42.04 -22.15
C ARG A 1027 19.92 41.76 -20.72
N LEU A 1028 19.02 40.80 -20.54
CA LEU A 1028 18.52 40.45 -19.20
C LEU A 1028 19.58 39.69 -18.40
N TYR A 1029 19.64 39.94 -17.09
CA TYR A 1029 20.40 39.11 -16.16
C TYR A 1029 19.68 37.76 -15.99
N PRO A 1030 20.37 36.60 -16.14
CA PRO A 1030 19.75 35.28 -16.06
C PRO A 1030 19.54 34.83 -14.60
N PHE A 1031 18.80 35.62 -13.83
CA PHE A 1031 18.48 35.38 -12.42
C PHE A 1031 16.95 35.22 -12.28
N GLY A 1032 16.49 34.18 -11.58
CA GLY A 1032 15.06 33.84 -11.48
C GLY A 1032 14.70 32.56 -12.25
N PRO A 1033 13.43 32.12 -12.20
CA PRO A 1033 12.98 30.85 -12.79
C PRO A 1033 12.87 30.88 -14.32
N SER A 1034 12.48 32.01 -14.91
CA SER A 1034 12.34 32.19 -16.37
C SER A 1034 13.02 33.49 -16.83
N THR A 1035 14.04 33.36 -17.67
CA THR A 1035 14.78 34.50 -18.26
C THR A 1035 15.07 34.34 -19.76
N TYR A 1036 14.74 33.17 -20.33
CA TYR A 1036 14.91 32.86 -21.75
C TYR A 1036 13.58 32.48 -22.37
N PHE A 1037 13.10 33.29 -23.31
CA PHE A 1037 11.93 32.97 -24.13
C PHE A 1037 12.39 32.38 -25.46
N TYR A 1038 11.85 31.21 -25.79
CA TYR A 1038 12.13 30.47 -27.01
C TYR A 1038 10.94 30.53 -27.96
N GLU A 1039 11.21 30.61 -29.26
CA GLU A 1039 10.19 30.44 -30.28
C GLU A 1039 9.62 29.01 -30.24
N ARG A 1040 8.30 28.84 -30.40
CA ARG A 1040 7.65 27.54 -30.58
C ARG A 1040 6.72 27.62 -31.78
N LYS A 1041 6.93 26.84 -32.83
CA LYS A 1041 6.04 26.83 -34.01
C LYS A 1041 5.97 25.42 -34.55
N ASP A 1042 5.33 24.49 -33.83
CA ASP A 1042 5.31 23.08 -34.21
C ASP A 1042 3.91 22.48 -34.33
N ILE A 1043 3.81 21.55 -35.29
CA ILE A 1043 2.63 20.72 -35.51
C ILE A 1043 3.08 19.26 -35.36
N THR A 1044 2.51 18.58 -34.38
CA THR A 1044 2.73 17.16 -34.12
C THR A 1044 1.48 16.37 -34.48
N TYR A 1045 1.63 15.39 -35.37
CA TYR A 1045 0.63 14.37 -35.65
C TYR A 1045 1.00 13.07 -34.95
N GLU A 1046 0.06 12.52 -34.19
CA GLU A 1046 0.18 11.23 -33.52
C GLU A 1046 -0.84 10.21 -34.04
N LEU A 1047 -0.39 8.97 -34.18
CA LEU A 1047 -1.22 7.82 -34.53
C LEU A 1047 -0.82 6.60 -33.69
N GLU A 1048 -1.70 6.19 -32.79
CA GLU A 1048 -1.65 4.87 -32.13
C GLU A 1048 -2.76 3.98 -32.70
N THR A 1049 -2.42 2.78 -33.15
CA THR A 1049 -3.39 1.74 -33.51
C THR A 1049 -3.07 0.43 -32.81
N SER A 1050 -4.01 -0.06 -32.02
CA SER A 1050 -3.88 -1.29 -31.24
C SER A 1050 -4.95 -2.32 -31.62
N ILE A 1051 -4.56 -3.61 -31.58
CA ILE A 1051 -5.44 -4.74 -31.85
C ILE A 1051 -5.44 -5.64 -30.61
N GLU A 1052 -6.62 -5.85 -30.05
CA GLU A 1052 -6.85 -6.56 -28.80
C GLU A 1052 -7.87 -7.69 -29.01
N ILE A 1053 -7.64 -8.87 -28.44
CA ILE A 1053 -8.56 -10.01 -28.54
C ILE A 1053 -9.08 -10.40 -27.16
N LYS A 1054 -10.41 -10.60 -27.06
CA LYS A 1054 -11.04 -11.24 -25.90
C LYS A 1054 -11.22 -12.73 -26.19
N THR A 1055 -10.71 -13.57 -25.29
CA THR A 1055 -10.76 -15.04 -25.39
C THR A 1055 -11.87 -15.62 -24.51
N ARG A 1056 -12.10 -16.93 -24.59
CA ARG A 1056 -13.04 -17.63 -23.68
C ARG A 1056 -12.51 -17.78 -22.24
N LYS A 1057 -11.19 -17.82 -22.03
CA LYS A 1057 -10.57 -18.09 -20.71
C LYS A 1057 -10.27 -16.83 -19.88
N HIS A 1058 -10.04 -15.68 -20.51
CA HIS A 1058 -9.65 -14.45 -19.81
C HIS A 1058 -10.79 -13.41 -19.82
N ARG A 1059 -11.09 -12.83 -18.65
CA ARG A 1059 -12.14 -11.79 -18.50
C ARG A 1059 -11.73 -10.46 -19.17
N SER A 1060 -10.44 -10.15 -19.19
CA SER A 1060 -9.82 -8.97 -19.82
C SER A 1060 -9.54 -9.17 -21.33
N ALA A 1061 -9.28 -8.06 -22.04
CA ALA A 1061 -8.80 -8.08 -23.41
C ALA A 1061 -7.27 -8.17 -23.46
N LEU A 1062 -6.74 -8.89 -24.45
CA LEU A 1062 -5.30 -9.12 -24.64
C LEU A 1062 -4.81 -8.31 -25.85
N ARG A 1063 -4.00 -7.27 -25.64
CA ARG A 1063 -3.37 -6.51 -26.73
C ARG A 1063 -2.30 -7.35 -27.41
N LEU A 1064 -2.54 -7.73 -28.67
CA LEU A 1064 -1.65 -8.58 -29.47
C LEU A 1064 -0.72 -7.76 -30.37
N PHE A 1065 -1.20 -6.61 -30.84
CA PHE A 1065 -0.46 -5.68 -31.68
C PHE A 1065 -0.70 -4.26 -31.20
N ASP A 1066 0.35 -3.46 -31.24
CA ASP A 1066 0.37 -2.04 -30.93
C ASP A 1066 1.33 -1.38 -31.92
N PHE A 1067 0.88 -0.31 -32.59
CA PHE A 1067 1.74 0.55 -33.40
C PHE A 1067 1.51 1.98 -33.00
N ARG A 1068 2.59 2.69 -32.68
CA ARG A 1068 2.57 4.13 -32.41
C ARG A 1068 3.57 4.83 -33.33
N THR A 1069 3.18 5.92 -33.96
CA THR A 1069 4.12 6.78 -34.68
C THR A 1069 3.78 8.25 -34.51
N GLN A 1070 4.82 9.07 -34.52
CA GLN A 1070 4.75 10.51 -34.34
C GLN A 1070 5.47 11.19 -35.52
N LEU A 1071 4.85 12.25 -36.05
CA LEU A 1071 5.42 13.14 -37.05
C LEU A 1071 5.30 14.58 -36.52
N ARG A 1072 6.43 15.18 -36.14
CA ARG A 1072 6.52 16.58 -35.74
C ARG A 1072 7.17 17.40 -36.86
N GLY A 1073 6.51 18.46 -37.28
CA GLY A 1073 7.05 19.49 -38.15
C GLY A 1073 7.39 20.73 -37.31
N ASP A 1074 8.61 21.20 -37.41
CA ASP A 1074 9.10 22.40 -36.72
C ASP A 1074 9.26 23.52 -37.75
N PHE A 1075 8.56 24.63 -37.50
CA PHE A 1075 8.45 25.80 -38.38
C PHE A 1075 8.99 27.06 -37.70
N THR A 1076 9.84 26.90 -36.68
CA THR A 1076 10.59 28.00 -36.07
C THR A 1076 11.54 28.63 -37.10
N GLU A 1077 11.75 29.94 -36.99
CA GLU A 1077 12.70 30.68 -37.84
C GLU A 1077 14.16 30.36 -37.43
N TYR A 1078 14.36 29.82 -36.23
CA TYR A 1078 15.64 29.28 -35.80
C TYR A 1078 15.92 27.87 -36.32
N ALA A 1079 16.89 27.75 -37.23
CA ALA A 1079 17.40 26.46 -37.68
C ALA A 1079 18.04 25.66 -36.53
N ALA A 1080 17.31 24.66 -36.01
CA ALA A 1080 17.90 23.52 -35.34
C ALA A 1080 18.95 22.83 -36.25
N GLU A 1081 19.93 22.13 -35.65
CA GLU A 1081 21.13 21.66 -36.38
C GLU A 1081 20.79 20.98 -37.72
N ASN A 1082 21.38 21.52 -38.79
CA ASN A 1082 21.19 21.12 -40.20
C ASN A 1082 19.87 21.58 -40.88
N ASN A 1083 19.19 22.60 -40.35
CA ASN A 1083 18.10 23.33 -41.05
C ASN A 1083 16.94 22.42 -41.50
N ARG A 1084 16.40 21.63 -40.57
CA ARG A 1084 15.44 20.54 -40.81
C ARG A 1084 14.02 20.96 -40.41
N THR A 1085 13.07 20.89 -41.35
CA THR A 1085 11.65 21.25 -41.13
C THR A 1085 10.85 20.16 -40.41
N TYR A 1086 11.39 18.94 -40.32
CA TYR A 1086 10.70 17.79 -39.74
C TYR A 1086 11.63 17.02 -38.81
N ASP A 1087 11.10 16.60 -37.67
CA ASP A 1087 11.77 15.68 -36.77
C ASP A 1087 11.90 14.28 -37.39
N TYR A 1088 12.73 13.44 -36.76
CA TYR A 1088 12.80 12.03 -37.13
C TYR A 1088 11.47 11.34 -36.83
N ILE A 1089 10.86 10.70 -37.83
CA ILE A 1089 9.67 9.86 -37.63
C ILE A 1089 10.11 8.61 -36.89
N GLU A 1090 9.70 8.50 -35.62
CA GLU A 1090 9.81 7.27 -34.85
C GLU A 1090 8.51 6.47 -34.97
N SER A 1091 8.65 5.18 -35.28
CA SER A 1091 7.54 4.25 -35.41
C SER A 1091 7.83 3.03 -34.54
N ASP A 1092 7.13 2.93 -33.42
CA ASP A 1092 7.16 1.78 -32.51
C ASP A 1092 6.11 0.74 -32.91
N ILE A 1093 6.49 -0.53 -32.84
CA ILE A 1093 5.66 -1.72 -33.06
C ILE A 1093 5.88 -2.64 -31.86
N THR A 1094 4.82 -3.00 -31.13
CA THR A 1094 4.86 -4.06 -30.12
C THR A 1094 3.92 -5.20 -30.51
N ILE A 1095 4.44 -6.42 -30.54
CA ILE A 1095 3.68 -7.64 -30.85
C ILE A 1095 3.80 -8.61 -29.67
N THR A 1096 2.66 -8.94 -29.05
CA THR A 1096 2.55 -9.92 -27.96
C THR A 1096 1.65 -11.07 -28.42
N PRO A 1097 2.14 -12.02 -29.23
CA PRO A 1097 1.29 -12.96 -29.98
C PRO A 1097 0.73 -14.13 -29.15
N LEU A 1098 1.09 -14.26 -27.87
CA LEU A 1098 0.63 -15.35 -26.99
C LEU A 1098 -0.19 -14.80 -25.82
N PRO A 1099 -1.34 -15.41 -25.45
CA PRO A 1099 -2.14 -15.00 -24.29
C PRO A 1099 -1.39 -14.97 -22.95
N SER A 1100 -0.37 -15.82 -22.78
CA SER A 1100 0.49 -15.82 -21.59
C SER A 1100 1.46 -14.63 -21.53
N ARG A 1101 1.59 -13.84 -22.61
CA ARG A 1101 2.54 -12.73 -22.77
C ARG A 1101 4.03 -13.13 -22.65
N ASN A 1102 4.33 -14.41 -22.52
CA ASN A 1102 5.67 -14.99 -22.45
C ASN A 1102 6.57 -14.66 -23.65
N MET A 1103 6.00 -14.29 -24.81
CA MET A 1103 6.74 -13.85 -26.00
C MET A 1103 6.32 -12.43 -26.35
N SER A 1104 7.31 -11.55 -26.49
CA SER A 1104 7.14 -10.14 -26.86
C SER A 1104 8.17 -9.74 -27.91
N ILE A 1105 7.73 -8.99 -28.92
CA ILE A 1105 8.57 -8.48 -30.00
C ILE A 1105 8.32 -6.98 -30.08
N ILE A 1106 9.34 -6.19 -29.73
CA ILE A 1106 9.30 -4.72 -29.80
C ILE A 1106 10.22 -4.29 -30.94
N MET A 1107 9.76 -3.41 -31.83
CA MET A 1107 10.58 -2.81 -32.88
C MET A 1107 10.38 -1.30 -32.91
N ARG A 1108 11.46 -0.54 -33.13
CA ARG A 1108 11.43 0.89 -33.38
C ARG A 1108 12.14 1.16 -34.71
N ALA A 1109 11.41 1.63 -35.71
CA ALA A 1109 12.01 2.23 -36.90
C ALA A 1109 12.22 3.73 -36.66
N THR A 1110 13.31 4.29 -37.19
CA THR A 1110 13.51 5.74 -37.25
C THR A 1110 13.78 6.13 -38.69
N HIS A 1111 12.94 6.99 -39.24
CA HIS A 1111 13.09 7.54 -40.59
C HIS A 1111 13.38 9.04 -40.53
N ASP A 1112 14.24 9.51 -41.42
CA ASP A 1112 14.46 10.93 -41.66
C ASP A 1112 13.62 11.39 -42.86
N PRO A 1113 12.50 12.13 -42.65
CA PRO A 1113 11.66 12.63 -43.73
C PRO A 1113 12.31 13.76 -44.55
N ASN A 1114 13.36 14.40 -44.03
CA ASN A 1114 14.07 15.48 -44.70
C ASN A 1114 14.87 14.99 -45.93
N ILE A 1115 15.32 15.92 -46.77
CA ILE A 1115 16.20 15.61 -47.91
C ILE A 1115 17.60 15.28 -47.36
N SER A 1116 18.11 14.09 -47.66
CA SER A 1116 19.47 13.72 -47.24
C SER A 1116 20.54 14.31 -48.17
N GLU A 1117 21.42 15.13 -47.61
CA GLU A 1117 22.55 15.80 -48.28
C GLU A 1117 23.42 14.88 -49.17
N ILE A 1118 23.51 13.60 -48.82
CA ILE A 1118 24.43 12.63 -49.44
C ILE A 1118 23.93 12.09 -50.80
N ASP A 1119 22.61 12.04 -51.03
CA ASP A 1119 22.04 11.48 -52.28
C ASP A 1119 20.68 12.07 -52.72
N GLY A 1120 20.20 13.14 -52.07
CA GLY A 1120 18.95 13.82 -52.36
C GLY A 1120 17.67 13.07 -51.96
N LYS A 1121 17.75 11.88 -51.35
CA LYS A 1121 16.55 11.08 -51.01
C LYS A 1121 15.94 11.48 -49.67
N ARG A 1122 14.60 11.45 -49.61
CA ARG A 1122 13.78 11.61 -48.40
C ARG A 1122 13.42 10.25 -47.78
N PHE A 1123 12.86 10.26 -46.57
CA PHE A 1123 12.38 9.09 -45.82
C PHE A 1123 13.45 7.99 -45.62
N LYS A 1124 14.71 8.38 -45.37
CA LYS A 1124 15.79 7.41 -45.12
C LYS A 1124 15.63 6.74 -43.76
N GLN A 1125 15.73 5.42 -43.72
CA GLN A 1125 15.86 4.71 -42.44
C GLN A 1125 17.24 5.01 -41.81
N VAL A 1126 17.25 5.89 -40.81
CA VAL A 1126 18.43 6.29 -40.03
C VAL A 1126 18.54 5.51 -38.71
N GLY A 1127 17.52 4.73 -38.34
CA GLY A 1127 17.56 3.90 -37.15
C GLY A 1127 16.68 2.66 -37.27
N PHE A 1128 17.11 1.60 -36.62
CA PHE A 1128 16.32 0.41 -36.37
C PHE A 1128 16.71 -0.18 -35.02
N ARG A 1129 15.73 -0.40 -34.15
CA ARG A 1129 15.89 -1.24 -32.97
C ARG A 1129 14.87 -2.37 -33.05
N SER A 1130 15.27 -3.58 -32.69
CA SER A 1130 14.34 -4.69 -32.47
C SER A 1130 14.76 -5.44 -31.22
N ASN A 1131 13.82 -5.82 -30.38
CA ASN A 1131 14.05 -6.65 -29.20
C ASN A 1131 13.01 -7.78 -29.17
N PHE A 1132 13.47 -9.00 -29.37
CA PHE A 1132 12.71 -10.23 -29.19
C PHE A 1132 12.99 -10.75 -27.77
N SER A 1133 11.95 -11.03 -26.99
CA SER A 1133 12.07 -11.67 -25.69
C SER A 1133 11.10 -12.85 -25.60
N TYR A 1134 11.58 -14.00 -25.11
CA TYR A 1134 10.80 -15.20 -24.93
C TYR A 1134 11.18 -15.91 -23.63
N ARG A 1135 10.22 -15.99 -22.71
CA ARG A 1135 10.35 -16.54 -21.36
C ARG A 1135 9.61 -17.86 -21.20
N ARG A 1136 10.24 -18.79 -20.51
CA ARG A 1136 9.71 -20.05 -19.98
C ARG A 1136 10.17 -20.19 -18.54
N ASP A 1137 9.63 -21.17 -17.85
CA ASP A 1137 9.77 -21.32 -16.39
C ASP A 1137 11.23 -21.65 -16.01
N LYS A 1138 11.92 -22.37 -16.90
CA LYS A 1138 13.34 -22.74 -16.76
C LYS A 1138 14.32 -21.88 -17.57
N TRP A 1139 13.86 -20.96 -18.43
CA TRP A 1139 14.77 -20.13 -19.24
C TRP A 1139 14.15 -18.84 -19.77
N ASN A 1140 14.98 -17.82 -19.94
CA ASN A 1140 14.63 -16.56 -20.58
C ASN A 1140 15.66 -16.23 -21.67
N LEU A 1141 15.20 -16.03 -22.90
CA LEU A 1141 16.03 -15.59 -24.02
C LEU A 1141 15.59 -14.19 -24.42
N THR A 1142 16.53 -13.25 -24.49
CA THR A 1142 16.29 -11.94 -25.11
C THR A 1142 17.38 -11.66 -26.14
N PHE A 1143 16.95 -11.32 -27.36
CA PHE A 1143 17.81 -10.99 -28.48
C PHE A 1143 17.42 -9.64 -29.05
N GLY A 1144 18.38 -8.71 -29.05
CA GLY A 1144 18.20 -7.36 -29.54
C GLY A 1144 19.17 -6.99 -30.67
N ASN A 1145 18.71 -6.08 -31.51
CA ASN A 1145 19.50 -5.42 -32.54
C ASN A 1145 19.24 -3.92 -32.39
N SER A 1146 20.30 -3.12 -32.46
CA SER A 1146 20.23 -1.68 -32.50
C SER A 1146 21.16 -1.15 -33.59
N PHE A 1147 20.61 -0.31 -34.45
CA PHE A 1147 21.30 0.44 -35.50
C PHE A 1147 20.88 1.90 -35.39
N SER A 1148 21.86 2.81 -35.43
CA SER A 1148 21.63 4.24 -35.49
C SER A 1148 22.66 4.91 -36.39
N LYS A 1149 22.18 5.83 -37.22
CA LYS A 1149 22.95 6.74 -38.07
C LYS A 1149 22.28 8.13 -38.07
N ARG A 1150 21.92 8.60 -36.87
CA ARG A 1150 21.40 9.97 -36.63
C ARG A 1150 22.50 11.04 -36.63
N THR A 1151 23.77 10.64 -36.68
CA THR A 1151 24.94 11.53 -36.77
C THR A 1151 25.89 11.03 -37.87
N LYS A 1152 27.02 11.72 -38.08
CA LYS A 1152 28.06 11.37 -39.05
C LYS A 1152 28.61 9.93 -38.88
N TYR A 1153 28.55 9.38 -37.66
CA TYR A 1153 28.99 8.03 -37.35
C TYR A 1153 27.79 7.09 -37.22
N ALA A 1154 27.85 5.95 -37.91
CA ALA A 1154 26.92 4.85 -37.64
C ALA A 1154 27.35 4.10 -36.37
N SER A 1155 26.38 3.59 -35.62
CA SER A 1155 26.57 2.56 -34.60
C SER A 1155 25.65 1.37 -34.90
N ARG A 1156 26.13 0.15 -34.69
CA ARG A 1156 25.29 -1.06 -34.78
C ARG A 1156 25.74 -2.11 -33.79
N ARG A 1157 24.87 -2.44 -32.83
CA ARG A 1157 25.12 -3.47 -31.81
C ARG A 1157 24.02 -4.51 -31.79
N ILE A 1158 24.42 -5.76 -31.63
CA ILE A 1158 23.54 -6.90 -31.41
C ILE A 1158 23.78 -7.36 -29.97
N ASN A 1159 22.76 -7.27 -29.13
CA ASN A 1159 22.82 -7.71 -27.74
C ASN A 1159 22.05 -9.02 -27.58
N SER A 1160 22.63 -9.99 -26.89
CA SER A 1160 22.01 -11.29 -26.62
C SER A 1160 22.14 -11.59 -25.13
N SER A 1161 21.05 -11.99 -24.48
CA SER A 1161 21.08 -12.53 -23.13
C SER A 1161 20.27 -13.82 -23.03
N PHE A 1162 20.85 -14.79 -22.33
CA PHE A 1162 20.23 -16.10 -22.10
C PHE A 1162 20.44 -16.48 -20.63
N GLN A 1163 19.33 -16.63 -19.92
CA GLN A 1163 19.28 -17.03 -18.53
C GLN A 1163 18.64 -18.41 -18.44
N PHE A 1164 19.30 -19.36 -17.77
CA PHE A 1164 18.87 -20.76 -17.67
C PHE A 1164 18.88 -21.24 -16.22
N ARG A 1165 17.70 -21.62 -15.72
CA ARG A 1165 17.47 -22.19 -14.38
C ARG A 1165 16.88 -23.60 -14.51
N PRO A 1166 17.71 -24.65 -14.67
CA PRO A 1166 17.22 -26.03 -14.75
C PRO A 1166 16.52 -26.50 -13.44
N SER A 1167 16.91 -25.93 -12.30
CA SER A 1167 16.33 -26.12 -10.96
C SER A 1167 16.48 -24.84 -10.12
N SER A 1168 15.89 -24.82 -8.92
CA SER A 1168 16.04 -23.74 -7.93
C SER A 1168 17.46 -23.61 -7.35
N LEU A 1169 18.32 -24.62 -7.56
CA LEU A 1169 19.68 -24.67 -6.99
C LEU A 1169 20.76 -24.19 -7.96
N PHE A 1170 20.43 -23.91 -9.23
CA PHE A 1170 21.43 -23.67 -10.27
C PHE A 1170 20.93 -22.71 -11.35
N GLU A 1171 21.74 -21.70 -11.66
CA GLU A 1171 21.39 -20.61 -12.56
C GLU A 1171 22.63 -20.22 -13.41
N ILE A 1172 22.45 -20.14 -14.73
CA ILE A 1172 23.44 -19.63 -15.66
C ILE A 1172 22.89 -18.37 -16.31
N ASP A 1173 23.60 -17.26 -16.18
CA ASP A 1173 23.36 -16.02 -16.92
C ASP A 1173 24.48 -15.80 -17.93
N PHE A 1174 24.14 -15.79 -19.21
CA PHE A 1174 25.02 -15.38 -20.29
C PHE A 1174 24.54 -14.06 -20.91
N SER A 1175 25.47 -13.14 -21.18
CA SER A 1175 25.19 -11.99 -22.03
C SER A 1175 26.37 -11.65 -22.96
N ALA A 1176 26.07 -11.07 -24.12
CA ALA A 1176 27.07 -10.57 -25.05
C ALA A 1176 26.54 -9.40 -25.88
N ASP A 1177 27.32 -8.32 -25.96
CA ASP A 1177 27.13 -7.21 -26.89
C ASP A 1177 28.16 -7.32 -28.03
N TYR A 1178 27.70 -7.60 -29.24
CA TYR A 1178 28.54 -7.62 -30.44
C TYR A 1178 28.39 -6.30 -31.21
N ASP A 1179 29.49 -5.55 -31.38
CA ASP A 1179 29.52 -4.38 -32.24
C ASP A 1179 29.81 -4.80 -33.68
N TRP A 1180 28.81 -4.60 -34.56
CA TRP A 1180 28.83 -5.08 -35.94
C TRP A 1180 29.73 -4.24 -36.86
N ILE A 1181 30.12 -3.04 -36.43
CA ILE A 1181 30.97 -2.12 -37.22
C ILE A 1181 32.43 -2.43 -36.92
N GLU A 1182 32.79 -2.50 -35.64
CA GLU A 1182 34.14 -2.88 -35.17
C GLU A 1182 34.39 -4.40 -35.32
N LYS A 1183 33.32 -5.18 -35.57
CA LYS A 1183 33.30 -6.65 -35.73
C LYS A 1183 33.80 -7.43 -34.51
N GLN A 1184 33.74 -6.82 -33.32
CA GLN A 1184 34.21 -7.37 -32.05
C GLN A 1184 33.08 -7.39 -31.01
N PHE A 1185 33.20 -8.26 -30.01
CA PHE A 1185 32.39 -8.15 -28.80
C PHE A 1185 32.83 -6.92 -27.99
N TYR A 1186 31.90 -5.98 -27.76
CA TYR A 1186 32.08 -4.87 -26.83
C TYR A 1186 31.92 -5.32 -25.37
N SER A 1187 30.98 -6.23 -25.11
CA SER A 1187 30.82 -6.86 -23.79
C SER A 1187 30.55 -8.36 -23.93
N GLN A 1188 31.00 -9.12 -22.94
CA GLN A 1188 30.61 -10.51 -22.72
C GLN A 1188 30.54 -10.74 -21.21
N SER A 1189 29.54 -11.47 -20.74
CA SER A 1189 29.51 -11.96 -19.36
C SER A 1189 28.98 -13.38 -19.27
N LEU A 1190 29.50 -14.13 -18.31
CA LEU A 1190 29.00 -15.42 -17.91
C LEU A 1190 29.00 -15.47 -16.38
N THR A 1191 27.82 -15.46 -15.78
CA THR A 1191 27.65 -15.76 -14.35
C THR A 1191 27.10 -17.18 -14.23
N VAL A 1192 27.72 -17.99 -13.37
CA VAL A 1192 27.18 -19.28 -12.93
C VAL A 1192 26.96 -19.20 -11.43
N ARG A 1193 25.71 -19.36 -11.01
CA ARG A 1193 25.29 -19.33 -9.62
C ARG A 1193 24.81 -20.72 -9.20
N ARG A 1194 25.22 -21.15 -8.00
CA ARG A 1194 24.82 -22.43 -7.42
C ARG A 1194 24.56 -22.28 -5.92
N ASN A 1195 23.35 -22.62 -5.51
CA ASN A 1195 23.01 -22.78 -4.11
C ASN A 1195 23.60 -24.12 -3.60
N LEU A 1196 24.27 -24.05 -2.44
CA LEU A 1196 24.97 -25.11 -1.73
C LEU A 1196 24.41 -25.27 -0.31
N HIS A 1197 23.08 -25.15 -0.16
CA HIS A 1197 22.31 -25.14 1.07
C HIS A 1197 22.58 -23.91 1.95
N ASP A 1198 23.70 -23.88 2.67
CA ASP A 1198 24.05 -22.75 3.55
C ASP A 1198 24.79 -21.64 2.79
N TRP A 1199 25.34 -21.96 1.62
CA TRP A 1199 26.16 -21.04 0.83
C TRP A 1199 25.61 -20.82 -0.58
N ASP A 1200 25.85 -19.64 -1.12
CA ASP A 1200 25.60 -19.30 -2.51
C ASP A 1200 26.93 -19.06 -3.23
N LEU A 1201 27.30 -19.99 -4.11
CA LEU A 1201 28.49 -19.90 -4.96
C LEU A 1201 28.15 -19.11 -6.22
N ARG A 1202 28.92 -18.04 -6.48
CA ARG A 1202 28.83 -17.21 -7.67
C ARG A 1202 30.19 -17.15 -8.37
N LEU A 1203 30.25 -17.71 -9.57
CA LEU A 1203 31.36 -17.53 -10.51
C LEU A 1203 30.93 -16.47 -11.54
N SER A 1204 31.67 -15.38 -11.69
CA SER A 1204 31.38 -14.37 -12.72
C SER A 1204 32.62 -14.06 -13.54
N TRP A 1205 32.57 -14.34 -14.85
CA TRP A 1205 33.53 -13.85 -15.83
C TRP A 1205 32.92 -12.68 -16.59
N HIS A 1206 33.68 -11.61 -16.76
CA HIS A 1206 33.26 -10.44 -17.53
C HIS A 1206 34.40 -9.89 -18.38
N ARG A 1207 34.13 -9.66 -19.66
CA ARG A 1207 34.99 -8.93 -20.58
C ARG A 1207 34.24 -7.69 -21.07
N ILE A 1208 34.88 -6.53 -21.02
CA ILE A 1208 34.36 -5.28 -21.58
C ILE A 1208 35.43 -4.56 -22.40
N GLY A 1209 35.00 -3.81 -23.42
CA GLY A 1209 35.88 -3.01 -24.28
C GLY A 1209 36.21 -3.66 -25.63
N ILE A 1210 36.67 -2.81 -26.55
CA ILE A 1210 37.06 -3.16 -27.93
C ILE A 1210 38.58 -3.07 -28.02
N LYS A 1211 39.21 -4.07 -28.64
CA LYS A 1211 40.65 -4.10 -28.83
C LYS A 1211 41.04 -3.16 -29.97
N ARG A 1212 41.84 -2.14 -29.65
CA ARG A 1212 42.36 -1.12 -30.58
C ARG A 1212 43.89 -1.02 -30.46
N PRO A 1213 44.59 -0.45 -31.46
CA PRO A 1213 46.03 -0.22 -31.34
C PRO A 1213 46.37 0.67 -30.12
N PRO A 1214 47.56 0.50 -29.50
CA PRO A 1214 48.04 1.40 -28.45
C PRO A 1214 48.04 2.87 -28.91
N ASN A 1215 47.70 3.85 -28.06
CA ASN A 1215 47.45 3.75 -26.61
C ASN A 1215 45.96 3.57 -26.24
N TYR A 1216 45.14 3.03 -27.15
CA TYR A 1216 43.67 3.00 -27.00
C TYR A 1216 43.07 1.60 -26.71
N ASP A 1217 43.89 0.62 -26.31
CA ASP A 1217 43.40 -0.72 -25.94
C ASP A 1217 42.74 -0.68 -24.55
N ASN A 1218 41.41 -0.61 -24.54
CA ASN A 1218 40.59 -0.46 -23.33
C ASN A 1218 39.87 -1.76 -22.95
N VAL A 1219 40.43 -2.93 -23.27
CA VAL A 1219 39.82 -4.24 -22.97
C VAL A 1219 40.08 -4.63 -21.52
N ARG A 1220 39.05 -4.53 -20.68
CA ARG A 1220 39.03 -5.03 -19.30
C ARG A 1220 38.55 -6.49 -19.27
N GLN A 1221 39.18 -7.33 -18.45
CA GLN A 1221 38.74 -8.71 -18.20
C GLN A 1221 38.77 -8.99 -16.69
N ASP A 1222 37.60 -9.03 -16.06
CA ASP A 1222 37.46 -9.41 -14.66
C ASP A 1222 37.06 -10.88 -14.56
N PHE A 1223 37.66 -11.59 -13.60
CA PHE A 1223 37.20 -12.91 -13.17
C PHE A 1223 36.98 -12.87 -11.67
N THR A 1224 35.80 -13.29 -11.21
CA THR A 1224 35.43 -13.28 -9.79
C THR A 1224 34.85 -14.63 -9.36
N PHE A 1225 35.37 -15.12 -8.24
CA PHE A 1225 34.91 -16.28 -7.50
C PHE A 1225 34.39 -15.75 -6.16
N GLN A 1226 33.11 -15.97 -5.85
CA GLN A 1226 32.46 -15.45 -4.66
C GLN A 1226 31.63 -16.54 -3.99
N ILE A 1227 31.71 -16.64 -2.67
CA ILE A 1227 30.94 -17.54 -1.82
C ILE A 1227 30.27 -16.70 -0.73
N ASN A 1228 28.94 -16.70 -0.71
CA ASN A 1228 28.13 -15.99 0.26
C ASN A 1228 27.55 -16.97 1.29
N LEU A 1229 27.62 -16.69 2.59
CA LEU A 1229 26.83 -17.42 3.58
C LEU A 1229 25.38 -16.88 3.54
N ILE A 1230 24.40 -17.76 3.46
CA ILE A 1230 22.97 -17.40 3.37
C ILE A 1230 22.43 -17.00 4.74
N ALA A 1231 22.95 -17.60 5.82
CA ALA A 1231 22.49 -17.40 7.20
C ALA A 1231 23.11 -16.19 7.93
N ASP A 1232 24.13 -15.53 7.36
CA ASP A 1232 24.67 -14.27 7.89
C ASP A 1232 24.91 -13.30 6.71
N PRO A 1233 24.05 -12.28 6.53
CA PRO A 1233 24.17 -11.30 5.44
C PRO A 1233 25.47 -10.48 5.43
N THR A 1234 26.30 -10.55 6.47
CA THR A 1234 27.60 -9.86 6.54
C THR A 1234 28.78 -10.76 6.14
N ALA A 1235 28.58 -12.08 6.07
CA ALA A 1235 29.62 -13.07 5.86
C ALA A 1235 29.64 -13.61 4.42
N SER A 1236 30.21 -12.84 3.49
CA SER A 1236 30.66 -13.39 2.21
C SER A 1236 32.13 -13.11 1.92
N VAL A 1237 32.74 -13.99 1.13
CA VAL A 1237 34.15 -13.96 0.75
C VAL A 1237 34.28 -14.11 -0.75
N GLY A 1238 35.14 -13.30 -1.37
CA GLY A 1238 35.46 -13.45 -2.79
C GLY A 1238 36.94 -13.25 -3.10
N LEU A 1239 37.39 -13.99 -4.11
CA LEU A 1239 38.66 -13.82 -4.81
C LEU A 1239 38.35 -13.27 -6.21
N GLY A 1240 38.99 -12.18 -6.61
CA GLY A 1240 38.77 -11.63 -7.95
C GLY A 1240 39.97 -10.88 -8.50
N TYR A 1241 40.21 -11.08 -9.79
CA TYR A 1241 41.20 -10.36 -10.57
C TYR A 1241 40.60 -9.06 -11.10
N ASP A 1242 41.23 -7.92 -10.79
CA ASP A 1242 40.86 -6.61 -11.33
C ASP A 1242 41.87 -6.16 -12.38
N ALA A 1243 41.46 -6.19 -13.66
CA ALA A 1243 42.32 -5.85 -14.79
C ALA A 1243 42.67 -4.34 -14.88
N VAL A 1244 42.12 -3.47 -14.04
CA VAL A 1244 42.50 -2.04 -13.98
C VAL A 1244 43.74 -1.83 -13.09
N THR A 1245 43.98 -2.72 -12.13
CA THR A 1245 45.16 -2.71 -11.26
C THR A 1245 46.11 -3.89 -11.50
N GLU A 1246 45.74 -4.82 -12.39
CA GLU A 1246 46.43 -6.08 -12.68
C GLU A 1246 46.62 -7.00 -11.45
N THR A 1247 45.81 -6.80 -10.41
CA THR A 1247 45.96 -7.48 -9.11
C THR A 1247 44.85 -8.48 -8.83
N TRP A 1248 45.22 -9.57 -8.14
CA TRP A 1248 44.30 -10.44 -7.45
C TRP A 1248 43.96 -9.84 -6.08
N GLY A 1249 42.67 -9.63 -5.82
CA GLY A 1249 42.16 -9.22 -4.52
C GLY A 1249 41.41 -10.36 -3.83
N PHE A 1250 41.61 -10.48 -2.51
CA PHE A 1250 40.76 -11.27 -1.63
C PHE A 1250 39.98 -10.29 -0.74
N ARG A 1251 38.66 -10.43 -0.66
CA ARG A 1251 37.77 -9.48 0.02
C ARG A 1251 36.70 -10.24 0.81
N SER A 1252 36.37 -9.75 2.01
CA SER A 1252 35.03 -9.94 2.56
C SER A 1252 34.08 -8.94 1.88
N LEU A 1253 32.82 -9.33 1.67
CA LEU A 1253 31.79 -8.51 1.04
C LEU A 1253 30.45 -8.64 1.81
N PRO A 1254 29.54 -7.66 1.75
CA PRO A 1254 28.14 -7.86 2.11
C PRO A 1254 27.47 -8.86 1.16
N VAL A 1255 26.61 -9.73 1.70
CA VAL A 1255 25.90 -10.75 0.91
C VAL A 1255 24.99 -10.11 -0.13
N GLY A 1256 24.83 -10.78 -1.28
CA GLY A 1256 24.05 -10.31 -2.42
C GLY A 1256 24.78 -9.32 -3.33
N VAL A 1257 25.76 -8.57 -2.81
CA VAL A 1257 26.57 -7.63 -3.59
C VAL A 1257 27.62 -8.40 -4.41
N PRO A 1258 27.65 -8.34 -5.76
CA PRO A 1258 28.69 -8.98 -6.53
C PRO A 1258 30.06 -8.33 -6.26
N TYR A 1259 31.13 -9.13 -6.23
CA TYR A 1259 32.51 -8.64 -6.09
C TYR A 1259 32.83 -7.46 -7.02
N ASN A 1260 32.30 -7.49 -8.24
CA ASN A 1260 32.44 -6.46 -9.28
C ASN A 1260 31.77 -5.10 -8.95
N ALA A 1261 30.81 -5.04 -8.01
CA ALA A 1261 30.11 -3.79 -7.66
C ALA A 1261 31.06 -2.75 -7.04
N PHE A 1262 32.04 -3.21 -6.27
CA PHE A 1262 33.15 -2.40 -5.72
C PHE A 1262 34.26 -2.17 -6.78
N GLY A 1263 33.91 -2.20 -8.06
CA GLY A 1263 34.80 -2.24 -9.23
C GLY A 1263 34.75 -0.98 -10.10
N VAL A 1264 34.71 0.21 -9.48
CA VAL A 1264 35.04 1.51 -10.09
C VAL A 1264 34.04 2.08 -11.15
N GLY A 1265 33.16 1.27 -11.73
CA GLY A 1265 32.25 1.68 -12.81
C GLY A 1265 30.86 2.22 -12.40
N ASN A 1266 30.21 1.61 -11.40
CA ASN A 1266 28.78 1.81 -11.13
C ASN A 1266 28.50 2.64 -9.87
N ALA A 1267 29.13 3.80 -9.72
CA ALA A 1267 28.96 4.65 -8.53
C ALA A 1267 28.97 6.17 -8.84
N MET A 1268 28.16 6.61 -9.81
CA MET A 1268 27.69 8.01 -9.86
C MET A 1268 26.36 8.17 -9.10
N SER A 1269 26.37 7.86 -7.80
CA SER A 1269 25.24 8.13 -6.90
C SER A 1269 25.72 8.30 -5.46
N ARG A 1270 25.56 9.51 -4.90
CA ARG A 1270 25.72 9.79 -3.45
C ARG A 1270 24.48 9.28 -2.71
N SER A 1271 24.43 8.00 -2.33
CA SER A 1271 23.23 7.45 -1.67
C SER A 1271 23.48 6.16 -0.87
N TYR A 1272 24.37 6.23 0.12
CA TYR A 1272 24.29 5.38 1.33
C TYR A 1272 24.77 6.22 2.53
N PHE A 1273 23.84 6.48 3.45
CA PHE A 1273 23.97 7.23 4.71
C PHE A 1273 23.35 6.39 5.84
#